data_AF-L1QFI1-F1
#
_entry.id   AF-L1QFI1-F1
#
_cell.length_a   1.000
_cell.length_b   1.000
_cell.length_c   1.000
_cell.angle_alpha   90.00
_cell.angle_beta   90.00
_cell.angle_gamma   90.00
#
_symmetry.space_group_name_H-M   'P 1'
#
loop_
_entity.id
_entity.type
_entity.pdbx_description
1 polymer ?
#
loop_
_entity_poly.entity_id
_entity_poly.type
_entity_poly.pdbx_seq_one_letter_code
_entity_poly.pdbx_strand_id
1 'polypeptide(L)'
;MEKDLEIMDKKKLSQEEWLEVYIKSAYKKLKSYSYYEKRNIYLKERIVEFESENEFNITNMDNYFKKLAREIIEISKVSSKNRDYKNSFPVDAKLRVLPKNLIDREIKEEGIITNKVMGENSYIDKIIHFYDLDIKTQIIGVVWILLIGKELEKEYKEFAAGNILDDSMYLNNLKLFKPYYTMYESWRDDGISIVEEQMKNNKRTIMLSLDIKEYFYSINLKDKKYENEILEKYNYIIEKKYGKFKCENYLKPFEVINDIVFNVIKGYSNTISSKIHEVKFNNKEDKNLKFRLPIGFLPSNILGNWYLKNFDEELTNKLNPLYYKRYVDDILIIFNAEYIKENEDNIHKYIFNNKFCKNEIFKKSIYFVNNKNQCNEIVPLEDKEALEECIKKIKRINVQDKIKILKNIYVTYKKNISKEELNEEFERFLQEDKTQNLIYSSWDEKNILEKLIKLVNDKNNVDNEENIKELIDKINIDGNEIKTIYLLNNYISESAYLVIQDSKVKIYDFKKEGSNSLIRSFKEELRKNASVFKFLPERYEIIRNFDNEVYKIDYKDTIHKISSVNDINVNPYDLSKFLARIIYSDKLEDSYSTKDVDEKILGIFESRAAIKYYFLWDKVFNYYMLNKKYSYIFKIFRAINKNIDEIDIQIDNTLINKFYYREEKMINLRNDLKTYLKIVIALNYSLDDGLFISKFKEKKDEDYYNKIIEKGLNTTNDLSRYDKLLFKYEKIYSLKENIRKSNMLNHSLVRSSLINYCYNNYLEYIKSSNVLVYVDFLHEANEKIEIHSDLKSCKFSNIEYKKSFDYFIDYFYNTESNECSNDNVYVLNSKCEISCLNKDKVVGCKKEIHEFAKVYNPRVVHFHECILYEINKLIGQGKIVSRCEEIIGSKKIYNSLNRLDDTEKYELENEENTINKYLNFNDSNDEYTIVPNINKNIKELVKENKEKRENIKKLDYLRYFNREEYLFTQQERVINILSINKYEKKDKLKIAVINMKIYDKDLENSFKKISQNTEKKLEKIYSLLNQAVKEEAEMIIFPEASIPFKLLEVLSNFSRKHNVVIICGLEHIVYDNKLCCNYMATIIPYKTCLSKKYNNYYANSIIKLRLKNHYSPKEKDWVLGYGWKLPEQGKDYEKEYDLIRWKGIDFSSFSCFELANIKDRALFTSYVDLLVGSVHNRDINYYSNIMESLVRDVHCYCAQVNDSTLGDSRIIKPSSTYEKNILQISGGINDTLLVGEIDIRALREFQILDHNLQMNERNFKAVPPEFNCNNVKRRDGLPF
;
A
#
# COMPACT_ATOMS: atom_id res chain seq x y z
N MET A 1 2.35 -23.61 -9.04
CA MET A 1 3.27 -24.69 -9.47
C MET A 1 2.62 -25.71 -10.42
N GLU A 2 1.73 -26.64 -10.00
CA GLU A 2 1.20 -27.68 -10.92
C GLU A 2 0.60 -27.09 -12.21
N LYS A 3 -0.24 -26.06 -12.09
CA LYS A 3 -0.83 -25.33 -13.23
C LYS A 3 0.21 -24.59 -14.10
N ASP A 4 1.28 -24.07 -13.50
CA ASP A 4 2.35 -23.37 -14.24
C ASP A 4 3.15 -24.37 -15.06
N LEU A 5 3.49 -25.50 -14.43
CA LEU A 5 4.18 -26.61 -15.05
C LEU A 5 3.36 -27.21 -16.23
N GLU A 6 2.03 -27.29 -16.14
CA GLU A 6 1.17 -27.70 -17.28
C GLU A 6 1.27 -26.75 -18.48
N ILE A 7 1.32 -25.44 -18.24
CA ILE A 7 1.43 -24.43 -19.30
C ILE A 7 2.81 -24.53 -19.97
N MET A 8 3.85 -24.80 -19.19
CA MET A 8 5.22 -24.92 -19.67
C MET A 8 5.43 -26.21 -20.48
N ASP A 9 4.81 -27.32 -20.06
CA ASP A 9 4.82 -28.58 -20.81
C ASP A 9 4.11 -28.46 -22.17
N LYS A 10 2.97 -27.75 -22.22
CA LYS A 10 2.29 -27.43 -23.49
C LYS A 10 3.20 -26.65 -24.44
N LYS A 11 4.13 -25.85 -23.91
CA LYS A 11 5.11 -25.06 -24.68
C LYS A 11 6.39 -25.83 -25.01
N LYS A 12 6.57 -27.07 -24.53
CA LYS A 12 7.76 -27.91 -24.74
C LYS A 12 9.08 -27.21 -24.40
N LEU A 13 9.10 -26.44 -23.31
CA LEU A 13 10.30 -25.71 -22.87
C LEU A 13 11.41 -26.66 -22.42
N SER A 14 12.65 -26.30 -22.74
CA SER A 14 13.85 -26.92 -22.16
C SER A 14 13.97 -26.63 -20.66
N GLN A 15 14.86 -27.35 -19.96
CA GLN A 15 15.14 -27.13 -18.54
C GLN A 15 15.63 -25.70 -18.26
N GLU A 16 16.43 -25.14 -19.17
CA GLU A 16 16.93 -23.76 -19.09
C GLU A 16 15.82 -22.74 -19.24
N GLU A 17 15.01 -22.89 -20.28
CA GLU A 17 13.87 -22.00 -20.53
C GLU A 17 12.84 -22.10 -19.38
N TRP A 18 12.69 -23.28 -18.78
CA TRP A 18 11.86 -23.45 -17.60
C TRP A 18 12.34 -22.57 -16.46
N LEU A 19 13.62 -22.68 -16.08
CA LEU A 19 14.16 -21.91 -14.97
C LEU A 19 14.22 -20.42 -15.27
N GLU A 20 14.51 -20.02 -16.52
CA GLU A 20 14.50 -18.62 -16.98
C GLU A 20 13.14 -17.95 -16.71
N VAL A 21 12.02 -18.65 -16.99
CA VAL A 21 10.68 -18.13 -16.75
C VAL A 21 10.42 -17.88 -15.26
N TYR A 22 10.86 -18.79 -14.39
CA TYR A 22 10.76 -18.61 -12.93
C TYR A 22 11.63 -17.45 -12.45
N ILE A 23 12.87 -17.32 -12.93
CA ILE A 23 13.81 -16.23 -12.61
C ILE A 23 13.22 -14.87 -13.02
N LYS A 24 12.69 -14.76 -14.25
CA LYS A 24 12.04 -13.53 -14.73
C LYS A 24 10.82 -13.15 -13.89
N SER A 25 10.00 -14.13 -13.52
CA SER A 25 8.85 -13.93 -12.62
C SER A 25 9.29 -13.48 -11.23
N ALA A 26 10.30 -14.16 -10.67
CA ALA A 26 10.87 -13.86 -9.37
C ALA A 26 11.39 -12.42 -9.28
N TYR A 27 12.15 -11.96 -10.28
CA TYR A 27 12.62 -10.58 -10.33
C TYR A 27 11.47 -9.56 -10.34
N LYS A 28 10.43 -9.78 -11.15
CA LYS A 28 9.28 -8.86 -11.23
C LYS A 28 8.53 -8.79 -9.90
N LYS A 29 8.34 -9.94 -9.23
CA LYS A 29 7.71 -10.01 -7.90
C LYS A 29 8.58 -9.35 -6.83
N LEU A 30 9.90 -9.52 -6.89
CA LEU A 30 10.86 -8.85 -6.00
C LEU A 30 10.80 -7.33 -6.15
N LYS A 31 10.78 -6.84 -7.41
CA LYS A 31 10.62 -5.41 -7.73
C LYS A 31 9.30 -4.84 -7.22
N SER A 32 8.20 -5.55 -7.45
CA SER A 32 6.88 -5.19 -6.92
C SER A 32 6.85 -5.18 -5.38
N TYR A 33 7.44 -6.19 -4.74
CA TYR A 33 7.56 -6.24 -3.28
C TYR A 33 8.33 -5.03 -2.74
N SER A 34 9.50 -4.72 -3.31
CA SER A 34 10.34 -3.57 -2.94
C SER A 34 9.66 -2.21 -3.20
N TYR A 35 8.76 -2.14 -4.18
CA TYR A 35 7.99 -0.93 -4.46
C TYR A 35 7.00 -0.58 -3.33
N TYR A 36 6.27 -1.58 -2.83
CA TYR A 36 5.27 -1.39 -1.76
C TYR A 36 5.86 -1.45 -0.35
N GLU A 37 7.00 -2.14 -0.16
CA GLU A 37 7.72 -2.19 1.11
C GLU A 37 8.32 -0.81 1.44
N LYS A 38 8.05 -0.33 2.66
CA LYS A 38 8.50 1.00 3.11
C LYS A 38 9.66 0.93 4.11
N ARG A 39 9.89 -0.22 4.75
CA ARG A 39 10.91 -0.36 5.81
C ARG A 39 12.29 -0.70 5.26
N ASN A 40 12.36 -1.43 4.15
CA ASN A 40 13.61 -1.85 3.53
C ASN A 40 13.95 -1.02 2.29
N ILE A 41 14.48 0.18 2.53
CA ILE A 41 14.88 1.10 1.46
C ILE A 41 16.15 0.64 0.72
N TYR A 42 17.00 -0.19 1.37
CA TYR A 42 18.24 -0.70 0.77
C TYR A 42 17.97 -1.63 -0.42
N LEU A 43 16.96 -2.50 -0.32
CA LEU A 43 16.54 -3.34 -1.46
C LEU A 43 16.07 -2.49 -2.64
N LYS A 44 15.49 -1.31 -2.40
CA LYS A 44 15.11 -0.39 -3.47
C LYS A 44 16.32 0.17 -4.19
N GLU A 45 17.36 0.60 -3.46
CA GLU A 45 18.65 1.02 -4.03
C GLU A 45 19.28 -0.13 -4.85
N ARG A 46 19.36 -1.34 -4.29
CA ARG A 46 19.92 -2.53 -4.98
C ARG A 46 19.20 -2.85 -6.30
N ILE A 47 17.87 -2.74 -6.35
CA ILE A 47 17.11 -2.96 -7.58
C ILE A 47 17.43 -1.89 -8.62
N VAL A 48 17.51 -0.63 -8.20
CA VAL A 48 17.83 0.50 -9.07
C VAL A 48 19.26 0.36 -9.64
N GLU A 49 20.21 -0.04 -8.81
CA GLU A 49 21.59 -0.32 -9.22
C GLU A 49 21.65 -1.49 -10.22
N PHE A 50 20.97 -2.60 -9.93
CA PHE A 50 20.92 -3.76 -10.81
C PHE A 50 20.34 -3.45 -12.20
N GLU A 51 19.27 -2.65 -12.27
CA GLU A 51 18.72 -2.21 -13.56
C GLU A 51 19.66 -1.24 -14.29
N SER A 52 20.37 -0.39 -13.55
CA SER A 52 21.36 0.53 -14.10
C SER A 52 22.58 -0.21 -14.66
N GLU A 53 23.07 -1.25 -13.99
CA GLU A 53 24.16 -2.12 -14.47
C GLU A 53 23.79 -2.83 -15.78
N ASN A 54 22.49 -3.09 -15.98
CA ASN A 54 21.94 -3.65 -17.22
C ASN A 54 21.42 -2.56 -18.18
N GLU A 55 21.80 -1.30 -17.95
CA GLU A 55 21.52 -0.14 -18.80
C GLU A 55 20.02 0.12 -19.05
N PHE A 56 19.14 -0.35 -18.17
CA PHE A 56 17.68 -0.28 -18.35
C PHE A 56 17.23 -0.89 -19.69
N ASN A 57 17.93 -1.94 -20.15
CA ASN A 57 17.70 -2.58 -21.43
C ASN A 57 17.09 -3.98 -21.23
N ILE A 58 16.01 -4.26 -21.96
CA ILE A 58 15.29 -5.54 -21.84
C ILE A 58 16.15 -6.72 -22.27
N THR A 59 16.90 -6.57 -23.37
CA THR A 59 17.78 -7.62 -23.90
C THR A 59 18.89 -7.94 -22.91
N ASN A 60 19.50 -6.93 -22.29
CA ASN A 60 20.55 -7.15 -21.28
C ASN A 60 20.00 -7.89 -20.06
N MET A 61 18.84 -7.48 -19.55
CA MET A 61 18.15 -8.16 -18.44
C MET A 61 17.79 -9.61 -18.79
N ASP A 62 17.24 -9.83 -19.98
CA ASP A 62 16.88 -11.18 -20.44
C ASP A 62 18.11 -12.07 -20.61
N ASN A 63 19.21 -11.52 -21.12
CA ASN A 63 20.49 -12.23 -21.21
C ASN A 63 21.04 -12.56 -19.83
N TYR A 64 20.94 -11.65 -18.86
CA TYR A 64 21.32 -11.91 -17.48
C TYR A 64 20.51 -13.07 -16.88
N PHE A 65 19.19 -13.07 -17.04
CA PHE A 65 18.32 -14.13 -16.53
C PHE A 65 18.60 -15.49 -17.19
N LYS A 66 18.86 -15.51 -18.50
CA LYS A 66 19.31 -16.72 -19.22
C LYS A 66 20.63 -17.24 -18.67
N LYS A 67 21.61 -16.36 -18.47
CA LYS A 67 22.91 -16.71 -17.91
C LYS A 67 22.76 -17.30 -16.50
N LEU A 68 21.94 -16.69 -15.65
CA LEU A 68 21.66 -17.18 -14.30
C LEU A 68 20.99 -18.57 -14.32
N ALA A 69 20.03 -18.79 -15.22
CA ALA A 69 19.40 -20.11 -15.40
C ALA A 69 20.43 -21.17 -15.81
N ARG A 70 21.30 -20.86 -16.78
CA ARG A 70 22.39 -21.74 -17.22
C ARG A 70 23.35 -22.08 -16.10
N GLU A 71 23.79 -21.07 -15.34
CA GLU A 71 24.72 -21.23 -14.23
C GLU A 71 24.18 -22.23 -13.20
N ILE A 72 22.92 -22.09 -12.78
CA ILE A 72 22.26 -23.02 -11.85
C ILE A 72 22.19 -24.44 -12.43
N ILE A 73 21.86 -24.58 -13.72
CA ILE A 73 21.75 -25.88 -14.38
C ILE A 73 23.12 -26.55 -14.54
N GLU A 74 24.16 -25.81 -14.92
CA GLU A 74 25.52 -26.33 -15.04
C GLU A 74 26.04 -26.80 -13.69
N ILE A 75 25.82 -26.03 -12.63
CA ILE A 75 26.13 -26.42 -11.25
C ILE A 75 25.37 -27.70 -10.86
N SER A 76 24.11 -27.82 -11.28
CA SER A 76 23.28 -29.00 -10.97
C SER A 76 23.77 -30.30 -11.62
N LYS A 77 24.61 -30.22 -12.66
CA LYS A 77 25.19 -31.39 -13.36
C LYS A 77 26.43 -31.95 -12.67
N VAL A 78 27.05 -31.19 -11.75
CA VAL A 78 28.26 -31.62 -11.01
C VAL A 78 27.88 -32.63 -9.91
N SER A 79 28.68 -33.69 -9.75
CA SER A 79 28.34 -34.84 -8.89
C SER A 79 28.19 -34.45 -7.40
N SER A 80 27.28 -35.13 -6.70
CA SER A 80 26.87 -34.79 -5.34
C SER A 80 27.92 -34.96 -4.24
N LYS A 81 29.01 -35.67 -4.50
CA LYS A 81 30.08 -35.93 -3.54
C LYS A 81 31.19 -34.85 -3.49
N ASN A 82 31.28 -33.97 -4.49
CA ASN A 82 32.31 -32.92 -4.59
C ASN A 82 31.73 -31.49 -4.45
N ARG A 83 30.53 -31.35 -3.87
CA ARG A 83 29.77 -30.09 -3.79
C ARG A 83 30.36 -29.15 -2.72
N ASP A 84 31.29 -28.28 -3.11
CA ASP A 84 31.61 -27.06 -2.36
C ASP A 84 30.93 -25.86 -3.01
N TYR A 85 29.60 -25.76 -2.83
CA TYR A 85 28.79 -24.69 -3.43
C TYR A 85 29.19 -23.29 -2.97
N LYS A 86 29.88 -23.17 -1.83
CA LYS A 86 30.40 -21.88 -1.35
C LYS A 86 31.35 -21.23 -2.35
N ASN A 87 32.10 -22.03 -3.11
CA ASN A 87 33.04 -21.54 -4.11
C ASN A 87 32.38 -21.34 -5.49
N SER A 88 31.28 -22.04 -5.79
CA SER A 88 30.59 -21.92 -7.08
C SER A 88 29.50 -20.84 -7.11
N PHE A 89 28.96 -20.43 -5.95
CA PHE A 89 27.92 -19.39 -5.86
C PHE A 89 28.19 -18.41 -4.70
N PRO A 90 29.09 -17.42 -4.88
CA PRO A 90 29.39 -16.45 -3.83
C PRO A 90 28.17 -15.58 -3.55
N VAL A 91 27.78 -15.49 -2.28
CA VAL A 91 26.73 -14.59 -1.80
C VAL A 91 27.38 -13.28 -1.37
N ASP A 92 27.09 -12.19 -2.09
CA ASP A 92 27.46 -10.84 -1.65
C ASP A 92 26.38 -10.30 -0.70
N ALA A 93 26.77 -10.05 0.54
CA ALA A 93 25.84 -9.61 1.57
C ALA A 93 26.52 -8.68 2.57
N LYS A 94 25.80 -7.62 2.94
CA LYS A 94 26.20 -6.67 3.98
C LYS A 94 25.25 -6.77 5.18
N LEU A 95 25.80 -6.90 6.38
CA LEU A 95 25.01 -6.80 7.61
C LEU A 95 24.81 -5.33 7.96
N ARG A 96 23.60 -4.82 7.72
CA ARG A 96 23.17 -3.46 8.08
C ARG A 96 22.65 -3.41 9.51
N VAL A 97 22.87 -2.28 10.19
CA VAL A 97 22.40 -2.04 11.56
C VAL A 97 21.46 -0.83 11.58
N LEU A 98 20.28 -1.00 12.16
CA LEU A 98 19.27 0.06 12.32
C LEU A 98 18.78 0.14 13.77
N PRO A 99 18.33 1.33 14.25
CA PRO A 99 17.79 1.48 15.59
C PRO A 99 16.40 0.81 15.69
N LYS A 100 16.16 0.08 16.78
CA LYS A 100 14.84 -0.50 17.11
C LYS A 100 14.12 0.31 18.17
N ASN A 101 14.87 0.81 19.15
CA ASN A 101 14.33 1.59 20.25
C ASN A 101 15.36 2.62 20.74
N LEU A 102 14.87 3.70 21.34
CA LEU A 102 15.64 4.77 21.97
C LEU A 102 15.09 5.00 23.37
N ILE A 103 15.98 5.18 24.34
CA ILE A 103 15.65 5.50 25.74
C ILE A 103 16.22 6.88 26.06
N ASP A 104 15.45 7.68 26.78
CA ASP A 104 15.91 8.94 27.37
C ASP A 104 16.44 8.74 28.79
N ARG A 105 17.58 9.36 29.10
CA ARG A 105 18.19 9.31 30.45
C ARG A 105 17.50 10.25 31.42
N GLU A 106 16.97 11.37 30.95
CA GLU A 106 16.53 12.49 31.82
C GLU A 106 15.04 12.43 32.20
N ILE A 107 14.22 11.62 31.53
CA ILE A 107 12.75 11.56 31.73
C ILE A 107 12.34 10.61 32.88
N LYS A 108 13.25 10.19 33.75
CA LYS A 108 12.96 9.26 34.86
C LYS A 108 13.12 9.83 36.27
N GLU A 109 13.19 11.15 36.43
CA GLU A 109 12.96 11.76 37.74
C GLU A 109 11.45 11.81 38.02
N GLU A 110 11.00 11.21 39.13
CA GLU A 110 9.59 11.21 39.51
C GLU A 110 9.07 12.65 39.69
N GLY A 111 7.99 13.00 38.98
CA GLY A 111 7.30 14.29 39.11
C GLY A 111 7.69 15.38 38.11
N ILE A 112 8.63 15.14 37.19
CA ILE A 112 9.00 16.09 36.13
C ILE A 112 8.34 15.69 34.81
N ILE A 113 7.53 16.60 34.24
CA ILE A 113 6.90 16.44 32.92
C ILE A 113 7.43 17.53 32.01
N THR A 114 7.99 17.15 30.86
CA THR A 114 8.62 18.07 29.90
C THR A 114 7.87 18.10 28.57
N ASN A 115 7.90 19.25 27.88
CA ASN A 115 7.40 19.40 26.52
C ASN A 115 8.44 19.04 25.45
N LYS A 116 9.65 18.59 25.85
CA LYS A 116 10.70 18.11 24.94
C LYS A 116 10.40 16.66 24.56
N VAL A 117 10.18 16.41 23.26
CA VAL A 117 9.81 15.07 22.74
C VAL A 117 10.89 14.02 23.07
N MET A 118 12.16 14.39 22.97
CA MET A 118 13.31 13.59 23.41
C MET A 118 14.50 14.50 23.75
N GLY A 119 15.17 14.19 24.86
CA GLY A 119 16.35 14.84 25.41
C GLY A 119 17.64 14.58 24.63
N GLU A 120 18.66 15.39 24.92
CA GLU A 120 19.99 15.29 24.30
C GLU A 120 20.82 14.15 24.87
N ASN A 121 20.43 13.58 26.00
CA ASN A 121 21.14 12.45 26.63
C ASN A 121 20.53 11.09 26.27
N SER A 122 19.65 11.02 25.26
CA SER A 122 19.03 9.76 24.83
C SER A 122 20.01 8.84 24.10
N TYR A 123 19.85 7.53 24.26
CA TYR A 123 20.70 6.53 23.63
C TYR A 123 19.86 5.39 23.03
N ILE A 124 20.46 4.64 22.10
CA ILE A 124 19.85 3.45 21.53
C ILE A 124 20.09 2.26 22.46
N ASP A 125 19.02 1.63 22.92
CA ASP A 125 19.07 0.43 23.77
C ASP A 125 18.93 -0.87 22.96
N LYS A 126 18.31 -0.80 21.77
CA LYS A 126 18.06 -1.96 20.90
C LYS A 126 18.29 -1.63 19.43
N ILE A 127 18.88 -2.59 18.72
CA ILE A 127 19.17 -2.53 17.29
C ILE A 127 18.53 -3.71 16.54
N ILE A 128 18.39 -3.56 15.22
CA ILE A 128 18.02 -4.62 14.29
C ILE A 128 19.18 -4.86 13.33
N HIS A 129 19.50 -6.12 13.11
CA HIS A 129 20.46 -6.59 12.12
C HIS A 129 19.75 -7.03 10.84
N PHE A 130 19.84 -6.19 9.81
CA PHE A 130 19.23 -6.40 8.51
C PHE A 130 20.27 -6.95 7.52
N TYR A 131 19.93 -7.99 6.77
CA TYR A 131 20.84 -8.63 5.81
C TYR A 131 20.57 -8.12 4.39
N ASP A 132 21.43 -7.18 3.95
CA ASP A 132 21.38 -6.53 2.65
C ASP A 132 22.10 -7.41 1.61
N LEU A 133 21.31 -8.26 0.95
CA LEU A 133 21.73 -9.22 -0.08
C LEU A 133 21.72 -8.61 -1.47
N ASP A 134 22.62 -9.08 -2.33
CA ASP A 134 22.63 -8.78 -3.76
C ASP A 134 21.37 -9.30 -4.49
N ILE A 135 21.06 -8.70 -5.65
CA ILE A 135 19.82 -8.99 -6.39
C ILE A 135 19.80 -10.42 -6.94
N LYS A 136 20.94 -11.00 -7.31
CA LYS A 136 21.03 -12.39 -7.79
C LYS A 136 20.51 -13.35 -6.72
N THR A 137 20.99 -13.20 -5.48
CA THR A 137 20.56 -14.04 -4.34
C THR A 137 19.09 -13.81 -3.98
N GLN A 138 18.62 -12.55 -4.00
CA GLN A 138 17.22 -12.25 -3.72
C GLN A 138 16.28 -12.88 -4.77
N ILE A 139 16.64 -12.86 -6.05
CA ILE A 139 15.89 -13.51 -7.12
C ILE A 139 15.77 -15.02 -6.82
N ILE A 140 16.87 -15.68 -6.46
CA ILE A 140 16.88 -17.13 -6.17
C ILE A 140 16.02 -17.45 -4.95
N GLY A 141 16.06 -16.61 -3.91
CA GLY A 141 15.14 -16.73 -2.77
C GLY A 141 13.67 -16.67 -3.21
N VAL A 142 13.31 -15.76 -4.12
CA VAL A 142 11.94 -15.71 -4.64
C VAL A 142 11.62 -16.89 -5.56
N VAL A 143 12.57 -17.39 -6.36
CA VAL A 143 12.40 -18.65 -7.13
C VAL A 143 12.11 -19.82 -6.19
N TRP A 144 12.84 -19.93 -5.08
CA TRP A 144 12.56 -20.94 -4.05
C TRP A 144 11.13 -20.83 -3.52
N ILE A 145 10.66 -19.62 -3.20
CA ILE A 145 9.27 -19.39 -2.75
C ILE A 145 8.26 -19.80 -3.85
N LEU A 146 8.52 -19.50 -5.12
CA LEU A 146 7.66 -19.87 -6.25
C LEU A 146 7.57 -21.40 -6.46
N LEU A 147 8.65 -22.12 -6.17
CA LEU A 147 8.73 -23.56 -6.35
C LEU A 147 8.14 -24.34 -5.16
N ILE A 148 8.44 -23.98 -3.91
CA ILE A 148 8.05 -24.78 -2.74
C ILE A 148 7.20 -24.04 -1.69
N GLY A 149 7.16 -22.70 -1.72
CA GLY A 149 6.56 -21.90 -0.64
C GLY A 149 5.09 -22.21 -0.35
N LYS A 150 4.26 -22.39 -1.40
CA LYS A 150 2.84 -22.75 -1.24
C LYS A 150 2.62 -24.17 -0.72
N GLU A 151 3.59 -25.09 -0.87
CA GLU A 151 3.48 -26.41 -0.27
C GLU A 151 3.72 -26.33 1.23
N LEU A 152 4.81 -25.67 1.65
CA LEU A 152 5.13 -25.47 3.06
C LEU A 152 4.01 -24.71 3.80
N GLU A 153 3.40 -23.73 3.14
CA GLU A 153 2.26 -22.98 3.70
C GLU A 153 1.06 -23.86 4.06
N LYS A 154 0.80 -24.97 3.35
CA LYS A 154 -0.33 -25.84 3.66
C LYS A 154 -0.29 -26.41 5.07
N GLU A 155 0.91 -26.59 5.64
CA GLU A 155 1.12 -27.19 6.96
C GLU A 155 0.85 -26.20 8.11
N TYR A 156 0.90 -24.89 7.86
CA TYR A 156 0.76 -23.89 8.92
C TYR A 156 -0.33 -22.84 8.67
N LYS A 157 -0.92 -22.79 7.45
CA LYS A 157 -1.89 -21.74 7.05
C LYS A 157 -3.10 -21.59 7.95
N GLU A 158 -3.49 -22.65 8.66
CA GLU A 158 -4.65 -22.62 9.57
C GLU A 158 -4.33 -21.86 10.86
N PHE A 159 -3.06 -21.87 11.25
CA PHE A 159 -2.55 -21.29 12.49
C PHE A 159 -1.86 -19.93 12.29
N ALA A 160 -1.35 -19.64 11.09
CA ALA A 160 -0.66 -18.39 10.80
C ALA A 160 -1.58 -17.37 10.10
N ALA A 161 -1.45 -16.11 10.49
CA ALA A 161 -2.08 -14.97 9.82
C ALA A 161 -1.07 -13.97 9.23
N GLY A 162 0.17 -13.94 9.74
CA GLY A 162 1.24 -13.12 9.20
C GLY A 162 2.02 -13.82 8.08
N ASN A 163 2.60 -13.05 7.17
CA ASN A 163 3.48 -13.56 6.10
C ASN A 163 2.86 -14.65 5.18
N ILE A 164 1.55 -14.59 4.96
CA ILE A 164 0.82 -15.52 4.09
C ILE A 164 1.03 -15.17 2.61
N LEU A 165 1.35 -16.17 1.80
CA LEU A 165 1.49 -16.05 0.35
C LEU A 165 0.16 -15.73 -0.32
N ASP A 166 0.21 -14.91 -1.36
CA ASP A 166 -0.98 -14.59 -2.13
C ASP A 166 -1.46 -15.83 -2.92
N ASP A 167 -2.76 -16.10 -2.88
CA ASP A 167 -3.34 -17.27 -3.58
C ASP A 167 -3.21 -17.15 -5.11
N SER A 168 -3.02 -15.92 -5.60
CA SER A 168 -2.80 -15.60 -7.00
C SER A 168 -1.31 -15.44 -7.39
N MET A 169 -0.37 -16.02 -6.63
CA MET A 169 1.09 -15.96 -6.89
C MET A 169 1.57 -16.80 -8.09
N TYR A 170 0.82 -16.87 -9.19
CA TYR A 170 1.27 -17.50 -10.44
C TYR A 170 2.32 -16.65 -11.16
N LEU A 171 2.95 -17.21 -12.21
CA LEU A 171 4.13 -16.64 -12.86
C LEU A 171 3.92 -15.24 -13.48
N ASN A 172 2.72 -14.91 -13.95
CA ASN A 172 2.42 -13.63 -14.61
C ASN A 172 1.95 -12.52 -13.64
N ASN A 173 1.69 -12.84 -12.37
CA ASN A 173 1.21 -11.86 -11.40
C ASN A 173 2.38 -11.16 -10.67
N LEU A 174 2.19 -9.92 -10.22
CA LEU A 174 3.16 -9.16 -9.42
C LEU A 174 3.07 -9.42 -7.91
N LYS A 175 1.98 -10.04 -7.44
CA LYS A 175 1.79 -10.35 -6.01
C LYS A 175 2.62 -11.55 -5.56
N LEU A 176 3.16 -11.46 -4.35
CA LEU A 176 3.93 -12.51 -3.66
C LEU A 176 3.28 -12.88 -2.32
N PHE A 177 3.12 -11.91 -1.43
CA PHE A 177 2.44 -12.05 -0.14
C PHE A 177 1.11 -11.29 -0.13
N LYS A 178 0.17 -11.71 0.72
CA LYS A 178 -1.05 -10.95 1.03
C LYS A 178 -0.69 -9.65 1.76
N PRO A 179 -1.50 -8.57 1.62
CA PRO A 179 -1.22 -7.32 2.32
C PRO A 179 -1.18 -7.50 3.85
N TYR A 180 -0.04 -7.13 4.45
CA TYR A 180 0.27 -7.32 5.87
C TYR A 180 -0.81 -6.73 6.80
N TYR A 181 -1.21 -5.47 6.58
CA TYR A 181 -2.19 -4.76 7.44
C TYR A 181 -3.57 -5.43 7.45
N THR A 182 -4.06 -5.86 6.27
CA THR A 182 -5.37 -6.52 6.15
C THR A 182 -5.41 -7.83 6.93
N MET A 183 -4.29 -8.56 6.92
CA MET A 183 -4.22 -9.83 7.65
C MET A 183 -4.11 -9.64 9.16
N TYR A 184 -3.45 -8.57 9.62
CA TYR A 184 -3.39 -8.23 11.04
C TYR A 184 -4.77 -7.85 11.58
N GLU A 185 -5.53 -7.04 10.83
CA GLU A 185 -6.90 -6.65 11.19
C GLU A 185 -7.82 -7.87 11.29
N SER A 186 -7.84 -8.74 10.27
CA SER A 186 -8.64 -9.98 10.30
C SER A 186 -8.26 -10.89 11.46
N TRP A 187 -6.96 -11.13 11.68
CA TRP A 187 -6.46 -11.98 12.78
C TRP A 187 -6.96 -11.53 14.16
N ARG A 188 -6.96 -10.22 14.41
CA ARG A 188 -7.45 -9.64 15.66
C ARG A 188 -8.98 -9.69 15.73
N ASP A 189 -9.66 -9.27 14.67
CA ASP A 189 -11.11 -9.09 14.66
C ASP A 189 -11.86 -10.44 14.70
N ASP A 190 -11.30 -11.50 14.10
CA ASP A 190 -11.81 -12.87 14.19
C ASP A 190 -11.79 -13.34 15.65
N GLY A 191 -10.68 -13.13 16.36
CA GLY A 191 -10.56 -13.47 17.78
C GLY A 191 -11.56 -12.70 18.64
N ILE A 192 -11.70 -11.39 18.43
CA ILE A 192 -12.67 -10.56 19.15
C ILE A 192 -14.11 -11.03 18.92
N SER A 193 -14.45 -11.44 17.69
CA SER A 193 -15.79 -11.92 17.34
C SER A 193 -16.15 -13.20 18.10
N ILE A 194 -15.17 -14.10 18.33
CA ILE A 194 -15.36 -15.31 19.13
C ILE A 194 -15.63 -14.95 20.60
N VAL A 195 -14.91 -13.99 21.17
CA VAL A 195 -15.18 -13.50 22.54
C VAL A 195 -16.61 -12.94 22.64
N GLU A 196 -17.03 -12.11 21.68
CA GLU A 196 -18.39 -11.55 21.66
C GLU A 196 -19.47 -12.64 21.60
N GLU A 197 -19.26 -13.69 20.80
CA GLU A 197 -20.17 -14.82 20.71
C GLU A 197 -20.28 -15.58 22.04
N GLN A 198 -19.15 -15.86 22.71
CA GLN A 198 -19.16 -16.53 24.00
C GLN A 198 -19.81 -15.69 25.10
N MET A 199 -19.55 -14.37 25.12
CA MET A 199 -20.20 -13.46 26.06
C MET A 199 -21.72 -13.41 25.86
N LYS A 200 -22.20 -13.38 24.61
CA LYS A 200 -23.65 -13.49 24.30
C LYS A 200 -24.26 -14.80 24.81
N ASN A 201 -23.46 -15.87 24.84
CA ASN A 201 -23.85 -17.17 25.36
C ASN A 201 -23.64 -17.31 26.87
N ASN A 202 -23.41 -16.21 27.62
CA ASN A 202 -23.15 -16.18 29.06
C ASN A 202 -21.99 -17.08 29.53
N LYS A 203 -20.93 -17.19 28.73
CA LYS A 203 -19.73 -17.98 29.06
C LYS A 203 -18.55 -17.08 29.43
N ARG A 204 -17.87 -17.42 30.53
CA ARG A 204 -16.62 -16.75 30.92
C ARG A 204 -15.53 -17.13 29.93
N THR A 205 -14.86 -16.14 29.37
CA THR A 205 -13.89 -16.32 28.30
C THR A 205 -12.59 -15.60 28.63
N ILE A 206 -11.46 -16.25 28.41
CA ILE A 206 -10.14 -15.59 28.52
C ILE A 206 -9.53 -15.48 27.14
N MET A 207 -9.06 -14.28 26.83
CA MET A 207 -8.21 -14.00 25.68
C MET A 207 -6.79 -13.72 26.18
N LEU A 208 -5.82 -14.46 25.64
CA LEU A 208 -4.41 -14.39 26.00
C LEU A 208 -3.61 -13.93 24.79
N SER A 209 -2.81 -12.88 24.97
CA SER A 209 -1.84 -12.39 23.99
C SER A 209 -0.43 -12.68 24.49
N LEU A 210 0.38 -13.32 23.64
CA LEU A 210 1.78 -13.70 23.88
C LEU A 210 2.66 -13.20 22.74
N ASP A 211 3.98 -13.15 22.99
CA ASP A 211 5.00 -12.75 22.02
C ASP A 211 6.25 -13.62 22.21
N ILE A 212 6.87 -14.08 21.12
CA ILE A 212 8.13 -14.82 21.18
C ILE A 212 9.31 -13.85 21.10
N LYS A 213 10.10 -13.79 22.18
CA LYS A 213 11.25 -12.88 22.31
C LYS A 213 12.31 -13.15 21.24
N GLU A 214 12.57 -12.12 20.43
CA GLU A 214 13.65 -12.11 19.43
C GLU A 214 13.60 -13.27 18.43
N TYR A 215 12.39 -13.69 18.02
CA TYR A 215 12.13 -14.92 17.28
C TYR A 215 13.15 -15.24 16.16
N PHE A 216 13.39 -14.33 15.21
CA PHE A 216 14.34 -14.54 14.10
C PHE A 216 15.79 -14.81 14.54
N TYR A 217 16.22 -14.28 15.69
CA TYR A 217 17.55 -14.50 16.26
C TYR A 217 17.67 -15.77 17.10
N SER A 218 16.54 -16.32 17.54
CA SER A 218 16.46 -17.46 18.47
C SER A 218 16.25 -18.81 17.77
N ILE A 219 15.74 -18.82 16.53
CA ILE A 219 15.56 -20.02 15.69
C ILE A 219 16.90 -20.70 15.38
N ASN A 220 16.84 -22.02 15.19
CA ASN A 220 17.99 -22.82 14.75
C ASN A 220 17.63 -23.81 13.63
N LEU A 221 17.98 -23.48 12.39
CA LEU A 221 17.84 -24.34 11.20
C LEU A 221 19.12 -25.11 10.84
N LYS A 222 19.98 -25.41 11.83
CA LYS A 222 21.28 -26.06 11.58
C LYS A 222 21.13 -27.51 11.11
N ASP A 223 20.10 -28.17 11.59
CA ASP A 223 19.85 -29.58 11.32
C ASP A 223 19.50 -29.80 9.84
N LYS A 224 20.24 -30.69 9.18
CA LYS A 224 20.00 -31.08 7.78
C LYS A 224 18.61 -31.70 7.57
N LYS A 225 17.92 -32.14 8.62
CA LYS A 225 16.53 -32.63 8.53
C LYS A 225 15.62 -31.62 7.84
N TYR A 226 15.80 -30.31 8.10
CA TYR A 226 14.95 -29.27 7.53
C TYR A 226 15.15 -29.12 6.03
N GLU A 227 16.41 -29.10 5.60
CA GLU A 227 16.82 -29.06 4.21
C GLU A 227 16.29 -30.30 3.46
N ASN A 228 16.50 -31.49 4.03
CA ASN A 228 16.04 -32.76 3.46
C ASN A 228 14.52 -32.85 3.36
N GLU A 229 13.78 -32.43 4.38
CA GLU A 229 12.30 -32.47 4.37
C GLU A 229 11.73 -31.59 3.25
N ILE A 230 12.33 -30.43 2.99
CA ILE A 230 11.95 -29.55 1.87
C ILE A 230 12.25 -30.22 0.52
N LEU A 231 13.42 -30.86 0.38
CA LEU A 231 13.80 -31.60 -0.83
C LEU A 231 12.87 -32.80 -1.09
N GLU A 232 12.52 -33.56 -0.06
CA GLU A 232 11.60 -34.70 -0.15
C GLU A 232 10.20 -34.24 -0.57
N LYS A 233 9.69 -33.15 0.01
CA LYS A 233 8.41 -32.56 -0.39
C LYS A 233 8.42 -32.12 -1.85
N TYR A 234 9.48 -31.43 -2.28
CA TYR A 234 9.60 -31.03 -3.69
C TYR A 234 9.69 -32.25 -4.62
N ASN A 235 10.51 -33.25 -4.27
CA ASN A 235 10.63 -34.50 -5.03
C ASN A 235 9.27 -35.19 -5.17
N TYR A 236 8.51 -35.31 -4.09
CA TYR A 236 7.17 -35.91 -4.11
C TYR A 236 6.23 -35.20 -5.11
N ILE A 237 6.23 -33.87 -5.14
CA ILE A 237 5.36 -33.11 -6.07
C ILE A 237 5.78 -33.35 -7.53
N ILE A 238 7.09 -33.32 -7.81
CA ILE A 238 7.61 -33.51 -9.17
C ILE A 238 7.40 -34.96 -9.62
N GLU A 239 7.67 -35.96 -8.77
CA GLU A 239 7.42 -37.38 -9.08
C GLU A 239 5.95 -37.65 -9.36
N LYS A 240 5.04 -37.14 -8.53
CA LYS A 240 3.59 -37.27 -8.71
C LYS A 240 3.14 -36.72 -10.07
N LYS A 241 3.78 -35.66 -10.55
CA LYS A 241 3.41 -34.98 -11.79
C LYS A 241 4.06 -35.58 -13.04
N TYR A 242 5.36 -35.88 -13.00
CA TYR A 242 6.16 -36.24 -14.17
C TYR A 242 6.57 -37.71 -14.24
N GLY A 243 6.27 -38.48 -13.19
CA GLY A 243 6.80 -39.82 -13.00
C GLY A 243 8.29 -39.81 -12.66
N LYS A 244 8.77 -40.95 -12.16
CA LYS A 244 10.14 -41.11 -11.63
C LYS A 244 11.25 -40.78 -12.65
N PHE A 245 11.02 -41.05 -13.93
CA PHE A 245 12.03 -40.92 -15.00
C PHE A 245 12.35 -39.47 -15.43
N LYS A 246 11.44 -38.51 -15.23
CA LYS A 246 11.67 -37.08 -15.58
C LYS A 246 11.95 -36.20 -14.36
N CYS A 247 11.90 -36.77 -13.16
CA CYS A 247 12.01 -36.02 -11.91
C CYS A 247 13.39 -35.35 -11.73
N GLU A 248 14.44 -36.04 -12.12
CA GLU A 248 15.82 -35.60 -11.89
C GLU A 248 16.17 -34.27 -12.59
N ASN A 249 15.50 -33.97 -13.72
CA ASN A 249 15.67 -32.72 -14.47
C ASN A 249 15.13 -31.49 -13.73
N TYR A 250 14.21 -31.65 -12.78
CA TYR A 250 13.66 -30.52 -12.01
C TYR A 250 14.16 -30.51 -10.57
N LEU A 251 14.44 -31.70 -10.02
CA LEU A 251 14.97 -31.87 -8.68
C LEU A 251 16.39 -31.31 -8.54
N LYS A 252 17.32 -31.63 -9.46
CA LYS A 252 18.72 -31.20 -9.36
C LYS A 252 18.90 -29.67 -9.35
N PRO A 253 18.25 -28.88 -10.22
CA PRO A 253 18.29 -27.42 -10.09
C PRO A 253 17.68 -26.91 -8.78
N PHE A 254 16.61 -27.55 -8.30
CA PHE A 254 16.00 -27.17 -7.02
C PHE A 254 16.91 -27.46 -5.83
N GLU A 255 17.66 -28.58 -5.83
CA GLU A 255 18.70 -28.84 -4.82
C GLU A 255 19.68 -27.66 -4.73
N VAL A 256 20.21 -27.20 -5.87
CA VAL A 256 21.12 -26.04 -5.90
C VAL A 256 20.46 -24.77 -5.33
N ILE A 257 19.21 -24.50 -5.71
CA ILE A 257 18.45 -23.34 -5.21
C ILE A 257 18.24 -23.44 -3.69
N ASN A 258 17.87 -24.61 -3.19
CA ASN A 258 17.64 -24.88 -1.78
C ASN A 258 18.94 -24.73 -0.96
N ASP A 259 20.04 -25.29 -1.46
CA ASP A 259 21.35 -25.18 -0.84
C ASP A 259 21.81 -23.71 -0.76
N ILE A 260 21.54 -22.90 -1.80
CA ILE A 260 21.81 -21.45 -1.78
C ILE A 260 20.99 -20.77 -0.66
N VAL A 261 19.70 -21.06 -0.53
CA VAL A 261 18.84 -20.51 0.54
C VAL A 261 19.40 -20.83 1.93
N PHE A 262 19.79 -22.08 2.19
CA PHE A 262 20.40 -22.46 3.47
C PHE A 262 21.81 -21.90 3.66
N ASN A 263 22.58 -21.70 2.59
CA ASN A 263 23.86 -21.02 2.64
C ASN A 263 23.73 -19.53 3.00
N VAL A 264 22.68 -18.84 2.56
CA VAL A 264 22.36 -17.47 2.98
C VAL A 264 22.05 -17.42 4.48
N ILE A 265 21.26 -18.37 5.00
CA ILE A 265 20.94 -18.50 6.44
C ILE A 265 22.21 -18.76 7.25
N LYS A 266 23.06 -19.69 6.80
CA LYS A 266 24.37 -19.99 7.39
C LYS A 266 25.31 -18.78 7.34
N GLY A 267 25.34 -18.06 6.22
CA GLY A 267 26.13 -16.85 5.99
C GLY A 267 25.76 -15.75 6.97
N TYR A 268 24.47 -15.42 7.07
CA TYR A 268 23.94 -14.47 8.05
C TYR A 268 24.33 -14.85 9.49
N SER A 269 24.16 -16.13 9.82
CA SER A 269 24.48 -16.67 11.15
C SER A 269 25.97 -16.56 11.48
N ASN A 270 26.84 -16.81 10.50
CA ASN A 270 28.27 -16.61 10.61
C ASN A 270 28.61 -15.13 10.81
N THR A 271 28.06 -14.23 9.99
CA THR A 271 28.33 -12.78 10.09
C THR A 271 27.88 -12.20 11.41
N ILE A 272 26.75 -12.67 11.94
CA ILE A 272 26.28 -12.31 13.27
C ILE A 272 27.22 -12.87 14.34
N SER A 273 27.56 -14.16 14.28
CA SER A 273 28.31 -14.83 15.35
C SER A 273 29.79 -14.41 15.39
N SER A 274 30.43 -14.17 14.23
CA SER A 274 31.81 -13.68 14.15
C SER A 274 31.95 -12.26 14.71
N LYS A 275 30.92 -11.42 14.55
CA LYS A 275 30.84 -10.09 15.16
C LYS A 275 30.40 -10.11 16.64
N ILE A 276 30.17 -11.28 17.22
CA ILE A 276 29.82 -11.49 18.64
C ILE A 276 30.99 -12.10 19.42
N HIS A 277 31.76 -13.01 18.83
CA HIS A 277 32.86 -13.71 19.48
C HIS A 277 34.21 -13.37 18.84
N GLU A 278 34.88 -12.32 19.31
CA GLU A 278 36.34 -12.22 19.10
C GLU A 278 37.07 -13.04 20.19
N VAL A 279 36.83 -14.35 20.19
CA VAL A 279 37.76 -15.31 20.80
C VAL A 279 38.48 -15.96 19.62
N LYS A 280 39.79 -15.70 19.53
CA LYS A 280 40.75 -16.17 18.50
C LYS A 280 40.25 -17.41 17.73
N PHE A 281 39.75 -17.19 16.52
CA PHE A 281 39.34 -18.26 15.59
C PHE A 281 40.58 -18.95 15.03
N ASN A 282 40.92 -20.11 15.59
CA ASN A 282 41.70 -21.12 14.86
C ASN A 282 40.71 -21.96 14.04
N ASN A 283 41.01 -22.17 12.76
CA ASN A 283 40.28 -22.87 11.69
C ASN A 283 39.60 -24.23 12.03
N LYS A 284 38.65 -24.28 12.96
CA LYS A 284 37.75 -25.43 13.18
C LYS A 284 36.30 -24.95 13.18
N GLU A 285 35.45 -25.64 12.41
CA GLU A 285 34.01 -25.39 12.38
C GLU A 285 33.45 -25.40 13.82
N ASP A 286 32.82 -24.29 14.21
CA ASP A 286 32.21 -24.17 15.53
C ASP A 286 30.98 -25.08 15.61
N LYS A 287 31.09 -26.16 16.39
CA LYS A 287 29.99 -27.08 16.66
C LYS A 287 28.77 -26.38 17.29
N ASN A 288 28.93 -25.17 17.84
CA ASN A 288 27.87 -24.42 18.53
C ASN A 288 27.18 -23.32 17.69
N LEU A 289 27.56 -23.12 16.41
CA LEU A 289 26.92 -22.11 15.55
C LEU A 289 25.44 -22.45 15.29
N LYS A 290 24.50 -21.57 15.67
CA LYS A 290 23.05 -21.68 15.38
C LYS A 290 22.70 -21.03 14.04
N PHE A 291 21.85 -21.66 13.24
CA PHE A 291 21.42 -21.12 11.94
C PHE A 291 20.14 -20.29 12.12
N ARG A 292 20.33 -18.97 12.28
CA ARG A 292 19.30 -17.94 12.53
C ARG A 292 18.70 -17.43 11.23
N LEU A 293 17.45 -16.97 11.26
CA LEU A 293 16.77 -16.46 10.06
C LEU A 293 17.19 -15.02 9.73
N PRO A 294 17.67 -14.74 8.50
CA PRO A 294 18.00 -13.38 8.07
C PRO A 294 16.77 -12.48 7.95
N ILE A 295 16.80 -11.32 8.60
CA ILE A 295 15.85 -10.23 8.35
C ILE A 295 16.26 -9.54 7.05
N GLY A 296 15.34 -9.43 6.08
CA GLY A 296 15.63 -8.89 4.74
C GLY A 296 15.72 -9.91 3.62
N PHE A 297 15.55 -11.19 3.94
CA PHE A 297 15.49 -12.28 2.98
C PHE A 297 14.10 -12.90 2.96
N LEU A 298 13.43 -12.88 1.80
CA LEU A 298 12.01 -13.25 1.71
C LEU A 298 11.70 -14.71 2.11
N PRO A 299 12.55 -15.73 1.83
CA PRO A 299 12.35 -17.09 2.32
C PRO A 299 12.22 -17.19 3.85
N SER A 300 12.86 -16.29 4.61
CA SER A 300 12.74 -16.26 6.07
C SER A 300 11.30 -16.07 6.55
N ASN A 301 10.46 -15.36 5.78
CA ASN A 301 9.05 -15.16 6.11
C ASN A 301 8.25 -16.47 6.09
N ILE A 302 8.60 -17.39 5.18
CA ILE A 302 7.98 -18.71 5.04
C ILE A 302 8.58 -19.69 6.04
N LEU A 303 9.91 -19.75 6.11
CA LEU A 303 10.64 -20.66 7.00
C LEU A 303 10.34 -20.39 8.47
N GLY A 304 10.18 -19.11 8.87
CA GLY A 304 9.75 -18.78 10.23
C GLY A 304 8.39 -19.37 10.55
N ASN A 305 7.38 -19.16 9.69
CA ASN A 305 6.09 -19.76 9.92
C ASN A 305 6.14 -21.30 9.91
N TRP A 306 6.86 -21.90 8.97
CA TRP A 306 6.96 -23.35 8.87
C TRP A 306 7.69 -23.98 10.06
N TYR A 307 8.71 -23.31 10.62
CA TYR A 307 9.44 -23.78 11.81
C TYR A 307 8.52 -23.96 13.03
N LEU A 308 7.49 -23.11 13.16
CA LEU A 308 6.53 -23.15 14.28
C LEU A 308 5.39 -24.19 14.14
N LYS A 309 5.32 -24.94 13.02
CA LYS A 309 4.20 -25.85 12.74
C LYS A 309 3.94 -26.90 13.84
N ASN A 310 4.99 -27.49 14.39
CA ASN A 310 4.86 -28.53 15.42
C ASN A 310 4.30 -27.94 16.73
N PHE A 311 4.73 -26.73 17.08
CA PHE A 311 4.18 -26.00 18.22
C PHE A 311 2.71 -25.62 17.99
N ASP A 312 2.37 -25.18 16.78
CA ASP A 312 1.01 -24.82 16.40
C ASP A 312 0.04 -26.01 16.55
N GLU A 313 0.45 -27.18 16.03
CA GLU A 313 -0.31 -28.44 16.13
C GLU A 313 -0.43 -28.90 17.58
N GLU A 314 0.67 -28.91 18.34
CA GLU A 314 0.67 -29.36 19.73
C GLU A 314 -0.19 -28.48 20.63
N LEU A 315 -0.08 -27.15 20.48
CA LEU A 315 -0.89 -26.20 21.23
C LEU A 315 -2.38 -26.41 20.96
N THR A 316 -2.75 -26.57 19.69
CA THR A 316 -4.14 -26.78 19.29
C THR A 316 -4.68 -28.10 19.83
N ASN A 317 -3.93 -29.19 19.65
CA ASN A 317 -4.34 -30.53 20.07
C ASN A 317 -4.44 -30.66 21.60
N LYS A 318 -3.49 -30.07 22.35
CA LYS A 318 -3.43 -30.21 23.82
C LYS A 318 -4.30 -29.21 24.56
N LEU A 319 -4.46 -27.97 24.05
CA LEU A 319 -5.28 -26.95 24.74
C LEU A 319 -6.73 -26.90 24.26
N ASN A 320 -7.00 -27.32 23.03
CA ASN A 320 -8.29 -27.19 22.36
C ASN A 320 -8.89 -25.77 22.53
N PRO A 321 -8.18 -24.72 22.08
CA PRO A 321 -8.64 -23.34 22.24
C PRO A 321 -9.86 -23.06 21.35
N LEU A 322 -10.72 -22.14 21.78
CA LEU A 322 -11.82 -21.62 20.94
C LEU A 322 -11.28 -20.86 19.73
N TYR A 323 -10.10 -20.25 19.88
CA TYR A 323 -9.37 -19.58 18.81
C TYR A 323 -7.87 -19.67 19.08
N TYR A 324 -7.11 -20.01 18.05
CA TYR A 324 -5.66 -19.89 18.07
C TYR A 324 -5.17 -19.47 16.69
N LYS A 325 -4.46 -18.35 16.63
CA LYS A 325 -3.66 -17.95 15.48
C LYS A 325 -2.48 -17.10 15.91
N ARG A 326 -1.41 -17.12 15.13
CA ARG A 326 -0.23 -16.28 15.30
C ARG A 326 0.05 -15.38 14.11
N TYR A 327 0.51 -14.19 14.40
CA TYR A 327 0.99 -13.21 13.46
C TYR A 327 2.53 -13.21 13.48
N VAL A 328 3.11 -14.31 13.00
CA VAL A 328 4.53 -14.67 13.16
C VAL A 328 4.87 -14.98 14.62
N ASP A 329 5.41 -14.02 15.38
CA ASP A 329 5.83 -14.13 16.79
C ASP A 329 4.76 -13.65 17.78
N ASP A 330 3.83 -12.79 17.35
CA ASP A 330 2.65 -12.41 18.12
C ASP A 330 1.61 -13.54 18.10
N ILE A 331 1.17 -14.02 19.26
CA ILE A 331 0.25 -15.16 19.40
C ILE A 331 -1.03 -14.70 20.13
N LEU A 332 -2.20 -15.10 19.61
CA LEU A 332 -3.49 -14.86 20.24
C LEU A 332 -4.21 -16.19 20.48
N ILE A 333 -4.61 -16.45 21.73
CA ILE A 333 -5.28 -17.67 22.17
C ILE A 333 -6.56 -17.29 22.92
N ILE A 334 -7.67 -17.95 22.64
CA ILE A 334 -8.94 -17.76 23.36
C ILE A 334 -9.43 -19.11 23.88
N PHE A 335 -9.84 -19.18 25.13
CA PHE A 335 -10.40 -20.39 25.73
C PHE A 335 -11.57 -20.07 26.67
N ASN A 336 -12.46 -21.06 26.82
CA ASN A 336 -13.47 -21.05 27.89
C ASN A 336 -12.75 -21.09 29.24
N ALA A 337 -13.15 -20.25 30.19
CA ALA A 337 -12.53 -20.12 31.51
C ALA A 337 -13.49 -20.45 32.67
N GLU A 338 -14.61 -21.14 32.40
CA GLU A 338 -15.58 -21.57 33.43
C GLU A 338 -14.96 -22.47 34.51
N TYR A 339 -13.90 -23.21 34.19
CA TYR A 339 -13.20 -24.06 35.16
C TYR A 339 -12.24 -23.30 36.08
N ILE A 340 -11.94 -22.03 35.80
CA ILE A 340 -11.06 -21.20 36.65
C ILE A 340 -11.93 -20.57 37.74
N LYS A 341 -11.54 -20.70 39.01
CA LYS A 341 -12.25 -20.05 40.11
C LYS A 341 -12.20 -18.53 39.95
N GLU A 342 -13.26 -17.81 40.33
CA GLU A 342 -13.30 -16.34 40.16
C GLU A 342 -12.32 -15.59 41.08
N ASN A 343 -11.92 -16.20 42.20
CA ASN A 343 -11.02 -15.63 43.21
C ASN A 343 -9.59 -16.21 43.12
N GLU A 344 -9.12 -16.57 41.92
CA GLU A 344 -7.74 -17.04 41.74
C GLU A 344 -6.78 -15.85 41.85
N ASP A 345 -6.05 -15.74 42.97
CA ASP A 345 -5.16 -14.62 43.32
C ASP A 345 -4.05 -14.36 42.28
N ASN A 346 -3.74 -15.33 41.41
CA ASN A 346 -2.77 -15.15 40.34
C ASN A 346 -3.13 -15.94 39.07
N ILE A 347 -4.13 -15.45 38.34
CA ILE A 347 -4.59 -16.03 37.07
C ILE A 347 -3.46 -16.23 36.04
N HIS A 348 -2.47 -15.33 36.02
CA HIS A 348 -1.30 -15.43 35.14
C HIS A 348 -0.49 -16.70 35.41
N LYS A 349 -0.09 -16.91 36.66
CA LYS A 349 0.64 -18.12 37.07
C LYS A 349 -0.20 -19.37 36.88
N TYR A 350 -1.50 -19.32 37.21
CA TYR A 350 -2.40 -20.45 37.03
C TYR A 350 -2.43 -20.90 35.57
N ILE A 351 -2.64 -19.98 34.62
CA ILE A 351 -2.68 -20.30 33.20
C ILE A 351 -1.34 -20.88 32.73
N PHE A 352 -0.23 -20.20 33.00
CA PHE A 352 1.08 -20.65 32.53
C PHE A 352 1.47 -22.01 33.10
N ASN A 353 1.33 -22.21 34.42
CA ASN A 353 1.71 -23.47 35.04
C ASN A 353 0.69 -24.59 34.72
N ASN A 354 -0.61 -24.37 34.99
CA ASN A 354 -1.60 -25.44 34.91
C ASN A 354 -2.14 -25.71 33.51
N LYS A 355 -2.11 -24.73 32.60
CA LYS A 355 -2.51 -24.95 31.20
C LYS A 355 -1.33 -25.17 30.28
N PHE A 356 -0.28 -24.35 30.33
CA PHE A 356 0.82 -24.50 29.38
C PHE A 356 1.89 -25.49 29.84
N CYS A 357 2.41 -25.38 31.07
CA CYS A 357 3.48 -26.26 31.55
C CYS A 357 3.01 -27.69 31.82
N LYS A 358 1.85 -27.89 32.45
CA LYS A 358 1.29 -29.24 32.66
C LYS A 358 0.99 -30.01 31.37
N ASN A 359 0.61 -29.30 30.31
CA ASN A 359 0.43 -29.90 28.99
C ASN A 359 1.73 -29.94 28.18
N GLU A 360 2.87 -29.60 28.77
CA GLU A 360 4.20 -29.66 28.14
C GLU A 360 4.35 -28.77 26.90
N ILE A 361 3.56 -27.70 26.80
CA ILE A 361 3.67 -26.73 25.70
C ILE A 361 4.79 -25.74 26.02
N PHE A 362 4.83 -25.27 27.27
CA PHE A 362 5.91 -24.46 27.79
C PHE A 362 6.76 -25.25 28.77
N LYS A 363 8.07 -25.12 28.66
CA LYS A 363 9.00 -25.55 29.70
C LYS A 363 9.38 -24.35 30.55
N LYS A 364 9.23 -24.49 31.86
CA LYS A 364 9.71 -23.50 32.82
C LYS A 364 11.21 -23.59 32.96
N SER A 365 11.90 -22.46 32.86
CA SER A 365 13.36 -22.41 32.84
C SER A 365 13.88 -21.21 33.63
N ILE A 366 15.13 -21.32 34.07
CA ILE A 366 15.81 -20.24 34.78
C ILE A 366 16.84 -19.60 33.86
N TYR A 367 16.73 -18.28 33.72
CA TYR A 367 17.68 -17.46 33.00
C TYR A 367 18.64 -16.78 33.97
N PHE A 368 19.93 -17.03 33.83
CA PHE A 368 20.99 -16.38 34.60
C PHE A 368 21.61 -15.23 33.78
N VAL A 369 21.53 -14.02 34.32
CA VAL A 369 22.10 -12.80 33.76
C VAL A 369 23.50 -12.63 34.34
N ASN A 370 24.52 -12.59 33.48
CA ASN A 370 25.92 -12.61 33.94
C ASN A 370 26.64 -11.29 33.60
N ASN A 371 26.98 -10.50 34.63
CA ASN A 371 27.58 -9.16 34.53
C ASN A 371 29.09 -9.15 34.21
N LYS A 372 29.80 -10.30 34.31
CA LYS A 372 31.28 -10.40 34.19
C LYS A 372 31.76 -11.32 33.05
N ASN A 373 31.47 -10.99 31.79
CA ASN A 373 32.04 -11.63 30.58
C ASN A 373 31.87 -13.15 30.41
N GLN A 374 31.15 -13.85 31.28
CA GLN A 374 30.70 -15.23 31.08
C GLN A 374 29.35 -15.25 30.33
N CYS A 375 29.09 -16.29 29.53
CA CYS A 375 27.85 -16.39 28.74
C CYS A 375 26.60 -16.39 29.66
N ASN A 376 25.52 -15.72 29.22
CA ASN A 376 24.21 -15.88 29.86
C ASN A 376 23.78 -17.33 29.66
N GLU A 377 23.16 -17.92 30.68
CA GLU A 377 22.86 -19.35 30.68
C GLU A 377 21.38 -19.58 30.96
N ILE A 378 20.77 -20.46 30.17
CA ILE A 378 19.39 -20.91 30.38
C ILE A 378 19.48 -22.35 30.86
N VAL A 379 18.88 -22.61 32.02
CA VAL A 379 18.74 -23.96 32.57
C VAL A 379 17.26 -24.33 32.47
N PRO A 380 16.88 -25.20 31.52
CA PRO A 380 15.55 -25.82 31.50
C PRO A 380 15.38 -26.68 32.75
N LEU A 381 14.29 -26.48 33.49
CA LEU A 381 14.02 -27.29 34.68
C LEU A 381 13.30 -28.56 34.25
N GLU A 382 14.05 -29.64 34.01
CA GLU A 382 13.50 -30.90 33.50
C GLU A 382 13.46 -32.00 34.55
N ASP A 383 14.47 -32.04 35.40
CA ASP A 383 14.68 -33.10 36.35
C ASP A 383 15.38 -32.56 37.62
N LYS A 384 15.69 -33.51 38.50
CA LYS A 384 16.46 -33.27 39.71
C LYS A 384 17.84 -32.68 39.44
N GLU A 385 18.52 -33.13 38.38
CA GLU A 385 19.90 -32.76 38.06
C GLU A 385 19.97 -31.30 37.60
N ALA A 386 19.03 -30.87 36.76
CA ALA A 386 18.87 -29.48 36.34
C ALA A 386 18.54 -28.54 37.51
N LEU A 387 17.72 -29.00 38.46
CA LEU A 387 17.44 -28.25 39.68
C LEU A 387 18.68 -28.12 40.58
N GLU A 388 19.45 -29.19 40.74
CA GLU A 388 20.74 -29.15 41.45
C GLU A 388 21.75 -28.23 40.78
N GLU A 389 21.83 -28.27 39.44
CA GLU A 389 22.70 -27.41 38.66
C GLU A 389 22.30 -25.93 38.83
N CYS A 390 21.00 -25.65 38.78
CA CYS A 390 20.44 -24.34 39.08
C CYS A 390 20.86 -23.88 40.48
N ILE A 391 20.67 -24.73 41.51
CA ILE A 391 21.05 -24.44 42.89
C ILE A 391 22.56 -24.21 43.02
N LYS A 392 23.42 -25.01 42.37
CA LYS A 392 24.88 -24.80 42.37
C LYS A 392 25.28 -23.45 41.76
N LYS A 393 24.56 -22.98 40.74
CA LYS A 393 24.79 -21.68 40.09
C LYS A 393 24.36 -20.49 40.95
N ILE A 394 23.42 -20.66 41.87
CA ILE A 394 23.00 -19.62 42.86
C ILE A 394 24.19 -19.09 43.68
N LYS A 395 25.24 -19.89 43.93
CA LYS A 395 26.44 -19.41 44.64
C LYS A 395 27.08 -18.17 44.00
N ARG A 396 26.90 -17.97 42.68
CA ARG A 396 27.60 -16.98 41.86
C ARG A 396 26.82 -15.68 41.61
N ILE A 397 25.59 -15.56 42.13
CA ILE A 397 24.74 -14.36 42.00
C ILE A 397 24.74 -13.52 43.29
N ASN A 398 24.21 -12.29 43.23
CA ASN A 398 24.17 -11.37 44.37
C ASN A 398 23.35 -11.91 45.56
N VAL A 399 23.67 -11.43 46.77
CA VAL A 399 23.09 -11.91 48.04
C VAL A 399 21.57 -11.68 48.14
N GLN A 400 21.05 -10.61 47.56
CA GLN A 400 19.61 -10.31 47.59
C GLN A 400 18.80 -11.32 46.75
N ASP A 401 19.28 -11.66 45.56
CA ASP A 401 18.67 -12.66 44.69
C ASP A 401 18.82 -14.06 45.30
N LYS A 402 19.97 -14.39 45.92
CA LYS A 402 20.14 -15.63 46.71
C LYS A 402 19.04 -15.79 47.77
N ILE A 403 18.81 -14.76 48.59
CA ILE A 403 17.81 -14.78 49.66
C ILE A 403 16.39 -14.96 49.11
N LYS A 404 16.02 -14.25 48.02
CA LYS A 404 14.71 -14.43 47.36
C LYS A 404 14.49 -15.88 46.92
N ILE A 405 15.50 -16.51 46.33
CA ILE A 405 15.39 -17.89 45.86
C ILE A 405 15.27 -18.85 47.04
N LEU A 406 16.15 -18.70 48.04
CA LEU A 406 16.15 -19.55 49.23
C LEU A 406 14.81 -19.43 49.98
N LYS A 407 14.24 -18.23 50.10
CA LYS A 407 12.88 -18.02 50.65
C LYS A 407 11.81 -18.74 49.82
N ASN A 408 11.81 -18.64 48.49
CA ASN A 408 10.81 -19.30 47.65
C ASN A 408 10.92 -20.84 47.71
N ILE A 409 12.14 -21.39 47.67
CA ILE A 409 12.37 -22.84 47.81
C ILE A 409 11.92 -23.29 49.21
N TYR A 410 12.30 -22.55 50.25
CA TYR A 410 11.94 -22.85 51.64
C TYR A 410 10.42 -22.81 51.90
N VAL A 411 9.72 -21.76 51.46
CA VAL A 411 8.25 -21.64 51.58
C VAL A 411 7.56 -22.81 50.89
N THR A 412 8.12 -23.29 49.78
CA THR A 412 7.61 -24.45 49.05
C THR A 412 7.78 -25.76 49.85
N TYR A 413 8.93 -25.93 50.52
CA TYR A 413 9.22 -27.11 51.37
C TYR A 413 8.54 -27.08 52.75
N LYS A 414 8.22 -25.90 53.31
CA LYS A 414 7.60 -25.71 54.64
C LYS A 414 6.26 -26.44 54.81
N LYS A 415 5.60 -26.86 53.72
CA LYS A 415 4.36 -27.66 53.76
C LYS A 415 4.57 -29.17 53.88
N ASN A 416 5.77 -29.71 53.60
CA ASN A 416 6.00 -31.16 53.46
C ASN A 416 7.04 -31.76 54.44
N ILE A 417 7.59 -31.00 55.41
CA ILE A 417 8.63 -31.48 56.36
C ILE A 417 8.26 -31.14 57.82
N SER A 418 8.57 -32.04 58.75
CA SER A 418 8.41 -31.88 60.20
C SER A 418 9.32 -30.81 60.81
N LYS A 419 8.82 -29.58 60.75
CA LYS A 419 8.92 -28.37 61.61
C LYS A 419 10.12 -27.95 62.48
N GLU A 420 11.10 -28.74 62.92
CA GLU A 420 11.92 -28.26 64.07
C GLU A 420 13.31 -27.68 63.74
N GLU A 421 14.19 -28.36 62.99
CA GLU A 421 15.58 -27.87 62.83
C GLU A 421 15.77 -26.76 61.78
N LEU A 422 14.95 -26.73 60.72
CA LEU A 422 15.10 -25.76 59.62
C LEU A 422 14.41 -24.41 59.90
N ASN A 423 13.47 -24.35 60.87
CA ASN A 423 12.77 -23.12 61.25
C ASN A 423 13.64 -22.23 62.14
N GLU A 424 14.32 -22.78 63.15
CA GLU A 424 15.09 -21.96 64.10
C GLU A 424 16.29 -21.25 63.47
N GLU A 425 17.02 -21.90 62.55
CA GLU A 425 18.18 -21.33 61.85
C GLU A 425 17.77 -20.25 60.83
N PHE A 426 16.65 -20.44 60.14
CA PHE A 426 16.15 -19.52 59.11
C PHE A 426 15.43 -18.31 59.71
N GLU A 427 14.65 -18.50 60.79
CA GLU A 427 14.01 -17.42 61.57
C GLU A 427 15.03 -16.60 62.36
N ARG A 428 16.11 -17.21 62.90
CA ARG A 428 17.24 -16.47 63.52
C ARG A 428 17.96 -15.54 62.54
N PHE A 429 17.97 -15.88 61.25
CA PHE A 429 18.56 -15.05 60.20
C PHE A 429 17.65 -13.88 59.75
N LEU A 430 16.35 -13.93 60.06
CA LEU A 430 15.34 -12.99 59.60
C LEU A 430 14.91 -11.94 60.64
N GLN A 431 15.69 -11.70 61.70
CA GLN A 431 15.33 -10.69 62.70
C GLN A 431 15.49 -9.26 62.17
N GLU A 432 14.37 -8.54 62.10
CA GLU A 432 14.31 -7.10 61.83
C GLU A 432 14.80 -6.31 63.05
N ASP A 433 15.72 -5.37 62.85
CA ASP A 433 16.01 -4.33 63.86
C ASP A 433 15.65 -2.93 63.34
N LYS A 434 15.26 -2.05 64.26
CA LYS A 434 14.50 -0.80 64.10
C LYS A 434 15.18 0.33 63.30
N THR A 435 16.29 0.07 62.61
CA THR A 435 17.11 1.10 61.91
C THR A 435 17.42 0.80 60.44
N GLN A 436 16.69 -0.11 59.77
CA GLN A 436 16.77 -0.32 58.31
C GLN A 436 18.17 -0.59 57.72
N ASN A 437 19.13 -1.12 58.49
CA ASN A 437 20.40 -1.64 57.97
C ASN A 437 20.61 -3.08 58.46
N LEU A 438 20.60 -4.05 57.52
CA LEU A 438 20.87 -5.46 57.78
C LEU A 438 22.34 -5.67 58.19
N ILE A 439 22.58 -6.06 59.45
CA ILE A 439 23.89 -6.57 59.90
C ILE A 439 23.87 -8.10 59.73
N TYR A 440 24.66 -8.60 58.78
CA TYR A 440 24.78 -10.03 58.49
C TYR A 440 25.85 -10.67 59.39
N SER A 441 25.46 -11.49 60.37
CA SER A 441 26.42 -12.34 61.10
C SER A 441 26.43 -13.76 60.55
N SER A 442 27.61 -14.17 60.05
CA SER A 442 28.05 -15.56 59.76
C SER A 442 27.03 -16.48 59.05
N TRP A 443 26.72 -16.16 57.79
CA TRP A 443 26.03 -17.06 56.87
C TRP A 443 27.04 -18.03 56.23
N ASP A 444 27.06 -19.31 56.65
CA ASP A 444 27.76 -20.33 55.87
C ASP A 444 26.85 -20.79 54.71
N GLU A 445 26.87 -20.01 53.62
CA GLU A 445 26.15 -20.30 52.37
C GLU A 445 26.38 -21.73 51.88
N LYS A 446 27.56 -22.30 52.18
CA LYS A 446 27.92 -23.64 51.75
C LYS A 446 27.05 -24.69 52.44
N ASN A 447 26.80 -24.53 53.74
CA ASN A 447 26.04 -25.48 54.55
C ASN A 447 24.55 -25.51 54.18
N ILE A 448 23.92 -24.36 53.91
CA ILE A 448 22.50 -24.31 53.48
C ILE A 448 22.32 -24.84 52.06
N LEU A 449 23.20 -24.48 51.12
CA LEU A 449 23.15 -25.05 49.78
C LEU A 449 23.39 -26.56 49.82
N GLU A 450 24.30 -27.05 50.66
CA GLU A 450 24.51 -28.47 50.89
C GLU A 450 23.28 -29.13 51.53
N LYS A 451 22.63 -28.51 52.53
CA LYS A 451 21.35 -28.98 53.10
C LYS A 451 20.23 -29.04 52.06
N LEU A 452 20.09 -28.03 51.20
CA LEU A 452 19.07 -27.99 50.14
C LEU A 452 19.34 -29.02 49.04
N ILE A 453 20.59 -29.13 48.60
CA ILE A 453 20.99 -30.19 47.66
C ILE A 453 20.74 -31.56 48.30
N LYS A 454 21.01 -31.73 49.60
CA LYS A 454 20.74 -32.97 50.34
C LYS A 454 19.25 -33.27 50.48
N LEU A 455 18.41 -32.26 50.72
CA LEU A 455 16.94 -32.36 50.76
C LEU A 455 16.35 -32.77 49.41
N VAL A 456 16.83 -32.16 48.32
CA VAL A 456 16.49 -32.58 46.94
C VAL A 456 17.00 -34.00 46.66
N ASN A 457 18.04 -34.44 47.37
CA ASN A 457 18.66 -35.75 47.23
C ASN A 457 18.12 -36.87 48.13
N ASP A 458 17.29 -36.55 49.12
CA ASP A 458 16.95 -37.51 50.17
C ASP A 458 16.03 -38.62 49.63
N LYS A 459 16.48 -39.88 49.76
CA LYS A 459 15.91 -41.05 49.06
C LYS A 459 14.71 -41.68 49.77
N ASN A 460 14.36 -41.23 50.97
CA ASN A 460 13.35 -41.89 51.82
C ASN A 460 11.89 -41.45 51.57
N ASN A 461 11.61 -40.58 50.58
CA ASN A 461 10.25 -40.24 50.15
C ASN A 461 9.90 -40.93 48.82
N VAL A 462 8.81 -41.70 48.81
CA VAL A 462 8.44 -42.65 47.76
C VAL A 462 7.88 -41.97 46.48
N ASP A 463 7.63 -40.66 46.47
CA ASP A 463 7.06 -39.91 45.32
C ASP A 463 8.02 -38.84 44.74
N ASN A 464 9.27 -39.20 44.44
CA ASN A 464 10.32 -38.21 44.11
C ASN A 464 10.09 -37.42 42.80
N GLU A 465 9.54 -37.99 41.73
CA GLU A 465 9.32 -37.25 40.47
C GLU A 465 8.15 -36.27 40.55
N GLU A 466 7.04 -36.67 41.16
CA GLU A 466 5.83 -35.83 41.27
C GLU A 466 6.07 -34.65 42.23
N ASN A 467 6.79 -34.89 43.34
CA ASN A 467 7.21 -33.82 44.26
C ASN A 467 8.19 -32.83 43.61
N ILE A 468 9.14 -33.29 42.78
CA ILE A 468 10.06 -32.40 42.06
C ILE A 468 9.30 -31.58 41.01
N LYS A 469 8.35 -32.18 40.29
CA LYS A 469 7.51 -31.48 39.31
C LYS A 469 6.66 -30.40 39.99
N GLU A 470 6.06 -30.71 41.14
CA GLU A 470 5.31 -29.75 41.96
C GLU A 470 6.20 -28.61 42.50
N LEU A 471 7.45 -28.93 42.86
CA LEU A 471 8.45 -27.95 43.29
C LEU A 471 8.81 -26.99 42.15
N ILE A 472 9.13 -27.51 40.97
CA ILE A 472 9.44 -26.73 39.76
C ILE A 472 8.28 -25.78 39.43
N ASP A 473 7.04 -26.26 39.49
CA ASP A 473 5.84 -25.45 39.25
C ASP A 473 5.71 -24.25 40.20
N LYS A 474 6.15 -24.41 41.46
CA LYS A 474 6.08 -23.37 42.51
C LYS A 474 7.27 -22.39 42.51
N ILE A 475 8.43 -22.75 41.95
CA ILE A 475 9.62 -21.87 41.90
C ILE A 475 9.39 -20.68 40.95
N ASN A 476 9.14 -19.48 41.46
CA ASN A 476 9.05 -18.26 40.65
C ASN A 476 10.03 -17.22 41.16
N ILE A 477 11.05 -16.94 40.37
CA ILE A 477 12.17 -16.07 40.75
C ILE A 477 12.18 -14.88 39.79
N ASP A 478 12.09 -13.68 40.36
CA ASP A 478 12.26 -12.43 39.63
C ASP A 478 13.26 -11.56 40.41
N GLY A 479 14.51 -11.65 39.97
CA GLY A 479 15.68 -11.00 40.54
C GLY A 479 16.48 -10.26 39.47
N ASN A 480 17.48 -9.49 39.89
CA ASN A 480 18.28 -8.68 38.96
C ASN A 480 19.22 -9.56 38.10
N GLU A 481 19.78 -10.61 38.69
CA GLU A 481 20.73 -11.51 38.02
C GLU A 481 20.11 -12.86 37.59
N ILE A 482 18.81 -13.07 37.88
CA ILE A 482 18.13 -14.34 37.66
C ILE A 482 16.63 -14.12 37.44
N LYS A 483 16.09 -14.75 36.40
CA LYS A 483 14.67 -14.63 36.07
C LYS A 483 14.07 -15.96 35.62
N THR A 484 12.88 -16.28 36.10
CA THR A 484 12.06 -17.36 35.54
C THR A 484 11.53 -16.96 34.17
N ILE A 485 11.76 -17.83 33.18
CA ILE A 485 11.30 -17.66 31.81
C ILE A 485 10.54 -18.92 31.37
N TYR A 486 9.75 -18.78 30.30
CA TYR A 486 9.01 -19.88 29.69
C TYR A 486 9.54 -20.13 28.28
N LEU A 487 10.04 -21.33 28.03
CA LEU A 487 10.52 -21.78 26.73
C LEU A 487 9.42 -22.58 26.01
N LEU A 488 9.38 -22.54 24.68
CA LEU A 488 8.58 -23.48 23.90
C LEU A 488 9.25 -24.86 23.96
N ASN A 489 8.53 -25.87 24.45
CA ASN A 489 9.09 -27.18 24.79
C ASN A 489 9.68 -27.92 23.57
N ASN A 490 9.01 -27.85 22.42
CA ASN A 490 9.36 -28.56 21.17
C ASN A 490 10.76 -28.22 20.62
N TYR A 491 11.34 -27.08 21.01
CA TYR A 491 12.57 -26.55 20.41
C TYR A 491 13.80 -26.68 21.31
N ILE A 492 13.64 -27.15 22.54
CA ILE A 492 14.74 -27.31 23.51
C ILE A 492 15.74 -28.36 23.00
N SER A 493 15.24 -29.50 22.50
CA SER A 493 16.06 -30.58 21.91
C SER A 493 16.86 -30.12 20.69
N GLU A 494 16.39 -29.08 20.00
CA GLU A 494 17.06 -28.49 18.83
C GLU A 494 18.09 -27.42 19.21
N SER A 495 18.36 -27.25 20.51
CA SER A 495 19.19 -26.17 21.04
C SER A 495 18.66 -24.77 20.66
N ALA A 496 17.36 -24.64 20.36
CA ALA A 496 16.68 -23.38 20.06
C ALA A 496 15.82 -22.95 21.27
N TYR A 497 16.33 -21.99 22.03
CA TYR A 497 15.62 -21.46 23.19
C TYR A 497 14.65 -20.35 22.74
N LEU A 498 13.49 -20.75 22.24
CA LEU A 498 12.39 -19.82 21.94
C LEU A 498 11.67 -19.44 23.24
N VAL A 499 11.70 -18.16 23.60
CA VAL A 499 11.26 -17.68 24.93
C VAL A 499 10.02 -16.81 24.82
N ILE A 500 9.03 -17.02 25.67
CA ILE A 500 7.88 -16.12 25.79
C ILE A 500 8.32 -14.80 26.43
N GLN A 501 8.00 -13.68 25.77
CA GLN A 501 8.29 -12.35 26.27
C GLN A 501 7.29 -11.94 27.35
N ASP A 502 7.62 -12.27 28.59
CA ASP A 502 6.85 -11.98 29.82
C ASP A 502 6.29 -10.54 29.88
N SER A 503 7.08 -9.52 29.51
CA SER A 503 6.63 -8.11 29.53
C SER A 503 5.50 -7.77 28.54
N LYS A 504 5.27 -8.63 27.55
CA LYS A 504 4.20 -8.49 26.54
C LYS A 504 3.02 -9.43 26.77
N VAL A 505 3.06 -10.29 27.80
CA VAL A 505 1.94 -11.15 28.12
C VAL A 505 0.77 -10.31 28.62
N LYS A 506 -0.41 -10.48 27.99
CA LYS A 506 -1.66 -9.81 28.41
C LYS A 506 -2.78 -10.84 28.52
N ILE A 507 -3.50 -10.79 29.64
CA ILE A 507 -4.65 -11.65 29.93
C ILE A 507 -5.88 -10.77 30.04
N TYR A 508 -6.87 -11.02 29.18
CA TYR A 508 -8.17 -10.34 29.20
C TYR A 508 -9.22 -11.35 29.67
N ASP A 509 -9.75 -11.15 30.88
CA ASP A 509 -10.74 -12.03 31.52
C ASP A 509 -12.14 -11.45 31.39
N PHE A 510 -12.92 -12.00 30.46
CA PHE A 510 -14.30 -11.59 30.18
C PHE A 510 -15.27 -12.44 31.00
N LYS A 511 -15.77 -11.85 32.10
CA LYS A 511 -16.74 -12.47 33.01
C LYS A 511 -18.14 -12.53 32.39
N LYS A 512 -18.98 -13.46 32.88
CA LYS A 512 -20.37 -13.68 32.41
C LYS A 512 -21.24 -12.43 32.52
N GLU A 513 -21.10 -11.71 33.63
CA GLU A 513 -21.83 -10.47 33.93
C GLU A 513 -21.03 -9.21 33.55
N GLY A 514 -19.89 -9.39 32.86
CA GLY A 514 -19.00 -8.31 32.49
C GLY A 514 -19.58 -7.41 31.41
N SER A 515 -19.27 -6.11 31.46
CA SER A 515 -19.71 -5.16 30.43
C SER A 515 -19.04 -5.42 29.09
N ASN A 516 -19.85 -5.45 28.02
CA ASN A 516 -19.35 -5.48 26.63
C ASN A 516 -18.69 -4.15 26.20
N SER A 517 -18.72 -3.10 27.04
CA SER A 517 -18.20 -1.79 26.71
C SER A 517 -16.72 -1.80 26.33
N LEU A 518 -15.88 -2.64 26.94
CA LEU A 518 -14.46 -2.71 26.60
C LEU A 518 -14.23 -3.08 25.13
N ILE A 519 -14.88 -4.17 24.69
CA ILE A 519 -14.80 -4.63 23.29
C ILE A 519 -15.45 -3.61 22.36
N ARG A 520 -16.61 -3.08 22.76
CA ARG A 520 -17.33 -2.08 21.95
C ARG A 520 -16.50 -0.81 21.76
N SER A 521 -15.93 -0.25 22.81
CA SER A 521 -15.08 0.95 22.75
C SER A 521 -13.82 0.71 21.91
N PHE A 522 -13.17 -0.44 22.06
CA PHE A 522 -12.03 -0.81 21.23
C PHE A 522 -12.40 -0.94 19.75
N LYS A 523 -13.51 -1.61 19.41
CA LYS A 523 -14.02 -1.70 18.04
C LYS A 523 -14.45 -0.34 17.49
N GLU A 524 -15.04 0.53 18.31
CA GLU A 524 -15.40 1.89 17.91
C GLU A 524 -14.15 2.72 17.59
N GLU A 525 -13.07 2.61 18.37
CA GLU A 525 -11.79 3.26 18.09
C GLU A 525 -11.15 2.74 16.79
N LEU A 526 -11.16 1.42 16.58
CA LEU A 526 -10.70 0.79 15.35
C LEU A 526 -11.52 1.21 14.13
N ARG A 527 -12.86 1.23 14.25
CA ARG A 527 -13.76 1.69 13.19
C ARG A 527 -13.53 3.15 12.86
N LYS A 528 -13.32 4.01 13.87
CA LYS A 528 -12.94 5.41 13.66
C LYS A 528 -11.64 5.48 12.87
N ASN A 529 -10.61 4.71 13.26
CA ASN A 529 -9.32 4.69 12.57
C ASN A 529 -9.39 4.18 11.12
N ALA A 530 -10.08 3.06 10.87
CA ALA A 530 -10.27 2.51 9.53
C ALA A 530 -11.09 3.46 8.64
N SER A 531 -12.11 4.12 9.21
CA SER A 531 -12.95 5.07 8.49
C SER A 531 -12.18 6.32 8.05
N VAL A 532 -11.19 6.78 8.83
CA VAL A 532 -10.38 7.94 8.47
C VAL A 532 -9.64 7.75 7.13
N PHE A 533 -9.17 6.55 6.83
CA PHE A 533 -8.51 6.25 5.54
C PHE A 533 -9.50 5.92 4.40
N LYS A 534 -10.77 5.68 4.73
CA LYS A 534 -11.85 5.48 3.77
C LYS A 534 -12.31 6.80 3.16
N PHE A 535 -12.28 7.89 3.92
CA PHE A 535 -12.76 9.20 3.49
C PHE A 535 -11.66 10.06 2.83
N LEU A 536 -12.07 11.03 2.01
CA LEU A 536 -11.17 12.07 1.51
C LEU A 536 -10.78 12.99 2.67
N PRO A 537 -9.49 13.36 2.78
CA PRO A 537 -9.01 14.20 3.88
C PRO A 537 -9.49 15.64 3.75
N GLU A 538 -10.15 16.16 4.78
CA GLU A 538 -10.55 17.56 4.90
C GLU A 538 -9.42 18.35 5.60
N ARG A 539 -8.68 19.17 4.84
CA ARG A 539 -7.39 19.75 5.25
C ARG A 539 -7.44 20.56 6.54
N TYR A 540 -8.41 21.45 6.66
CA TYR A 540 -8.60 22.31 7.82
C TYR A 540 -8.84 21.49 9.09
N GLU A 541 -9.66 20.43 9.00
CA GLU A 541 -9.90 19.53 10.13
C GLU A 541 -8.62 18.79 10.54
N ILE A 542 -7.80 18.38 9.58
CA ILE A 542 -6.52 17.70 9.83
C ILE A 542 -5.57 18.62 10.58
N ILE A 543 -5.35 19.84 10.05
CA ILE A 543 -4.44 20.82 10.65
C ILE A 543 -4.90 21.19 12.07
N ARG A 544 -6.19 21.47 12.25
CA ARG A 544 -6.76 21.86 13.55
C ARG A 544 -6.62 20.76 14.61
N ASN A 545 -6.66 19.50 14.20
CA ASN A 545 -6.59 18.36 15.11
C ASN A 545 -5.17 17.78 15.29
N PHE A 546 -4.12 18.41 14.72
CA PHE A 546 -2.74 17.92 14.85
C PHE A 546 -2.36 17.62 16.30
N ASP A 547 -2.60 18.56 17.20
CA ASP A 547 -2.18 18.41 18.60
C ASP A 547 -2.90 17.24 19.29
N ASN A 548 -4.21 17.12 19.06
CA ASN A 548 -5.05 16.07 19.67
C ASN A 548 -4.82 14.68 19.06
N GLU A 549 -4.44 14.60 17.77
CA GLU A 549 -4.18 13.32 17.10
C GLU A 549 -2.75 12.83 17.32
N VAL A 550 -1.76 13.73 17.29
CA VAL A 550 -0.32 13.37 17.28
C VAL A 550 0.28 13.29 18.68
N TYR A 551 -0.06 14.23 19.56
CA TYR A 551 0.39 14.22 20.96
C TYR A 551 -0.64 13.49 21.82
N LYS A 552 -0.19 12.42 22.50
CA LYS A 552 -1.00 11.69 23.47
C LYS A 552 -0.59 12.11 24.87
N ILE A 553 -1.57 12.59 25.62
CA ILE A 553 -1.43 12.92 27.03
C ILE A 553 -2.00 11.74 27.82
N ASP A 554 -1.14 11.06 28.57
CA ASP A 554 -1.55 9.98 29.45
C ASP A 554 -2.02 10.58 30.77
N TYR A 555 -3.27 10.28 31.15
CA TYR A 555 -3.85 10.73 32.42
C TYR A 555 -3.94 9.56 33.39
N LYS A 556 -3.61 9.81 34.67
CA LYS A 556 -3.72 8.85 35.77
C LYS A 556 -5.18 8.60 36.17
N ASP A 557 -5.95 9.68 36.35
CA ASP A 557 -7.32 9.61 36.88
C ASP A 557 -8.34 10.35 35.99
N THR A 558 -8.15 11.66 35.76
CA THR A 558 -9.13 12.51 35.06
C THR A 558 -8.46 13.54 34.16
N ILE A 559 -9.12 13.86 33.04
CA ILE A 559 -8.67 14.89 32.10
C ILE A 559 -8.79 16.32 32.66
N HIS A 560 -9.57 16.53 33.72
CA HIS A 560 -9.86 17.86 34.25
C HIS A 560 -8.81 18.39 35.24
N LYS A 561 -7.81 17.56 35.61
CA LYS A 561 -6.76 17.93 36.58
C LYS A 561 -5.38 17.83 35.93
N ILE A 562 -4.61 18.92 35.93
CA ILE A 562 -3.23 18.90 35.41
C ILE A 562 -2.33 17.96 36.23
N SER A 563 -2.60 17.81 37.53
CA SER A 563 -1.92 16.85 38.42
C SER A 563 -2.19 15.38 38.05
N SER A 564 -3.18 15.12 37.19
CA SER A 564 -3.44 13.78 36.66
C SER A 564 -2.67 13.52 35.37
N VAL A 565 -1.98 14.50 34.77
CA VAL A 565 -1.10 14.23 33.61
C VAL A 565 0.08 13.42 34.11
N ASN A 566 0.30 12.26 33.49
CA ASN A 566 1.39 11.33 33.81
C ASN A 566 2.53 11.45 32.80
N ASP A 567 2.22 11.56 31.50
CA ASP A 567 3.21 11.67 30.43
C ASP A 567 2.61 12.36 29.18
N ILE A 568 3.47 12.91 28.32
CA ILE A 568 3.11 13.47 27.02
C ILE A 568 4.03 12.88 25.95
N ASN A 569 3.47 12.05 25.07
CA ASN A 569 4.22 11.32 24.05
C ASN A 569 3.72 11.61 22.64
N VAL A 570 4.65 11.69 21.68
CA VAL A 570 4.32 11.68 20.26
C VAL A 570 4.10 10.24 19.81
N ASN A 571 2.90 9.94 19.30
CA ASN A 571 2.64 8.63 18.73
C ASN A 571 3.12 8.58 17.25
N PRO A 572 4.12 7.76 16.91
CA PRO A 572 4.65 7.72 15.54
C PRO A 572 3.67 7.18 14.50
N TYR A 573 2.71 6.34 14.91
CA TYR A 573 1.65 5.87 14.02
C TYR A 573 0.69 7.00 13.68
N ASP A 574 0.24 7.76 14.68
CA ASP A 574 -0.67 8.88 14.48
C ASP A 574 0.00 10.02 13.69
N LEU A 575 1.29 10.30 13.94
CA LEU A 575 2.09 11.20 13.09
C LEU A 575 2.17 10.70 11.64
N SER A 576 2.37 9.39 11.43
CA SER A 576 2.39 8.78 10.09
C SER A 576 1.05 8.88 9.37
N LYS A 577 -0.06 8.79 10.13
CA LYS A 577 -1.45 8.94 9.66
C LYS A 577 -1.75 10.38 9.30
N PHE A 578 -1.38 11.33 10.18
CA PHE A 578 -1.46 12.76 9.91
C PHE A 578 -0.71 13.12 8.61
N LEU A 579 0.58 12.75 8.52
CA LEU A 579 1.41 13.00 7.33
C LEU A 579 0.78 12.42 6.07
N ALA A 580 0.22 11.21 6.11
CA ALA A 580 -0.42 10.61 4.94
C ALA A 580 -1.67 11.38 4.47
N ARG A 581 -2.48 11.90 5.42
CA ARG A 581 -3.69 12.68 5.11
C ARG A 581 -3.36 14.06 4.57
N ILE A 582 -2.42 14.78 5.21
CA ILE A 582 -2.04 16.13 4.77
C ILE A 582 -1.31 16.11 3.42
N ILE A 583 -0.41 15.14 3.18
CA ILE A 583 0.26 14.94 1.88
C ILE A 583 -0.76 14.70 0.76
N TYR A 584 -1.83 13.95 1.03
CA TYR A 584 -2.88 13.72 0.05
C TYR A 584 -3.64 15.02 -0.28
N SER A 585 -3.93 15.85 0.73
CA SER A 585 -4.59 17.14 0.53
C SER A 585 -3.71 18.13 -0.24
N ASP A 586 -2.46 18.28 0.18
CA ASP A 586 -1.50 19.24 -0.41
C ASP A 586 -1.15 18.91 -1.87
N LYS A 587 -1.40 17.67 -2.36
CA LYS A 587 -1.30 17.32 -3.79
C LYS A 587 -2.32 18.10 -4.66
N LEU A 588 -3.39 18.62 -4.09
CA LEU A 588 -4.59 19.05 -4.82
C LEU A 588 -4.93 20.53 -4.64
N GLU A 589 -4.41 21.16 -3.58
CA GLU A 589 -4.74 22.52 -3.11
C GLU A 589 -3.60 23.53 -3.34
N ASP A 590 -3.96 24.75 -3.76
CA ASP A 590 -3.02 25.87 -3.85
C ASP A 590 -2.80 26.52 -2.46
N SER A 591 -1.54 26.70 -2.05
CA SER A 591 -1.06 26.89 -0.67
C SER A 591 -1.64 28.05 0.16
N TYR A 592 -1.92 27.79 1.45
CA TYR A 592 -1.98 28.75 2.58
C TYR A 592 -1.06 28.33 3.74
N SER A 593 -0.80 29.26 4.68
CA SER A 593 0.15 29.12 5.82
C SER A 593 -0.15 27.93 6.74
N THR A 594 0.71 26.91 6.69
CA THR A 594 0.76 25.81 7.68
C THR A 594 1.90 26.00 8.67
N LYS A 595 2.33 27.25 8.91
CA LYS A 595 3.55 27.57 9.65
C LYS A 595 3.61 26.90 11.03
N ASP A 596 2.49 26.88 11.77
CA ASP A 596 2.40 26.20 13.08
C ASP A 596 2.68 24.68 12.98
N VAL A 597 2.01 23.99 12.05
CA VAL A 597 2.23 22.56 11.80
C VAL A 597 3.64 22.29 11.30
N ASP A 598 4.17 23.14 10.41
CA ASP A 598 5.55 23.03 9.92
C ASP A 598 6.54 23.14 11.07
N GLU A 599 6.38 24.13 11.96
CA GLU A 599 7.25 24.31 13.12
C GLU A 599 7.15 23.15 14.11
N LYS A 600 5.95 22.59 14.32
CA LYS A 600 5.75 21.39 15.16
C LYS A 600 6.43 20.15 14.58
N ILE A 601 6.26 19.88 13.28
CA ILE A 601 6.95 18.78 12.60
C ILE A 601 8.47 19.00 12.64
N LEU A 602 8.92 20.23 12.37
CA LEU A 602 10.33 20.60 12.45
C LEU A 602 10.89 20.29 13.85
N GLY A 603 10.21 20.72 14.92
CA GLY A 603 10.63 20.47 16.30
C GLY A 603 10.78 18.99 16.66
N ILE A 604 9.88 18.13 16.15
CA ILE A 604 9.99 16.67 16.33
C ILE A 604 11.25 16.14 15.64
N PHE A 605 11.50 16.53 14.39
CA PHE A 605 12.59 15.97 13.56
C PHE A 605 13.94 16.70 13.70
N GLU A 606 14.00 17.82 14.41
CA GLU A 606 15.26 18.43 14.88
C GLU A 606 15.80 17.74 16.14
N SER A 607 14.92 17.10 16.93
CA SER A 607 15.30 16.35 18.13
C SER A 607 15.84 14.94 17.83
N ARG A 608 16.40 14.27 18.85
CA ARG A 608 16.85 12.86 18.76
C ARG A 608 15.72 11.87 18.45
N ALA A 609 14.45 12.28 18.59
CA ALA A 609 13.29 11.49 18.15
C ALA A 609 13.34 11.17 16.65
N ALA A 610 14.01 12.00 15.83
CA ALA A 610 14.17 11.75 14.41
C ALA A 610 14.87 10.42 14.11
N ILE A 611 15.79 9.96 14.96
CA ILE A 611 16.48 8.66 14.81
C ILE A 611 15.51 7.52 15.11
N LYS A 612 14.71 7.65 16.16
CA LYS A 612 13.65 6.68 16.51
C LYS A 612 12.63 6.56 15.38
N TYR A 613 12.35 7.66 14.69
CA TYR A 613 11.36 7.76 13.61
C TYR A 613 11.98 7.76 12.20
N TYR A 614 13.11 7.09 12.01
CA TYR A 614 13.83 7.09 10.72
C TYR A 614 12.97 6.65 9.52
N PHE A 615 12.03 5.73 9.76
CA PHE A 615 11.09 5.23 8.75
C PHE A 615 10.05 6.28 8.30
N LEU A 616 9.98 7.46 8.94
CA LEU A 616 9.13 8.58 8.56
C LEU A 616 9.85 9.65 7.74
N TRP A 617 11.20 9.62 7.63
CA TRP A 617 11.96 10.68 6.95
C TRP A 617 11.47 10.94 5.53
N ASP A 618 11.20 9.90 4.76
CA ASP A 618 10.66 10.03 3.39
C ASP A 618 9.30 10.77 3.37
N LYS A 619 8.37 10.41 4.27
CA LYS A 619 7.06 11.09 4.35
C LYS A 619 7.22 12.58 4.73
N VAL A 620 8.09 12.87 5.69
CA VAL A 620 8.33 14.25 6.15
C VAL A 620 8.94 15.09 5.04
N PHE A 621 9.91 14.55 4.31
CA PHE A 621 10.50 15.26 3.17
C PHE A 621 9.45 15.47 2.08
N ASN A 622 8.66 14.46 1.74
CA ASN A 622 7.57 14.57 0.76
C ASN A 622 6.55 15.66 1.14
N TYR A 623 6.19 15.79 2.42
CA TYR A 623 5.29 16.85 2.91
C TYR A 623 5.83 18.26 2.62
N TYR A 624 7.10 18.52 2.93
CA TYR A 624 7.73 19.80 2.62
C TYR A 624 8.00 19.98 1.12
N MET A 625 8.27 18.88 0.40
CA MET A 625 8.57 18.88 -1.02
C MET A 625 7.36 19.32 -1.85
N LEU A 626 6.17 18.80 -1.57
CA LEU A 626 4.92 19.17 -2.24
C LEU A 626 4.62 20.68 -2.16
N ASN A 627 4.96 21.28 -1.03
CA ASN A 627 4.77 22.70 -0.78
C ASN A 627 6.00 23.57 -1.17
N LYS A 628 7.01 22.99 -1.83
CA LYS A 628 8.28 23.64 -2.20
C LYS A 628 9.02 24.28 -1.02
N LYS A 629 8.83 23.75 0.19
CA LYS A 629 9.48 24.21 1.42
C LYS A 629 10.86 23.58 1.60
N TYR A 630 11.70 23.68 0.57
CA TYR A 630 13.02 23.02 0.54
C TYR A 630 13.93 23.42 1.70
N SER A 631 13.77 24.63 2.25
CA SER A 631 14.52 25.11 3.43
C SER A 631 14.29 24.23 4.67
N TYR A 632 13.08 23.73 4.89
CA TYR A 632 12.76 22.82 5.99
C TYR A 632 13.39 21.44 5.77
N ILE A 633 13.39 20.94 4.53
CA ILE A 633 14.09 19.69 4.16
C ILE A 633 15.57 19.81 4.51
N PHE A 634 16.23 20.91 4.13
CA PHE A 634 17.64 21.15 4.44
C PHE A 634 17.92 21.30 5.94
N LYS A 635 17.01 21.91 6.71
CA LYS A 635 17.14 22.00 8.18
C LYS A 635 17.05 20.62 8.82
N ILE A 636 15.99 19.87 8.51
CA ILE A 636 15.77 18.53 9.06
C ILE A 636 16.88 17.57 8.65
N PHE A 637 17.31 17.59 7.39
CA PHE A 637 18.43 16.76 6.93
C PHE A 637 19.69 17.00 7.77
N ARG A 638 20.04 18.27 8.00
CA ARG A 638 21.20 18.63 8.83
C ARG A 638 21.02 18.20 10.28
N ALA A 639 19.84 18.42 10.85
CA ALA A 639 19.54 18.04 12.22
C ALA A 639 19.63 16.51 12.41
N ILE A 640 19.04 15.73 11.50
CA ILE A 640 19.15 14.27 11.47
C ILE A 640 20.62 13.85 11.36
N ASN A 641 21.38 14.42 10.42
CA ASN A 641 22.77 14.05 10.23
C ASN A 641 23.62 14.35 11.48
N LYS A 642 23.44 15.52 12.10
CA LYS A 642 24.06 15.88 13.38
C LYS A 642 23.68 14.87 14.47
N ASN A 643 22.38 14.59 14.63
CA ASN A 643 21.90 13.63 15.61
C ASN A 643 22.48 12.22 15.38
N ILE A 644 22.65 11.77 14.13
CA ILE A 644 23.32 10.49 13.81
C ILE A 644 24.78 10.50 14.28
N ASP A 645 25.50 11.61 14.11
CA ASP A 645 26.90 11.71 14.53
C ASP A 645 27.05 11.75 16.07
N GLU A 646 26.06 12.31 16.77
CA GLU A 646 26.05 12.45 18.23
C GLU A 646 25.35 11.31 18.99
N ILE A 647 24.65 10.39 18.31
CA ILE A 647 23.91 9.33 18.99
C ILE A 647 24.86 8.30 19.61
N ASP A 648 24.57 7.95 20.86
CA ASP A 648 25.22 6.88 21.58
C ASP A 648 24.37 5.61 21.57
N ILE A 649 25.05 4.45 21.65
CA ILE A 649 24.42 3.15 21.86
C ILE A 649 24.80 2.63 23.24
N GLN A 650 23.80 2.26 24.03
CA GLN A 650 23.97 1.46 25.25
C GLN A 650 23.00 0.29 25.21
N ILE A 651 23.43 -0.80 24.58
CA ILE A 651 22.63 -2.02 24.53
C ILE A 651 22.69 -2.68 25.90
N ASP A 652 21.52 -2.98 26.45
CA ASP A 652 21.42 -3.76 27.68
C ASP A 652 21.98 -5.18 27.43
N ASN A 653 23.02 -5.56 28.18
CA ASN A 653 23.69 -6.86 28.07
C ASN A 653 22.84 -8.04 28.62
N THR A 654 21.63 -7.76 29.14
CA THR A 654 20.66 -8.75 29.64
C THR A 654 19.86 -9.47 28.53
N LEU A 655 20.15 -9.21 27.24
CA LEU A 655 19.50 -9.91 26.14
C LEU A 655 19.94 -11.39 26.07
N ILE A 656 18.99 -12.27 25.75
CA ILE A 656 19.19 -13.72 25.69
C ILE A 656 20.27 -14.10 24.67
N ASN A 657 20.36 -13.35 23.56
CA ASN A 657 21.26 -13.62 22.44
C ASN A 657 22.52 -12.72 22.38
N LYS A 658 22.99 -12.14 23.49
CA LYS A 658 24.19 -11.27 23.64
C LYS A 658 24.84 -10.79 22.31
N PHE A 659 24.63 -9.53 21.93
CA PHE A 659 25.49 -8.88 20.94
C PHE A 659 26.57 -8.08 21.67
N TYR A 660 27.78 -8.62 21.84
CA TYR A 660 28.88 -7.83 22.41
C TYR A 660 29.11 -6.56 21.59
N TYR A 661 29.12 -5.43 22.28
CA TYR A 661 29.20 -4.11 21.65
C TYR A 661 30.65 -3.65 21.53
N ARG A 662 31.06 -3.23 20.34
CA ARG A 662 32.36 -2.59 20.06
C ARG A 662 32.13 -1.30 19.29
N GLU A 663 33.10 -0.39 19.34
CA GLU A 663 33.10 0.87 18.57
C GLU A 663 32.82 0.66 17.07
N GLU A 664 33.25 -0.46 16.49
CA GLU A 664 32.98 -0.79 15.08
C GLU A 664 31.47 -0.93 14.77
N LYS A 665 30.64 -1.37 15.74
CA LYS A 665 29.17 -1.43 15.57
C LYS A 665 28.53 -0.03 15.62
N MET A 666 29.09 0.91 16.39
CA MET A 666 28.66 2.32 16.37
C MET A 666 28.86 2.90 14.98
N ILE A 667 30.06 2.71 14.43
CA ILE A 667 30.45 3.22 13.11
C ILE A 667 29.52 2.64 12.04
N ASN A 668 29.22 1.34 12.09
CA ASN A 668 28.30 0.69 11.16
C ASN A 668 26.86 1.25 11.25
N LEU A 669 26.29 1.43 12.45
CA LEU A 669 24.97 2.05 12.61
C LEU A 669 24.93 3.44 11.97
N ARG A 670 25.91 4.30 12.31
CA ARG A 670 25.96 5.68 11.80
C ARG A 670 26.05 5.68 10.27
N ASN A 671 26.92 4.84 9.69
CA ASN A 671 27.06 4.71 8.25
C ASN A 671 25.78 4.19 7.57
N ASP A 672 25.07 3.25 8.19
CA ASP A 672 23.85 2.68 7.63
C ASP A 672 22.67 3.66 7.72
N LEU A 673 22.54 4.42 8.82
CA LEU A 673 21.58 5.52 8.94
C LEU A 673 21.87 6.64 7.95
N LYS A 674 23.15 7.01 7.75
CA LYS A 674 23.55 7.96 6.70
C LYS A 674 23.18 7.42 5.32
N THR A 675 23.48 6.16 5.02
CA THR A 675 23.07 5.52 3.76
C THR A 675 21.55 5.57 3.59
N TYR A 676 20.78 5.31 4.66
CA TYR A 676 19.31 5.40 4.63
C TYR A 676 18.87 6.83 4.27
N LEU A 677 19.44 7.84 4.94
CA LEU A 677 19.16 9.26 4.69
C LEU A 677 19.53 9.68 3.25
N LYS A 678 20.64 9.18 2.69
CA LYS A 678 21.05 9.35 1.29
C LYS A 678 19.98 8.85 0.33
N ILE A 679 19.45 7.65 0.57
CA ILE A 679 18.44 7.06 -0.32
C ILE A 679 17.13 7.84 -0.19
N VAL A 680 16.75 8.27 1.02
CA VAL A 680 15.57 9.12 1.24
C VAL A 680 15.68 10.44 0.48
N ILE A 681 16.80 11.16 0.57
CA ILE A 681 16.96 12.43 -0.16
C ILE A 681 16.99 12.21 -1.67
N ALA A 682 17.56 11.09 -2.16
CA ALA A 682 17.54 10.74 -3.58
C ALA A 682 16.13 10.40 -4.10
N LEU A 683 15.29 9.71 -3.30
CA LEU A 683 13.88 9.49 -3.63
C LEU A 683 13.11 10.80 -3.76
N ASN A 684 13.32 11.73 -2.82
CA ASN A 684 12.66 13.03 -2.85
C ASN A 684 13.17 13.89 -4.03
N TYR A 685 14.48 13.90 -4.27
CA TYR A 685 15.06 14.57 -5.43
C TYR A 685 14.60 13.97 -6.77
N SER A 686 14.33 12.65 -6.81
CA SER A 686 13.76 12.02 -8.00
C SER A 686 12.35 12.52 -8.32
N LEU A 687 11.61 13.06 -7.35
CA LEU A 687 10.28 13.63 -7.56
C LEU A 687 10.36 15.05 -8.13
N ASP A 688 11.28 15.89 -7.64
CA ASP A 688 11.38 17.27 -8.10
C ASP A 688 12.81 17.83 -8.00
N ASP A 689 13.34 18.27 -9.15
CA ASP A 689 14.68 18.82 -9.27
C ASP A 689 14.82 20.21 -8.63
N GLY A 690 13.71 20.90 -8.37
CA GLY A 690 13.59 22.16 -7.66
C GLY A 690 14.31 22.19 -6.30
N LEU A 691 14.43 21.02 -5.66
CA LEU A 691 15.18 20.85 -4.42
C LEU A 691 16.62 21.37 -4.51
N PHE A 692 17.30 21.17 -5.65
CA PHE A 692 18.68 21.62 -5.85
C PHE A 692 18.85 22.62 -7.01
N ILE A 693 17.79 22.91 -7.77
CA ILE A 693 17.85 23.71 -9.01
C ILE A 693 18.56 25.05 -8.85
N SER A 694 18.20 25.81 -7.80
CA SER A 694 18.72 27.16 -7.52
C SER A 694 20.21 27.21 -7.21
N LYS A 695 20.85 26.04 -7.02
CA LYS A 695 22.27 25.92 -6.68
C LYS A 695 23.13 25.58 -7.91
N PHE A 696 22.53 25.24 -9.05
CA PHE A 696 23.23 24.99 -10.31
C PHE A 696 23.45 26.30 -11.08
N LYS A 697 24.70 26.57 -11.49
CA LYS A 697 25.04 27.79 -12.26
C LYS A 697 25.38 27.51 -13.73
N GLU A 698 25.84 26.30 -14.06
CA GLU A 698 26.28 25.93 -15.42
C GLU A 698 26.09 24.42 -15.68
N LYS A 699 26.17 24.04 -16.95
CA LYS A 699 26.15 22.67 -17.45
C LYS A 699 27.50 21.98 -17.17
N LYS A 700 27.54 20.95 -16.33
CA LYS A 700 28.77 20.18 -16.03
C LYS A 700 28.46 18.70 -15.78
N ASP A 701 29.48 17.93 -15.40
CA ASP A 701 29.44 16.48 -15.16
C ASP A 701 28.81 16.11 -13.79
N GLU A 702 28.69 14.80 -13.55
CA GLU A 702 28.13 14.25 -12.31
C GLU A 702 28.89 14.73 -11.05
N ASP A 703 30.21 14.84 -11.12
CA ASP A 703 31.05 15.30 -10.01
C ASP A 703 30.72 16.73 -9.61
N TYR A 704 30.43 17.60 -10.59
CA TYR A 704 29.96 18.95 -10.31
C TYR A 704 28.59 18.95 -9.62
N TYR A 705 27.64 18.14 -10.07
CA TYR A 705 26.31 18.09 -9.46
C TYR A 705 26.36 17.56 -8.03
N ASN A 706 27.14 16.50 -7.77
CA ASN A 706 27.36 15.98 -6.43
C ASN A 706 28.00 17.04 -5.51
N LYS A 707 29.01 17.78 -5.98
CA LYS A 707 29.62 18.90 -5.21
C LYS A 707 28.61 19.99 -4.86
N ILE A 708 27.65 20.28 -5.74
CA ILE A 708 26.59 21.28 -5.48
C ILE A 708 25.59 20.77 -4.47
N ILE A 709 25.19 19.50 -4.59
CA ILE A 709 24.30 18.85 -3.63
C ILE A 709 24.96 18.89 -2.24
N GLU A 710 26.23 18.49 -2.13
CA GLU A 710 27.01 18.58 -0.89
C GLU A 710 27.05 20.01 -0.34
N LYS A 711 27.42 21.01 -1.15
CA LYS A 711 27.38 22.42 -0.74
C LYS A 711 26.00 22.83 -0.26
N GLY A 712 24.96 22.39 -0.96
CA GLY A 712 23.58 22.69 -0.67
C GLY A 712 23.12 22.17 0.68
N LEU A 713 23.58 20.98 1.06
CA LEU A 713 23.35 20.37 2.36
C LEU A 713 24.21 21.02 3.47
N ASN A 714 25.32 21.69 3.11
CA ASN A 714 26.35 22.24 4.01
C ASN A 714 26.30 23.77 4.28
N THR A 715 25.33 24.52 3.73
CA THR A 715 25.35 26.02 3.59
C THR A 715 25.43 26.92 4.85
N THR A 716 25.87 26.47 6.02
CA THR A 716 26.19 27.36 7.17
C THR A 716 27.70 27.52 7.36
N ASN A 717 28.16 28.76 7.56
CA ASN A 717 29.56 29.12 7.77
C ASN A 717 30.17 28.54 9.07
N ASP A 718 29.35 27.95 9.95
CA ASP A 718 29.75 27.47 11.29
C ASP A 718 30.20 25.99 11.36
N LEU A 719 30.34 25.30 10.22
CA LEU A 719 30.83 23.92 10.21
C LEU A 719 32.36 23.89 10.30
N SER A 720 32.89 23.15 11.29
CA SER A 720 34.32 22.96 11.47
C SER A 720 34.95 22.28 10.24
N ARG A 721 36.27 22.41 10.07
CA ARG A 721 37.00 21.74 8.97
C ARG A 721 36.84 20.21 9.00
N TYR A 722 36.52 19.64 10.17
CA TYR A 722 36.23 18.22 10.37
C TYR A 722 34.82 17.84 9.85
N ASP A 723 33.82 18.69 10.06
CA ASP A 723 32.44 18.48 9.59
C ASP A 723 32.33 18.50 8.06
N LYS A 724 33.17 19.28 7.38
CA LYS A 724 33.28 19.28 5.91
C LYS A 724 33.83 17.97 5.32
N LEU A 725 34.55 17.16 6.13
CA LEU A 725 35.05 15.84 5.72
C LEU A 725 34.04 14.71 5.96
N LEU A 726 33.08 14.88 6.88
CA LEU A 726 32.01 13.91 7.19
C LEU A 726 30.85 13.90 6.16
N PHE A 727 30.75 14.94 5.33
CA PHE A 727 29.73 15.10 4.30
C PHE A 727 30.19 14.57 2.93
N LYS A 728 30.33 13.25 2.80
CA LYS A 728 30.53 12.60 1.49
C LYS A 728 29.35 11.70 1.17
N TYR A 729 28.26 12.31 0.71
CA TYR A 729 27.17 11.57 0.09
C TYR A 729 27.42 11.49 -1.42
N GLU A 730 28.30 10.58 -1.82
CA GLU A 730 28.62 10.37 -3.23
C GLU A 730 27.38 9.82 -3.98
N LYS A 731 27.26 10.20 -5.27
CA LYS A 731 26.30 9.61 -6.22
C LYS A 731 24.80 9.86 -5.94
N ILE A 732 24.42 10.93 -5.23
CA ILE A 732 22.99 11.28 -5.09
C ILE A 732 22.36 11.59 -6.46
N TYR A 733 23.09 12.30 -7.33
CA TYR A 733 22.59 12.65 -8.66
C TYR A 733 22.37 11.43 -9.56
N SER A 734 23.30 10.47 -9.62
CA SER A 734 23.07 9.25 -10.41
C SER A 734 21.97 8.38 -9.81
N LEU A 735 21.90 8.26 -8.48
CA LEU A 735 20.84 7.49 -7.81
C LEU A 735 19.44 8.06 -8.13
N LYS A 736 19.24 9.39 -8.09
CA LYS A 736 17.93 9.98 -8.43
C LYS A 736 17.51 9.70 -9.88
N GLU A 737 18.45 9.73 -10.82
CA GLU A 737 18.19 9.45 -12.23
C GLU A 737 17.84 7.98 -12.44
N ASN A 738 18.56 7.08 -11.78
CA ASN A 738 18.29 5.66 -11.87
C ASN A 738 16.93 5.30 -11.23
N ILE A 739 16.53 5.96 -10.14
CA ILE A 739 15.18 5.78 -9.54
C ILE A 739 14.08 6.11 -10.56
N ARG A 740 14.22 7.20 -11.33
CA ARG A 740 13.27 7.59 -12.39
C ARG A 740 13.21 6.55 -13.49
N LYS A 741 14.37 6.15 -14.03
CA LYS A 741 14.46 5.15 -15.12
C LYS A 741 13.91 3.78 -14.71
N SER A 742 14.11 3.39 -13.46
CA SER A 742 13.57 2.16 -12.87
C SER A 742 12.06 2.20 -12.58
N ASN A 743 11.39 3.36 -12.71
CA ASN A 743 10.03 3.58 -12.23
C ASN A 743 9.85 3.28 -10.72
N MET A 744 10.88 3.46 -9.89
CA MET A 744 10.83 3.18 -8.44
C MET A 744 10.45 4.39 -7.57
N LEU A 745 10.05 5.51 -8.19
CA LEU A 745 9.48 6.67 -7.52
C LEU A 745 8.13 6.38 -6.85
N ASN A 746 7.73 7.25 -5.93
CA ASN A 746 6.41 7.18 -5.32
C ASN A 746 5.32 7.76 -6.26
N HIS A 747 4.82 6.95 -7.20
CA HIS A 747 3.74 7.33 -8.11
C HIS A 747 2.47 7.87 -7.44
N SER A 748 2.22 7.56 -6.16
CA SER A 748 1.03 8.10 -5.46
C SER A 748 1.09 9.62 -5.26
N LEU A 749 2.30 10.20 -5.25
CA LEU A 749 2.52 11.64 -5.16
C LEU A 749 2.47 12.33 -6.52
N VAL A 750 2.68 11.57 -7.60
CA VAL A 750 2.63 12.09 -8.96
C VAL A 750 1.18 12.17 -9.43
N ARG A 751 0.82 13.28 -10.05
CA ARG A 751 -0.54 13.55 -10.55
C ARG A 751 -0.84 12.76 -11.81
N SER A 752 0.00 12.88 -12.85
CA SER A 752 -0.05 11.99 -14.00
C SER A 752 0.89 10.81 -13.75
N SER A 753 0.43 9.79 -13.03
CA SER A 753 1.27 8.67 -12.58
C SER A 753 2.01 7.92 -13.71
N LEU A 754 1.52 8.01 -14.96
CA LEU A 754 2.16 7.41 -16.13
C LEU A 754 3.24 8.29 -16.77
N ILE A 755 3.42 9.54 -16.34
CA ILE A 755 4.43 10.42 -16.93
C ILE A 755 5.86 9.89 -16.75
N ASN A 756 6.16 9.27 -15.61
CA ASN A 756 7.48 8.69 -15.38
C ASN A 756 7.75 7.49 -16.31
N TYR A 757 6.71 6.81 -16.79
CA TYR A 757 6.85 5.70 -17.75
C TYR A 757 7.35 6.20 -19.12
N CYS A 758 7.25 7.50 -19.40
CA CYS A 758 7.78 8.15 -20.59
C CYS A 758 9.21 8.68 -20.40
N TYR A 759 9.76 8.62 -19.18
CA TYR A 759 11.01 9.31 -18.81
C TYR A 759 12.21 8.92 -19.69
N ASN A 760 12.41 7.63 -19.94
CA ASN A 760 13.55 7.15 -20.74
C ASN A 760 13.46 7.59 -22.20
N ASN A 761 12.27 7.47 -22.82
CA ASN A 761 12.04 7.95 -24.19
C ASN A 761 12.34 9.45 -24.29
N TYR A 762 11.93 10.21 -23.27
CA TYR A 762 12.22 11.63 -23.20
C TYR A 762 13.72 11.95 -23.07
N LEU A 763 14.44 11.23 -22.21
CA LEU A 763 15.90 11.38 -22.08
C LEU A 763 16.65 11.06 -23.37
N GLU A 764 16.27 10.01 -24.09
CA GLU A 764 16.87 9.64 -25.38
C GLU A 764 16.69 10.75 -26.40
N TYR A 765 15.51 11.35 -26.45
CA TYR A 765 15.22 12.51 -27.30
C TYR A 765 16.13 13.69 -26.96
N ILE A 766 16.29 14.02 -25.67
CA ILE A 766 17.11 15.17 -25.23
C ILE A 766 18.60 14.97 -25.42
N LYS A 767 19.12 13.75 -25.27
CA LYS A 767 20.56 13.47 -25.48
C LYS A 767 21.04 13.98 -26.84
N SER A 768 20.18 13.97 -27.86
CA SER A 768 20.47 14.54 -29.18
C SER A 768 20.55 16.08 -29.22
N SER A 769 19.95 16.76 -28.24
CA SER A 769 19.77 18.21 -28.18
C SER A 769 20.77 18.95 -27.28
N ASN A 770 21.63 18.23 -26.52
CA ASN A 770 22.55 18.84 -25.56
C ASN A 770 21.84 19.85 -24.63
N VAL A 771 20.73 19.50 -23.97
CA VAL A 771 20.06 20.38 -22.99
C VAL A 771 20.00 19.69 -21.62
N LEU A 772 20.28 20.43 -20.55
CA LEU A 772 20.05 19.94 -19.19
C LEU A 772 18.56 20.11 -18.87
N VAL A 773 17.89 19.03 -18.46
CA VAL A 773 16.46 19.09 -18.15
C VAL A 773 16.23 18.89 -16.68
N TYR A 774 15.52 19.85 -16.11
CA TYR A 774 14.99 19.78 -14.75
C TYR A 774 13.58 19.21 -14.81
N VAL A 775 13.33 18.28 -13.91
CA VAL A 775 12.13 17.48 -13.85
C VAL A 775 11.43 17.75 -12.55
N ASP A 776 10.16 18.14 -12.63
CA ASP A 776 9.29 18.29 -11.48
C ASP A 776 8.03 17.46 -11.71
N PHE A 777 7.98 16.27 -11.09
CA PHE A 777 6.82 15.38 -11.10
C PHE A 777 5.73 15.81 -10.10
N LEU A 778 6.00 16.82 -9.27
CA LEU A 778 5.07 17.38 -8.30
C LEU A 778 4.33 18.60 -8.88
N HIS A 779 4.98 19.46 -9.69
CA HIS A 779 4.43 20.73 -10.20
C HIS A 779 3.27 20.63 -11.19
N GLU A 780 3.00 19.46 -11.75
CA GLU A 780 1.74 19.28 -12.48
C GLU A 780 0.51 19.58 -11.57
N ALA A 781 0.70 19.78 -10.26
CA ALA A 781 -0.28 20.25 -9.29
C ALA A 781 -0.53 21.78 -9.26
N ASN A 782 0.50 22.64 -9.26
CA ASN A 782 0.39 24.03 -8.76
C ASN A 782 0.54 25.17 -9.80
N GLU A 783 0.57 24.88 -11.10
CA GLU A 783 0.39 25.92 -12.12
C GLU A 783 -1.07 26.02 -12.60
N LYS A 784 -1.45 27.24 -13.00
CA LYS A 784 -2.56 27.46 -13.94
C LYS A 784 -2.38 26.48 -15.09
N ILE A 785 -3.40 25.71 -15.41
CA ILE A 785 -3.33 24.82 -16.57
C ILE A 785 -3.34 25.71 -17.82
N GLU A 786 -2.18 26.21 -18.22
CA GLU A 786 -1.92 26.45 -19.62
C GLU A 786 -1.78 25.05 -20.26
N ILE A 787 -2.84 24.65 -20.97
CA ILE A 787 -2.94 23.38 -21.71
C ILE A 787 -2.00 23.45 -22.90
N HIS A 788 -0.69 23.24 -22.70
CA HIS A 788 0.24 23.48 -23.80
C HIS A 788 0.04 22.53 -24.99
N SER A 789 -0.20 23.05 -26.19
CA SER A 789 -0.23 22.29 -27.45
C SER A 789 1.00 22.52 -28.32
N ASP A 790 2.03 23.18 -27.79
CA ASP A 790 3.30 23.31 -28.50
C ASP A 790 4.16 22.07 -28.21
N LEU A 791 4.36 21.23 -29.23
CA LEU A 791 5.17 19.99 -29.19
C LEU A 791 6.63 20.24 -28.78
N LYS A 792 7.06 21.50 -28.69
CA LYS A 792 8.36 21.90 -28.10
C LYS A 792 8.37 22.00 -26.58
N SER A 793 7.19 22.03 -25.94
CA SER A 793 7.03 22.08 -24.49
C SER A 793 6.48 20.74 -23.98
N CYS A 794 7.32 19.71 -24.00
CA CYS A 794 7.13 18.65 -23.03
C CYS A 794 7.27 19.32 -21.65
N LYS A 795 6.14 19.62 -20.98
CA LYS A 795 6.07 20.15 -19.61
C LYS A 795 6.62 19.11 -18.61
N PHE A 796 7.92 18.88 -18.66
CA PHE A 796 8.73 18.95 -17.46
C PHE A 796 8.76 20.44 -17.13
N SER A 797 7.89 20.87 -16.20
CA SER A 797 7.63 22.28 -15.91
C SER A 797 8.89 22.98 -15.44
N ASN A 798 9.54 23.69 -16.36
CA ASN A 798 10.67 24.54 -16.09
C ASN A 798 10.17 25.98 -16.11
N ILE A 799 9.63 26.43 -15.00
CA ILE A 799 9.08 27.80 -14.86
C ILE A 799 10.21 28.81 -14.63
N GLU A 800 11.37 28.35 -14.16
CA GLU A 800 12.58 29.18 -14.12
C GLU A 800 13.31 29.28 -15.47
N TYR A 801 12.82 28.61 -16.53
CA TYR A 801 13.45 28.70 -17.84
C TYR A 801 13.31 30.08 -18.47
N LYS A 802 12.32 30.91 -18.10
CA LYS A 802 12.21 32.22 -18.75
C LYS A 802 13.45 33.07 -18.46
N LYS A 803 13.94 33.09 -17.21
CA LYS A 803 15.16 33.83 -16.84
C LYS A 803 16.45 33.19 -17.38
N SER A 804 16.54 31.86 -17.43
CA SER A 804 17.71 31.15 -17.97
C SER A 804 17.77 31.15 -19.49
N PHE A 805 16.61 31.19 -20.17
CA PHE A 805 16.48 31.32 -21.62
C PHE A 805 16.69 32.77 -22.06
N ASP A 806 16.19 33.75 -21.30
CA ASP A 806 16.49 35.17 -21.51
C ASP A 806 17.98 35.44 -21.31
N TYR A 807 18.63 34.81 -20.31
CA TYR A 807 20.10 34.85 -20.14
C TYR A 807 20.86 34.11 -21.26
N PHE A 808 20.31 33.01 -21.80
CA PHE A 808 20.90 32.27 -22.92
C PHE A 808 20.81 33.06 -24.24
N ILE A 809 19.73 33.79 -24.45
CA ILE A 809 19.55 34.74 -25.54
C ILE A 809 20.51 35.93 -25.35
N ASP A 810 20.56 36.56 -24.17
CA ASP A 810 21.50 37.66 -23.92
C ASP A 810 22.97 37.23 -24.06
N TYR A 811 23.33 36.00 -23.67
CA TYR A 811 24.69 35.48 -23.80
C TYR A 811 25.09 35.21 -25.26
N PHE A 812 24.16 34.74 -26.10
CA PHE A 812 24.43 34.48 -27.53
C PHE A 812 24.37 35.74 -28.39
N TYR A 813 23.57 36.75 -28.00
CA TYR A 813 23.48 38.02 -28.71
C TYR A 813 24.57 39.03 -28.32
N ASN A 814 25.28 38.83 -27.20
CA ASN A 814 26.37 39.72 -26.75
C ASN A 814 27.78 39.17 -27.04
N THR A 815 27.92 38.01 -27.68
CA THR A 815 29.21 37.56 -28.25
C THR A 815 29.30 37.95 -29.72
N GLU A 816 29.57 39.23 -29.98
CA GLU A 816 30.06 39.69 -31.27
C GLU A 816 31.45 39.10 -31.54
N SER A 817 31.56 38.23 -32.54
CA SER A 817 32.56 38.28 -33.61
C SER A 817 32.62 36.94 -34.35
N ASN A 818 31.96 36.85 -35.49
CA ASN A 818 32.55 36.49 -36.79
C ASN A 818 31.48 36.00 -37.77
N GLU A 819 31.27 36.85 -38.78
CA GLU A 819 30.86 36.54 -40.16
C GLU A 819 30.00 35.30 -40.38
N CYS A 820 28.69 35.51 -40.41
CA CYS A 820 27.81 34.74 -41.30
C CYS A 820 27.05 35.72 -42.19
N SER A 821 27.36 35.61 -43.47
CA SER A 821 26.79 36.33 -44.60
C SER A 821 25.27 36.20 -44.70
N ASN A 822 24.62 37.35 -44.88
CA ASN A 822 23.31 37.61 -45.50
C ASN A 822 22.45 36.38 -45.84
N ASP A 823 21.53 36.06 -44.94
CA ASP A 823 20.08 36.17 -45.17
C ASP A 823 19.38 35.68 -43.90
N ASN A 824 18.63 36.59 -43.25
CA ASN A 824 17.55 36.40 -42.26
C ASN A 824 17.63 37.47 -41.16
N VAL A 825 16.82 38.53 -41.34
CA VAL A 825 16.44 39.46 -40.28
C VAL A 825 15.42 38.75 -39.38
N TYR A 826 15.74 38.61 -38.09
CA TYR A 826 14.82 38.05 -37.10
C TYR A 826 13.84 39.13 -36.61
N VAL A 827 12.54 38.95 -36.88
CA VAL A 827 11.47 39.71 -36.22
C VAL A 827 10.59 38.72 -35.46
N LEU A 828 10.55 38.88 -34.14
CA LEU A 828 9.61 38.20 -33.25
C LEU A 828 8.20 38.73 -33.51
N ASN A 829 7.34 37.93 -34.15
CA ASN A 829 5.92 38.17 -34.11
C ASN A 829 5.13 36.86 -33.94
N SER A 830 3.98 36.99 -33.29
CA SER A 830 3.10 36.03 -32.62
C SER A 830 2.51 34.85 -33.43
N LYS A 831 3.21 34.37 -34.47
CA LYS A 831 2.90 33.13 -35.19
C LYS A 831 4.21 32.43 -35.54
N CYS A 832 4.62 31.44 -34.76
CA CYS A 832 5.77 30.61 -35.11
C CYS A 832 5.32 29.16 -35.34
N GLU A 833 4.99 28.85 -36.60
CA GLU A 833 5.45 27.59 -37.16
C GLU A 833 6.97 27.68 -37.28
N ILE A 834 7.67 26.69 -36.76
CA ILE A 834 9.13 26.61 -36.85
C ILE A 834 9.48 26.12 -38.25
N SER A 835 9.91 27.01 -39.12
CA SER A 835 10.45 26.63 -40.43
C SER A 835 11.99 26.68 -40.44
N CYS A 836 12.63 25.86 -39.61
CA CYS A 836 14.04 25.49 -39.76
C CYS A 836 14.27 24.04 -39.30
N LEU A 837 13.51 23.10 -39.83
CA LEU A 837 13.77 21.65 -39.86
C LEU A 837 12.90 21.15 -41.03
N ASN A 838 13.40 20.25 -41.89
CA ASN A 838 12.61 19.63 -42.96
C ASN A 838 11.17 19.37 -42.48
N LYS A 839 10.16 19.89 -43.22
CA LYS A 839 8.73 19.72 -42.87
C LYS A 839 8.33 18.25 -42.68
N ASP A 840 9.12 17.31 -43.20
CA ASP A 840 8.91 15.86 -43.06
C ASP A 840 9.57 15.21 -41.82
N LYS A 841 10.27 15.97 -40.95
CA LYS A 841 10.97 15.43 -39.76
C LYS A 841 10.83 16.30 -38.51
N VAL A 842 9.67 16.94 -38.29
CA VAL A 842 9.29 17.32 -36.92
C VAL A 842 8.90 16.06 -36.17
N VAL A 843 9.90 15.33 -35.65
CA VAL A 843 9.67 14.26 -34.68
C VAL A 843 9.31 14.95 -33.37
N GLY A 844 8.03 15.27 -33.22
CA GLY A 844 7.48 15.74 -31.96
C GLY A 844 7.82 14.74 -30.86
N CYS A 845 8.11 15.23 -29.65
CA CYS A 845 8.33 14.38 -28.49
C CYS A 845 7.09 13.51 -28.29
N LYS A 846 7.13 12.27 -28.76
CA LYS A 846 6.03 11.34 -28.60
C LYS A 846 6.02 10.96 -27.12
N LYS A 847 5.02 11.44 -26.37
CA LYS A 847 4.63 10.88 -25.07
C LYS A 847 4.20 9.43 -25.32
N GLU A 848 5.19 8.55 -25.41
CA GLU A 848 5.05 7.12 -25.53
C GLU A 848 5.71 6.49 -24.33
N ILE A 849 5.12 5.43 -23.82
CA ILE A 849 5.67 4.66 -22.72
C ILE A 849 6.90 3.89 -23.22
N HIS A 850 8.01 4.00 -22.49
CA HIS A 850 9.25 3.29 -22.82
C HIS A 850 9.10 1.78 -22.62
N GLU A 851 9.70 0.97 -23.50
CA GLU A 851 9.51 -0.48 -23.52
C GLU A 851 9.96 -1.15 -22.21
N PHE A 852 11.09 -0.71 -21.65
CA PHE A 852 11.55 -1.20 -20.34
C PHE A 852 10.52 -0.96 -19.23
N ALA A 853 9.80 0.16 -19.26
CA ALA A 853 8.77 0.48 -18.28
C ALA A 853 7.53 -0.42 -18.44
N LYS A 854 7.19 -0.85 -19.67
CA LYS A 854 6.10 -1.81 -19.93
C LYS A 854 6.45 -3.20 -19.40
N VAL A 855 7.69 -3.61 -19.63
CA VAL A 855 8.18 -4.90 -19.16
C VAL A 855 8.40 -4.80 -17.64
N TYR A 856 9.41 -4.10 -17.15
CA TYR A 856 9.76 -4.14 -15.73
C TYR A 856 8.98 -3.13 -14.88
N ASN A 857 7.66 -3.03 -15.08
CA ASN A 857 6.74 -2.23 -14.26
C ASN A 857 6.66 -2.78 -12.81
N PRO A 858 6.88 -1.96 -11.76
CA PRO A 858 6.81 -2.43 -10.37
C PRO A 858 5.38 -2.61 -9.83
N ARG A 859 4.34 -2.09 -10.49
CA ARG A 859 2.98 -2.08 -9.92
C ARG A 859 1.91 -2.42 -10.95
N VAL A 860 0.74 -2.82 -10.46
CA VAL A 860 -0.46 -2.83 -11.31
C VAL A 860 -0.85 -1.38 -11.59
N VAL A 861 -1.09 -1.08 -12.87
CA VAL A 861 -1.57 0.22 -13.32
C VAL A 861 -3.09 0.12 -13.47
N HIS A 862 -3.82 1.05 -12.89
CA HIS A 862 -5.28 1.06 -12.97
C HIS A 862 -5.76 1.63 -14.30
N PHE A 863 -6.94 1.20 -14.75
CA PHE A 863 -7.46 1.57 -16.07
C PHE A 863 -7.74 3.08 -16.20
N HIS A 864 -8.24 3.71 -15.14
CA HIS A 864 -8.46 5.16 -15.12
C HIS A 864 -7.16 5.98 -15.24
N GLU A 865 -6.01 5.46 -14.79
CA GLU A 865 -4.72 6.12 -14.99
C GLU A 865 -4.35 6.16 -16.47
N CYS A 866 -4.62 5.07 -17.21
CA CYS A 866 -4.47 5.03 -18.66
C CYS A 866 -5.43 5.99 -19.37
N ILE A 867 -6.70 6.05 -18.93
CA ILE A 867 -7.69 6.98 -19.51
C ILE A 867 -7.29 8.43 -19.31
N LEU A 868 -6.86 8.81 -18.11
CA LEU A 868 -6.36 10.16 -17.85
C LEU A 868 -5.13 10.48 -18.71
N TYR A 869 -4.23 9.53 -18.89
CA TYR A 869 -3.09 9.70 -19.79
C TYR A 869 -3.52 9.97 -21.23
N GLU A 870 -4.46 9.18 -21.76
CA GLU A 870 -4.94 9.36 -23.15
C GLU A 870 -5.75 10.65 -23.31
N ILE A 871 -6.59 11.03 -22.33
CA ILE A 871 -7.28 12.33 -22.29
C ILE A 871 -6.25 13.47 -22.39
N ASN A 872 -5.25 13.48 -21.51
CA ASN A 872 -4.22 14.53 -21.50
C ASN A 872 -3.41 14.55 -22.80
N LYS A 873 -3.18 13.39 -23.42
CA LYS A 873 -2.50 13.27 -24.71
C LYS A 873 -3.34 13.83 -25.86
N LEU A 874 -4.63 13.52 -25.93
CA LEU A 874 -5.54 14.07 -26.95
C LEU A 874 -5.67 15.59 -26.81
N ILE A 875 -5.93 16.07 -25.60
CA ILE A 875 -6.00 17.49 -25.28
C ILE A 875 -4.68 18.20 -25.65
N GLY A 876 -3.54 17.63 -25.29
CA GLY A 876 -2.22 18.18 -25.63
C GLY A 876 -1.93 18.19 -27.14
N GLN A 877 -2.61 17.36 -27.93
CA GLN A 877 -2.57 17.40 -29.39
C GLN A 877 -3.57 18.42 -29.98
N GLY A 878 -4.32 19.14 -29.15
CA GLY A 878 -5.40 20.04 -29.56
C GLY A 878 -6.64 19.30 -30.07
N LYS A 879 -6.74 17.99 -29.85
CA LYS A 879 -7.87 17.16 -30.31
C LYS A 879 -8.99 17.17 -29.29
N ILE A 880 -10.22 17.23 -29.79
CA ILE A 880 -11.42 17.07 -28.97
C ILE A 880 -11.47 15.61 -28.50
N VAL A 881 -11.81 15.40 -27.23
CA VAL A 881 -12.03 14.07 -26.68
C VAL A 881 -13.45 13.65 -27.06
N SER A 882 -13.54 12.72 -28.01
CA SER A 882 -14.79 12.30 -28.66
C SER A 882 -14.74 10.82 -29.02
N ARG A 883 -15.89 10.21 -29.34
CA ARG A 883 -16.00 8.81 -29.83
C ARG A 883 -15.21 7.83 -28.97
N CYS A 884 -15.30 8.04 -27.66
CA CYS A 884 -14.48 7.46 -26.58
C CYS A 884 -13.07 6.96 -26.98
N GLU A 885 -12.35 7.76 -27.77
CA GLU A 885 -10.96 7.49 -28.17
C GLU A 885 -10.07 7.31 -26.94
N GLU A 886 -10.36 8.04 -25.87
CA GLU A 886 -9.66 7.96 -24.59
C GLU A 886 -9.74 6.56 -23.98
N ILE A 887 -10.89 5.89 -24.09
CA ILE A 887 -11.06 4.54 -23.52
C ILE A 887 -10.38 3.50 -24.43
N ILE A 888 -10.50 3.66 -25.75
CA ILE A 888 -9.93 2.73 -26.74
C ILE A 888 -8.39 2.77 -26.72
N GLY A 889 -7.80 3.97 -26.71
CA GLY A 889 -6.35 4.14 -26.59
C GLY A 889 -5.82 3.55 -25.29
N SER A 890 -6.56 3.72 -24.20
CA SER A 890 -6.19 3.23 -22.87
C SER A 890 -6.17 1.72 -22.75
N LYS A 891 -7.03 0.98 -23.46
CA LYS A 891 -7.03 -0.49 -23.43
C LYS A 891 -5.70 -1.07 -23.86
N LYS A 892 -5.11 -0.52 -24.92
CA LYS A 892 -3.79 -0.96 -25.44
C LYS A 892 -2.70 -0.73 -24.39
N ILE A 893 -2.72 0.44 -23.75
CA ILE A 893 -1.76 0.82 -22.71
C ILE A 893 -1.93 -0.10 -21.47
N TYR A 894 -3.15 -0.26 -21.00
CA TYR A 894 -3.49 -1.09 -19.84
C TYR A 894 -3.08 -2.55 -20.03
N ASN A 895 -3.42 -3.14 -21.18
CA ASN A 895 -3.05 -4.51 -21.53
C ASN A 895 -1.54 -4.70 -21.58
N SER A 896 -0.82 -3.71 -22.11
CA SER A 896 0.64 -3.75 -22.21
C SER A 896 1.32 -3.63 -20.84
N LEU A 897 0.92 -2.66 -20.01
CA LEU A 897 1.53 -2.39 -18.70
C LEU A 897 1.24 -3.47 -17.66
N ASN A 898 0.07 -4.13 -17.76
CA ASN A 898 -0.36 -5.19 -16.84
C ASN A 898 -0.16 -6.61 -17.39
N ARG A 899 0.38 -6.75 -18.61
CA ARG A 899 0.83 -8.03 -19.23
C ARG A 899 -0.22 -9.13 -19.27
N LEU A 900 -1.41 -8.76 -19.67
CA LEU A 900 -2.52 -9.70 -19.86
C LEU A 900 -2.16 -10.66 -21.00
N ASP A 901 -2.32 -11.97 -20.79
CA ASP A 901 -2.13 -12.97 -21.86
C ASP A 901 -3.30 -12.94 -22.87
N ASP A 902 -3.19 -13.62 -24.02
CA ASP A 902 -4.23 -13.53 -25.05
C ASP A 902 -5.59 -14.12 -24.63
N THR A 903 -5.56 -15.08 -23.70
CA THR A 903 -6.77 -15.64 -23.06
C THR A 903 -7.37 -14.62 -22.11
N GLU A 904 -6.56 -13.96 -21.29
CA GLU A 904 -6.97 -12.91 -20.35
C GLU A 904 -7.45 -11.67 -21.10
N LYS A 905 -6.81 -11.31 -22.23
CA LYS A 905 -7.29 -10.28 -23.16
C LYS A 905 -8.65 -10.66 -23.72
N TYR A 906 -8.81 -11.89 -24.21
CA TYR A 906 -10.10 -12.37 -24.74
C TYR A 906 -11.17 -12.47 -23.66
N GLU A 907 -10.81 -12.86 -22.44
CA GLU A 907 -11.68 -12.94 -21.27
C GLU A 907 -12.10 -11.56 -20.80
N LEU A 908 -11.18 -10.59 -20.75
CA LEU A 908 -11.45 -9.18 -20.50
C LEU A 908 -12.34 -8.61 -21.59
N GLU A 909 -12.04 -8.87 -22.86
CA GLU A 909 -12.89 -8.48 -23.97
C GLU A 909 -14.29 -9.11 -23.89
N ASN A 910 -14.44 -10.30 -23.27
CA ASN A 910 -15.73 -11.00 -23.11
C ASN A 910 -16.48 -10.73 -21.79
N GLU A 911 -15.79 -10.41 -20.70
CA GLU A 911 -16.36 -9.95 -19.43
C GLU A 911 -16.70 -8.45 -19.52
N GLU A 912 -15.79 -7.65 -20.08
CA GLU A 912 -15.95 -6.25 -20.50
C GLU A 912 -16.55 -6.12 -21.90
N ASN A 913 -17.38 -7.07 -22.36
CA ASN A 913 -18.00 -7.04 -23.69
C ASN A 913 -19.08 -5.94 -23.80
N THR A 914 -18.77 -4.73 -23.32
CA THR A 914 -19.32 -3.47 -23.77
C THR A 914 -18.43 -2.29 -23.32
N ILE A 915 -17.30 -2.12 -23.99
CA ILE A 915 -16.75 -0.78 -24.14
C ILE A 915 -16.71 -0.49 -25.63
N ASN A 916 -17.73 0.27 -26.02
CA ASN A 916 -17.92 1.00 -27.27
C ASN A 916 -18.24 0.15 -28.50
N LYS A 917 -19.53 0.15 -28.84
CA LYS A 917 -19.96 0.24 -30.23
C LYS A 917 -20.34 1.70 -30.48
N TYR A 918 -19.75 2.32 -31.49
CA TYR A 918 -20.28 3.57 -32.03
C TYR A 918 -21.19 3.22 -33.20
N LEU A 919 -22.39 3.74 -33.16
CA LEU A 919 -23.26 3.74 -34.32
C LEU A 919 -22.99 5.05 -35.05
N ASN A 920 -22.24 4.96 -36.15
CA ASN A 920 -22.12 6.06 -37.11
C ASN A 920 -22.96 5.68 -38.33
N PHE A 921 -23.99 6.46 -38.62
CA PHE A 921 -25.02 6.09 -39.60
C PHE A 921 -24.75 6.65 -41.01
N ASN A 922 -23.50 7.05 -41.29
CA ASN A 922 -23.09 7.66 -42.56
C ASN A 922 -22.62 6.68 -43.64
N ASP A 923 -22.42 5.39 -43.35
CA ASP A 923 -22.00 4.40 -44.36
C ASP A 923 -23.23 3.72 -44.99
N SER A 924 -23.60 4.21 -46.17
CA SER A 924 -24.71 3.70 -47.00
C SER A 924 -24.39 2.38 -47.71
N ASN A 925 -23.73 1.43 -47.05
CA ASN A 925 -23.54 0.07 -47.56
C ASN A 925 -23.50 -0.93 -46.40
N ASP A 926 -24.36 -1.94 -46.52
CA ASP A 926 -24.57 -3.04 -45.58
C ASP A 926 -23.27 -3.70 -45.09
N GLU A 927 -22.87 -3.39 -43.86
CA GLU A 927 -22.35 -4.31 -42.84
C GLU A 927 -22.09 -3.48 -41.56
N TYR A 928 -22.18 -4.09 -40.37
CA TYR A 928 -21.64 -3.44 -39.17
C TYR A 928 -20.15 -3.15 -39.44
N THR A 929 -19.78 -1.92 -39.76
CA THR A 929 -18.38 -1.51 -39.81
C THR A 929 -17.87 -1.42 -38.37
N ILE A 930 -17.50 -2.57 -37.80
CA ILE A 930 -16.51 -2.62 -36.73
C ILE A 930 -15.26 -2.05 -37.40
N VAL A 931 -14.99 -0.75 -37.29
CA VAL A 931 -13.80 -0.14 -37.89
C VAL A 931 -12.57 -0.64 -37.09
N PRO A 932 -11.74 -1.56 -37.61
CA PRO A 932 -10.52 -1.95 -36.96
C PRO A 932 -9.42 -1.09 -37.59
N ASN A 933 -9.04 0.00 -36.93
CA ASN A 933 -7.95 0.80 -37.46
C ASN A 933 -6.62 0.05 -37.19
N ILE A 934 -6.06 -0.60 -38.23
CA ILE A 934 -4.61 -0.80 -38.51
C ILE A 934 -4.43 -1.52 -39.89
N ASN A 935 -3.66 -0.90 -40.77
CA ASN A 935 -3.13 -1.45 -42.03
C ASN A 935 -2.28 -2.73 -41.81
N LYS A 936 -2.77 -3.93 -42.20
CA LYS A 936 -2.05 -5.00 -42.93
C LYS A 936 -2.92 -6.26 -43.14
N ASN A 937 -2.91 -6.79 -44.37
CA ASN A 937 -3.41 -8.11 -44.85
C ASN A 937 -4.78 -8.60 -44.37
N ILE A 938 -5.80 -8.15 -45.08
CA ILE A 938 -7.23 -8.40 -44.84
C ILE A 938 -7.68 -9.86 -45.11
N LYS A 939 -7.00 -10.64 -45.96
CA LYS A 939 -7.54 -11.94 -46.43
C LYS A 939 -7.42 -13.10 -45.44
N GLU A 940 -6.39 -13.16 -44.61
CA GLU A 940 -6.23 -14.23 -43.60
C GLU A 940 -7.03 -13.93 -42.32
N LEU A 941 -7.10 -12.66 -41.91
CA LEU A 941 -7.93 -12.19 -40.80
C LEU A 941 -9.44 -12.43 -41.02
N VAL A 942 -9.94 -12.38 -42.26
CA VAL A 942 -11.37 -12.49 -42.54
C VAL A 942 -11.93 -13.91 -42.28
N LYS A 943 -11.13 -14.97 -42.38
CA LYS A 943 -11.58 -16.36 -42.14
C LYS A 943 -11.73 -16.69 -40.66
N GLU A 944 -10.72 -16.40 -39.83
CA GLU A 944 -10.81 -16.58 -38.37
C GLU A 944 -11.80 -15.60 -37.71
N ASN A 945 -11.98 -14.41 -38.28
CA ASN A 945 -12.99 -13.47 -37.81
C ASN A 945 -14.42 -13.89 -38.15
N LYS A 946 -14.67 -14.82 -39.09
CA LYS A 946 -16.04 -15.20 -39.47
C LYS A 946 -16.75 -16.01 -38.39
N GLU A 947 -16.09 -17.03 -37.83
CA GLU A 947 -16.61 -17.80 -36.69
C GLU A 947 -16.70 -16.98 -35.40
N LYS A 948 -15.70 -16.13 -35.12
CA LYS A 948 -15.77 -15.17 -34.00
C LYS A 948 -16.90 -14.15 -34.18
N ARG A 949 -17.11 -13.62 -35.40
CA ARG A 949 -18.22 -12.71 -35.73
C ARG A 949 -19.57 -13.40 -35.55
N GLU A 950 -19.73 -14.68 -35.89
CA GLU A 950 -20.99 -15.40 -35.69
C GLU A 950 -21.31 -15.67 -34.22
N ASN A 951 -20.30 -15.93 -33.38
CA ASN A 951 -20.49 -16.07 -31.93
C ASN A 951 -20.71 -14.71 -31.22
N ILE A 952 -20.06 -13.63 -31.66
CA ILE A 952 -20.31 -12.26 -31.17
C ILE A 952 -21.68 -11.75 -31.63
N LYS A 953 -22.11 -12.10 -32.85
CA LYS A 953 -23.47 -11.85 -33.34
C LYS A 953 -24.53 -12.47 -32.44
N LYS A 954 -24.23 -13.50 -31.65
CA LYS A 954 -25.14 -14.15 -30.68
C LYS A 954 -25.22 -13.49 -29.30
N LEU A 955 -24.43 -12.47 -28.99
CA LEU A 955 -24.26 -11.95 -27.62
C LEU A 955 -24.62 -10.47 -27.41
N ASP A 956 -25.01 -9.75 -28.47
CA ASP A 956 -25.36 -8.34 -28.35
C ASP A 956 -26.86 -8.16 -28.14
N TYR A 957 -27.29 -7.55 -27.04
CA TYR A 957 -28.70 -7.19 -26.83
C TYR A 957 -29.16 -6.12 -27.83
N LEU A 958 -28.22 -5.33 -28.38
CA LEU A 958 -28.54 -4.26 -29.31
C LEU A 958 -29.06 -4.76 -30.66
N ARG A 959 -28.65 -5.97 -31.08
CA ARG A 959 -29.06 -6.57 -32.37
C ARG A 959 -30.56 -6.84 -32.43
N TYR A 960 -31.20 -6.91 -31.27
CA TYR A 960 -32.61 -7.16 -31.18
C TYR A 960 -33.40 -5.88 -31.36
N PHE A 961 -32.82 -4.69 -31.12
CA PHE A 961 -33.52 -3.43 -31.38
C PHE A 961 -33.86 -3.26 -32.86
N ASN A 962 -35.04 -2.70 -33.13
CA ASN A 962 -35.43 -2.39 -34.50
C ASN A 962 -34.63 -1.15 -34.96
N ARG A 963 -33.89 -1.32 -36.06
CA ARG A 963 -33.01 -0.26 -36.62
C ARG A 963 -33.78 0.89 -37.25
N GLU A 964 -35.07 0.72 -37.50
CA GLU A 964 -35.94 1.78 -37.99
C GLU A 964 -36.42 2.70 -36.85
N GLU A 965 -36.14 2.36 -35.60
CA GLU A 965 -36.53 3.20 -34.46
C GLU A 965 -35.74 4.51 -34.41
N TYR A 966 -36.35 5.52 -33.78
CA TYR A 966 -35.84 6.88 -33.76
C TYR A 966 -34.38 7.00 -33.29
N LEU A 967 -33.96 6.21 -32.28
CA LEU A 967 -32.57 6.21 -31.81
C LEU A 967 -31.56 5.89 -32.93
N PHE A 968 -31.92 5.03 -33.88
CA PHE A 968 -31.02 4.50 -34.92
C PHE A 968 -31.12 5.20 -36.27
N THR A 969 -32.17 5.99 -36.51
CA THR A 969 -32.39 6.66 -37.80
C THR A 969 -31.80 8.07 -37.87
N GLN A 970 -31.30 8.60 -36.75
CA GLN A 970 -30.77 9.98 -36.67
C GLN A 970 -29.31 10.06 -37.11
N GLN A 971 -29.09 10.21 -38.42
CA GLN A 971 -27.75 10.23 -39.02
C GLN A 971 -26.83 11.36 -38.53
N GLU A 972 -27.40 12.46 -38.02
CA GLU A 972 -26.62 13.61 -37.52
C GLU A 972 -26.01 13.41 -36.11
N ARG A 973 -26.30 12.30 -35.43
CA ARG A 973 -25.89 12.04 -34.05
C ARG A 973 -25.17 10.70 -33.91
N VAL A 974 -24.13 10.69 -33.08
CA VAL A 974 -23.42 9.49 -32.65
C VAL A 974 -23.90 9.08 -31.27
N ILE A 975 -24.27 7.81 -31.13
CA ILE A 975 -24.60 7.21 -29.83
C ILE A 975 -23.44 6.32 -29.40
N ASN A 976 -22.76 6.71 -28.33
CA ASN A 976 -21.72 5.93 -27.69
C ASN A 976 -22.37 4.95 -26.71
N ILE A 977 -22.11 3.65 -26.85
CA ILE A 977 -22.72 2.64 -25.97
C ILE A 977 -21.68 2.01 -25.05
N LEU A 978 -21.89 2.18 -23.74
CA LEU A 978 -21.06 1.60 -22.69
C LEU A 978 -21.94 0.67 -21.84
N SER A 979 -21.46 -0.53 -21.54
CA SER A 979 -22.17 -1.48 -20.68
C SER A 979 -21.19 -2.23 -19.78
N ILE A 980 -21.39 -2.07 -18.48
CA ILE A 980 -20.40 -2.32 -17.45
C ILE A 980 -21.07 -3.14 -16.35
N ASN A 981 -20.40 -4.20 -15.90
CA ASN A 981 -20.95 -5.18 -14.94
C ASN A 981 -22.30 -5.75 -15.38
N LYS A 982 -22.45 -6.09 -16.68
CA LYS A 982 -23.72 -6.51 -17.30
C LYS A 982 -24.42 -7.72 -16.65
N TYR A 983 -23.69 -8.53 -15.89
CA TYR A 983 -24.22 -9.72 -15.20
C TYR A 983 -24.70 -9.42 -13.78
N GLU A 984 -24.35 -8.26 -13.22
CA GLU A 984 -24.96 -7.77 -11.99
C GLU A 984 -26.25 -7.03 -12.38
N LYS A 985 -27.37 -7.32 -11.69
CA LYS A 985 -28.65 -6.62 -11.88
C LYS A 985 -29.03 -5.96 -10.56
N LYS A 986 -29.48 -4.71 -10.62
CA LYS A 986 -30.05 -3.99 -9.49
C LYS A 986 -31.48 -3.57 -9.76
N ASP A 987 -32.31 -3.78 -8.75
CA ASP A 987 -33.72 -3.39 -8.76
C ASP A 987 -33.92 -1.96 -8.29
N LYS A 988 -33.03 -1.46 -7.43
CA LYS A 988 -33.09 -0.12 -6.83
C LYS A 988 -31.76 0.60 -6.92
N LEU A 989 -31.80 1.93 -6.91
CA LEU A 989 -30.62 2.79 -6.98
C LEU A 989 -30.76 4.01 -6.06
N LYS A 990 -29.80 4.20 -5.14
CA LYS A 990 -29.68 5.41 -4.33
C LYS A 990 -28.86 6.48 -5.06
N ILE A 991 -29.49 7.62 -5.35
CA ILE A 991 -28.90 8.75 -6.08
C ILE A 991 -28.73 9.95 -5.14
N ALA A 992 -27.50 10.40 -5.00
CA ALA A 992 -27.12 11.64 -4.37
C ALA A 992 -27.18 12.81 -5.36
N VAL A 993 -28.01 13.79 -5.05
CA VAL A 993 -28.11 15.07 -5.76
C VAL A 993 -27.35 16.13 -4.96
N ILE A 994 -26.32 16.71 -5.58
CA ILE A 994 -25.48 17.73 -4.93
C ILE A 994 -26.00 19.12 -5.27
N ASN A 995 -26.61 19.76 -4.27
CA ASN A 995 -27.06 21.13 -4.37
C ASN A 995 -25.96 22.06 -3.86
N MET A 996 -25.02 22.44 -4.73
CA MET A 996 -23.87 23.29 -4.39
C MET A 996 -23.85 24.60 -5.17
N LYS A 997 -23.22 25.63 -4.61
CA LYS A 997 -23.09 26.93 -5.27
C LYS A 997 -22.00 26.91 -6.34
N ILE A 998 -22.35 27.31 -7.56
CA ILE A 998 -21.44 27.64 -8.65
C ILE A 998 -21.19 29.14 -8.61
N TYR A 999 -19.95 29.54 -8.36
CA TYR A 999 -19.58 30.95 -8.30
C TYR A 999 -19.27 31.48 -9.70
N ASP A 1000 -19.88 32.60 -10.09
CA ASP A 1000 -19.59 33.27 -11.38
C ASP A 1000 -18.09 33.53 -11.58
N LYS A 1001 -17.36 33.81 -10.50
CA LYS A 1001 -15.90 34.01 -10.51
C LYS A 1001 -15.14 32.75 -10.91
N ASP A 1002 -15.62 31.56 -10.54
CA ASP A 1002 -14.98 30.29 -10.92
C ASP A 1002 -15.14 30.05 -12.43
N LEU A 1003 -16.34 30.32 -12.96
CA LEU A 1003 -16.61 30.29 -14.40
C LEU A 1003 -15.74 31.31 -15.15
N GLU A 1004 -15.66 32.54 -14.66
CA GLU A 1004 -14.80 33.58 -15.24
C GLU A 1004 -13.32 33.15 -15.26
N ASN A 1005 -12.86 32.52 -14.18
CA ASN A 1005 -11.51 32.01 -14.05
C ASN A 1005 -11.24 30.84 -15.03
N SER A 1006 -12.21 29.96 -15.28
CA SER A 1006 -12.05 28.85 -16.24
C SER A 1006 -11.82 29.38 -17.66
N PHE A 1007 -12.60 30.37 -18.11
CA PHE A 1007 -12.39 31.04 -19.40
C PHE A 1007 -11.06 31.79 -19.49
N LYS A 1008 -10.54 32.30 -18.37
CA LYS A 1008 -9.23 32.97 -18.32
C LYS A 1008 -8.04 31.99 -18.25
N LYS A 1009 -8.26 30.67 -18.29
CA LYS A 1009 -7.25 29.62 -18.00
C LYS A 1009 -6.61 29.75 -16.60
N ILE A 1010 -7.33 30.35 -15.65
CA ILE A 1010 -6.85 30.58 -14.28
C ILE A 1010 -7.73 29.89 -13.22
N SER A 1011 -8.45 28.82 -13.59
CA SER A 1011 -9.25 28.04 -12.64
C SER A 1011 -8.46 27.78 -11.35
N GLN A 1012 -9.01 28.26 -10.23
CA GLN A 1012 -8.37 28.21 -8.92
C GLN A 1012 -8.99 27.07 -8.11
N ASN A 1013 -8.14 26.13 -7.69
CA ASN A 1013 -8.51 25.10 -6.73
C ASN A 1013 -8.38 25.67 -5.31
N THR A 1014 -9.28 26.59 -4.94
CA THR A 1014 -9.25 27.12 -3.57
C THR A 1014 -9.51 26.01 -2.56
N GLU A 1015 -8.75 25.97 -1.47
CA GLU A 1015 -8.92 25.06 -0.32
C GLU A 1015 -10.41 24.92 0.05
N LYS A 1016 -11.10 26.05 0.21
CA LYS A 1016 -12.54 26.08 0.54
C LYS A 1016 -13.42 25.32 -0.46
N LYS A 1017 -13.12 25.38 -1.76
CA LYS A 1017 -13.88 24.67 -2.80
C LYS A 1017 -13.64 23.17 -2.71
N LEU A 1018 -12.39 22.77 -2.51
CA LEU A 1018 -12.00 21.36 -2.41
C LEU A 1018 -12.56 20.71 -1.14
N GLU A 1019 -12.46 21.38 0.00
CA GLU A 1019 -13.05 20.92 1.26
C GLU A 1019 -14.56 20.71 1.14
N LYS A 1020 -15.28 21.65 0.52
CA LYS A 1020 -16.72 21.49 0.27
C LYS A 1020 -17.03 20.26 -0.55
N ILE A 1021 -16.31 20.05 -1.67
CA ILE A 1021 -16.51 18.88 -2.53
C ILE A 1021 -16.18 17.59 -1.77
N TYR A 1022 -15.10 17.56 -0.98
CA TYR A 1022 -14.72 16.38 -0.20
C TYR A 1022 -15.73 16.05 0.87
N SER A 1023 -16.23 17.06 1.59
CA SER A 1023 -17.26 16.89 2.60
C SER A 1023 -18.55 16.31 2.00
N LEU A 1024 -18.98 16.81 0.84
CA LEU A 1024 -20.16 16.30 0.11
C LEU A 1024 -19.97 14.86 -0.39
N LEU A 1025 -18.78 14.53 -0.93
CA LEU A 1025 -18.45 13.16 -1.35
C LEU A 1025 -18.41 12.20 -0.15
N ASN A 1026 -17.77 12.62 0.95
CA ASN A 1026 -17.70 11.85 2.20
C ASN A 1026 -19.10 11.61 2.76
N GLN A 1027 -19.97 12.63 2.74
CA GLN A 1027 -21.37 12.51 3.15
C GLN A 1027 -22.14 11.55 2.24
N ALA A 1028 -21.94 11.61 0.92
CA ALA A 1028 -22.60 10.69 -0.02
C ALA A 1028 -22.28 9.22 0.29
N VAL A 1029 -21.03 8.91 0.65
CA VAL A 1029 -20.63 7.56 1.06
C VAL A 1029 -21.20 7.17 2.43
N LYS A 1030 -21.31 8.13 3.37
CA LYS A 1030 -21.95 7.88 4.68
C LYS A 1030 -23.42 7.53 4.53
N GLU A 1031 -24.12 8.19 3.60
CA GLU A 1031 -25.53 7.92 3.25
C GLU A 1031 -25.72 6.76 2.25
N GLU A 1032 -24.65 6.01 1.95
CA GLU A 1032 -24.65 4.86 1.05
C GLU A 1032 -25.16 5.15 -0.37
N ALA A 1033 -24.89 6.37 -0.88
CA ALA A 1033 -25.23 6.73 -2.25
C ALA A 1033 -24.42 5.89 -3.26
N GLU A 1034 -25.09 5.51 -4.36
CA GLU A 1034 -24.54 4.62 -5.39
C GLU A 1034 -24.31 5.35 -6.72
N MET A 1035 -24.96 6.50 -6.88
CA MET A 1035 -24.71 7.47 -7.94
C MET A 1035 -24.68 8.88 -7.34
N ILE A 1036 -23.72 9.71 -7.74
CA ILE A 1036 -23.56 11.10 -7.30
C ILE A 1036 -23.62 12.00 -8.53
N ILE A 1037 -24.47 13.02 -8.48
CA ILE A 1037 -24.68 13.95 -9.60
C ILE A 1037 -24.34 15.37 -9.15
N PHE A 1038 -23.44 16.01 -9.88
CA PHE A 1038 -23.04 17.40 -9.69
C PHE A 1038 -23.67 18.35 -10.73
N PRO A 1039 -23.84 19.64 -10.41
CA PRO A 1039 -24.25 20.68 -11.37
C PRO A 1039 -23.30 20.86 -12.56
N GLU A 1040 -23.76 21.57 -13.60
CA GLU A 1040 -22.93 21.89 -14.78
C GLU A 1040 -21.76 22.82 -14.39
N ALA A 1041 -20.57 22.65 -14.99
CA ALA A 1041 -19.41 23.52 -14.79
C ALA A 1041 -19.02 23.74 -13.31
N SER A 1042 -19.26 22.74 -12.47
CA SER A 1042 -19.04 22.81 -11.02
C SER A 1042 -17.70 22.21 -10.58
N ILE A 1043 -17.15 21.28 -11.37
CA ILE A 1043 -15.97 20.50 -11.03
C ILE A 1043 -14.75 20.94 -11.87
N PRO A 1044 -13.63 21.35 -11.24
CA PRO A 1044 -12.38 21.57 -11.96
C PRO A 1044 -11.88 20.29 -12.64
N PHE A 1045 -11.36 20.40 -13.86
CA PHE A 1045 -10.71 19.27 -14.57
C PHE A 1045 -9.65 18.56 -13.70
N LYS A 1046 -8.99 19.34 -12.84
CA LYS A 1046 -8.00 18.85 -11.88
C LYS A 1046 -8.54 17.75 -10.94
N LEU A 1047 -9.83 17.65 -10.69
CA LEU A 1047 -10.39 16.66 -9.77
C LEU A 1047 -10.68 15.29 -10.39
N LEU A 1048 -10.53 15.10 -11.70
CA LEU A 1048 -10.87 13.83 -12.36
C LEU A 1048 -10.10 12.62 -11.80
N GLU A 1049 -8.82 12.76 -11.45
CA GLU A 1049 -8.02 11.69 -10.82
C GLU A 1049 -8.56 11.32 -9.42
N VAL A 1050 -9.00 12.32 -8.66
CA VAL A 1050 -9.55 12.16 -7.31
C VAL A 1050 -10.91 11.47 -7.40
N LEU A 1051 -11.79 11.97 -8.26
CA LEU A 1051 -13.14 11.43 -8.46
C LEU A 1051 -13.11 10.00 -9.01
N SER A 1052 -12.19 9.69 -9.93
CA SER A 1052 -12.02 8.32 -10.44
C SER A 1052 -11.52 7.36 -9.38
N ASN A 1053 -10.53 7.75 -8.58
CA ASN A 1053 -10.10 6.96 -7.43
C ASN A 1053 -11.20 6.81 -6.36
N PHE A 1054 -11.99 7.86 -6.12
CA PHE A 1054 -13.12 7.82 -5.20
C PHE A 1054 -14.20 6.85 -5.69
N SER A 1055 -14.64 6.99 -6.95
CA SER A 1055 -15.57 6.09 -7.62
C SER A 1055 -15.13 4.63 -7.47
N ARG A 1056 -13.87 4.34 -7.82
CA ARG A 1056 -13.26 3.00 -7.71
C ARG A 1056 -13.27 2.44 -6.29
N LYS A 1057 -12.88 3.25 -5.29
CA LYS A 1057 -12.79 2.83 -3.88
C LYS A 1057 -14.16 2.58 -3.26
N HIS A 1058 -15.15 3.40 -3.62
CA HIS A 1058 -16.48 3.38 -3.01
C HIS A 1058 -17.55 2.67 -3.84
N ASN A 1059 -17.22 2.22 -5.06
CA ASN A 1059 -18.15 1.59 -5.99
C ASN A 1059 -19.37 2.48 -6.31
N VAL A 1060 -19.13 3.80 -6.47
CA VAL A 1060 -20.14 4.83 -6.75
C VAL A 1060 -19.97 5.41 -8.16
N VAL A 1061 -21.06 5.60 -8.90
CA VAL A 1061 -21.06 6.33 -10.20
C VAL A 1061 -21.03 7.83 -9.93
N ILE A 1062 -20.22 8.59 -10.66
CA ILE A 1062 -20.17 10.06 -10.54
C ILE A 1062 -20.45 10.68 -11.90
N ILE A 1063 -21.43 11.58 -11.97
CA ILE A 1063 -21.74 12.39 -13.15
C ILE A 1063 -21.53 13.85 -12.77
N CYS A 1064 -20.65 14.54 -13.48
CA CYS A 1064 -20.34 15.94 -13.18
C CYS A 1064 -20.05 16.76 -14.44
N GLY A 1065 -20.53 18.02 -14.44
CA GLY A 1065 -20.09 19.00 -15.42
C GLY A 1065 -18.72 19.56 -15.04
N LEU A 1066 -17.78 19.50 -15.97
CA LEU A 1066 -16.45 20.08 -15.80
C LEU A 1066 -16.49 21.58 -16.11
N GLU A 1067 -15.69 22.35 -15.39
CA GLU A 1067 -15.37 23.72 -15.79
C GLU A 1067 -14.78 23.75 -17.20
N HIS A 1068 -15.00 24.85 -17.93
CA HIS A 1068 -14.50 25.02 -19.29
C HIS A 1068 -12.99 24.76 -19.41
N ILE A 1069 -12.64 23.95 -20.39
CA ILE A 1069 -11.28 23.54 -20.69
C ILE A 1069 -10.84 24.26 -21.97
N VAL A 1070 -9.93 25.22 -21.83
CA VAL A 1070 -9.42 25.99 -22.97
C VAL A 1070 -8.08 25.42 -23.44
N TYR A 1071 -8.08 24.81 -24.62
CA TYR A 1071 -6.90 24.24 -25.27
C TYR A 1071 -5.97 25.36 -25.77
N ASP A 1072 -4.75 24.99 -26.14
CA ASP A 1072 -3.78 25.95 -26.68
C ASP A 1072 -4.04 26.39 -28.12
N ASN A 1073 -4.67 25.53 -28.93
CA ASN A 1073 -5.20 25.92 -30.23
C ASN A 1073 -6.45 26.83 -30.13
N LYS A 1074 -6.70 27.40 -28.93
CA LYS A 1074 -7.79 28.31 -28.57
C LYS A 1074 -9.17 27.68 -28.52
N LEU A 1075 -9.32 26.37 -28.67
CA LEU A 1075 -10.62 25.69 -28.52
C LEU A 1075 -11.06 25.75 -27.05
N CYS A 1076 -12.28 26.22 -26.79
CA CYS A 1076 -12.90 26.21 -25.47
C CYS A 1076 -13.96 25.11 -25.42
N CYS A 1077 -13.71 24.09 -24.61
CA CYS A 1077 -14.56 22.91 -24.52
C CYS A 1077 -15.28 22.84 -23.16
N ASN A 1078 -16.59 22.63 -23.18
CA ASN A 1078 -17.41 22.29 -22.02
C ASN A 1078 -17.70 20.78 -22.04
N TYR A 1079 -17.12 20.06 -21.08
CA TYR A 1079 -17.24 18.61 -20.99
C TYR A 1079 -18.12 18.19 -19.83
N MET A 1080 -18.94 17.18 -20.07
CA MET A 1080 -19.53 16.35 -19.03
C MET A 1080 -18.64 15.11 -18.81
N ALA A 1081 -18.41 14.76 -17.55
CA ALA A 1081 -17.69 13.55 -17.18
C ALA A 1081 -18.62 12.55 -16.50
N THR A 1082 -18.60 11.31 -16.99
CA THR A 1082 -19.27 10.17 -16.36
C THR A 1082 -18.21 9.16 -15.93
N ILE A 1083 -18.12 8.94 -14.62
CA ILE A 1083 -17.12 8.09 -13.98
C ILE A 1083 -17.81 6.86 -13.39
N ILE A 1084 -17.43 5.68 -13.86
CA ILE A 1084 -18.16 4.44 -13.58
C ILE A 1084 -17.23 3.41 -12.95
N PRO A 1085 -17.53 2.87 -11.76
CA PRO A 1085 -16.71 1.88 -11.10
C PRO A 1085 -17.00 0.48 -11.64
N TYR A 1086 -15.95 -0.33 -11.71
CA TYR A 1086 -16.08 -1.73 -12.07
C TYR A 1086 -14.94 -2.57 -11.52
N LYS A 1087 -15.12 -3.90 -11.55
CA LYS A 1087 -14.08 -4.85 -11.16
C LYS A 1087 -13.58 -5.57 -12.41
N THR A 1088 -12.28 -5.53 -12.62
CA THR A 1088 -11.61 -6.17 -13.73
C THR A 1088 -10.96 -7.45 -13.24
N CYS A 1089 -11.30 -8.61 -13.80
CA CYS A 1089 -10.55 -9.82 -13.54
C CYS A 1089 -9.29 -9.83 -14.40
N LEU A 1090 -8.10 -9.67 -13.82
CA LEU A 1090 -6.87 -9.86 -14.61
C LEU A 1090 -6.66 -11.34 -14.96
N SER A 1091 -7.33 -12.26 -14.23
CA SER A 1091 -7.29 -13.69 -14.54
C SER A 1091 -8.46 -14.43 -13.89
N LYS A 1092 -9.45 -14.89 -14.68
CA LYS A 1092 -10.64 -15.60 -14.16
C LYS A 1092 -10.29 -16.95 -13.56
N LYS A 1093 -9.32 -17.63 -14.18
CA LYS A 1093 -8.76 -18.90 -13.69
C LYS A 1093 -8.32 -18.82 -12.22
N TYR A 1094 -7.97 -17.62 -11.74
CA TYR A 1094 -7.42 -17.37 -10.41
C TYR A 1094 -8.20 -16.34 -9.59
N ASN A 1095 -9.41 -15.95 -10.01
CA ASN A 1095 -10.31 -15.06 -9.26
C ASN A 1095 -9.66 -13.70 -8.86
N ASN A 1096 -8.77 -13.15 -9.69
CA ASN A 1096 -7.94 -11.98 -9.35
C ASN A 1096 -8.57 -10.67 -9.85
N TYR A 1097 -9.45 -10.10 -9.03
CA TYR A 1097 -10.16 -8.86 -9.35
C TYR A 1097 -9.44 -7.61 -8.83
N TYR A 1098 -9.35 -6.61 -9.69
CA TYR A 1098 -8.92 -5.27 -9.33
C TYR A 1098 -10.07 -4.30 -9.51
N ALA A 1099 -10.31 -3.47 -8.49
CA ALA A 1099 -11.21 -2.34 -8.64
C ALA A 1099 -10.58 -1.35 -9.62
N ASN A 1100 -11.36 -0.91 -10.60
CA ASN A 1100 -11.04 0.11 -11.59
C ASN A 1100 -12.23 1.07 -11.75
N SER A 1101 -12.03 2.10 -12.56
CA SER A 1101 -13.10 2.99 -12.99
C SER A 1101 -12.88 3.38 -14.45
N ILE A 1102 -13.96 3.69 -15.16
CA ILE A 1102 -13.96 4.27 -16.49
C ILE A 1102 -14.26 5.75 -16.35
N ILE A 1103 -13.58 6.58 -17.14
CA ILE A 1103 -13.87 8.02 -17.26
C ILE A 1103 -14.29 8.25 -18.71
N LYS A 1104 -15.55 8.65 -18.91
CA LYS A 1104 -16.07 9.05 -20.22
C LYS A 1104 -16.24 10.55 -20.22
N LEU A 1105 -15.50 11.24 -21.10
CA LEU A 1105 -15.72 12.66 -21.37
C LEU A 1105 -16.63 12.80 -22.60
N ARG A 1106 -17.62 13.67 -22.50
CA ARG A 1106 -18.53 14.01 -23.59
C ARG A 1106 -18.60 15.52 -23.75
N LEU A 1107 -18.27 16.00 -24.94
CA LEU A 1107 -18.38 17.41 -25.26
C LEU A 1107 -19.86 17.82 -25.31
N LYS A 1108 -20.19 19.00 -24.78
CA LYS A 1108 -21.53 19.58 -24.88
C LYS A 1108 -21.89 19.83 -26.36
N ASN A 1109 -23.04 19.32 -26.79
CA ASN A 1109 -23.53 19.43 -28.16
C ASN A 1109 -24.11 20.81 -28.48
N HIS A 1110 -24.73 21.45 -27.49
CA HIS A 1110 -25.44 22.72 -27.65
C HIS A 1110 -24.97 23.75 -26.64
N TYR A 1111 -23.99 24.57 -27.02
CA TYR A 1111 -23.56 25.72 -26.22
C TYR A 1111 -24.68 26.76 -26.17
N SER A 1112 -24.98 27.30 -24.98
CA SER A 1112 -26.02 28.33 -24.84
C SER A 1112 -25.58 29.65 -25.48
N PRO A 1113 -26.51 30.54 -25.88
CA PRO A 1113 -26.15 31.84 -26.46
C PRO A 1113 -25.17 32.64 -25.59
N LYS A 1114 -25.48 32.77 -24.29
CA LYS A 1114 -24.61 33.48 -23.32
C LYS A 1114 -23.24 32.82 -23.20
N GLU A 1115 -23.17 31.49 -23.21
CA GLU A 1115 -21.92 30.76 -23.15
C GLU A 1115 -21.06 31.01 -24.41
N LYS A 1116 -21.68 31.04 -25.60
CA LYS A 1116 -20.99 31.41 -26.84
C LYS A 1116 -20.46 32.84 -26.79
N ASP A 1117 -21.24 33.78 -26.26
CA ASP A 1117 -20.81 35.18 -26.08
C ASP A 1117 -19.56 35.27 -25.18
N TRP A 1118 -19.50 34.48 -24.11
CA TRP A 1118 -18.34 34.42 -23.22
C TRP A 1118 -17.12 33.80 -23.92
N VAL A 1119 -17.30 32.66 -24.59
CA VAL A 1119 -16.21 32.00 -25.35
C VAL A 1119 -15.59 32.96 -26.36
N LEU A 1120 -16.43 33.60 -27.17
CA LEU A 1120 -15.97 34.55 -28.20
C LEU A 1120 -15.43 35.85 -27.58
N GLY A 1121 -16.07 36.35 -26.52
CA GLY A 1121 -15.68 37.58 -25.83
C GLY A 1121 -14.30 37.51 -25.18
N TYR A 1122 -13.87 36.34 -24.71
CA TYR A 1122 -12.50 36.09 -24.24
C TYR A 1122 -11.50 35.74 -25.37
N GLY A 1123 -11.94 35.75 -26.64
CA GLY A 1123 -11.08 35.51 -27.79
C GLY A 1123 -10.80 34.03 -28.09
N TRP A 1124 -11.62 33.12 -27.58
CA TRP A 1124 -11.52 31.67 -27.82
C TRP A 1124 -12.38 31.22 -29.00
N LYS A 1125 -12.15 29.99 -29.44
CA LYS A 1125 -12.89 29.32 -30.52
C LYS A 1125 -13.85 28.29 -29.95
N LEU A 1126 -15.04 28.22 -30.55
CA LEU A 1126 -16.00 27.15 -30.29
C LEU A 1126 -15.59 25.89 -31.08
N PRO A 1127 -15.87 24.69 -30.56
CA PRO A 1127 -15.81 23.45 -31.33
C PRO A 1127 -16.75 23.49 -32.55
N GLU A 1128 -16.26 23.16 -33.76
CA GLU A 1128 -17.05 23.14 -35.00
C GLU A 1128 -17.55 21.72 -35.36
N GLN A 1129 -18.87 21.54 -35.42
CA GLN A 1129 -19.50 20.26 -35.79
C GLN A 1129 -19.16 19.90 -37.26
N GLY A 1130 -18.85 18.63 -37.52
CA GLY A 1130 -18.57 18.08 -38.86
C GLY A 1130 -17.12 18.23 -39.33
N LYS A 1131 -16.35 19.15 -38.73
CA LYS A 1131 -14.90 19.26 -38.95
C LYS A 1131 -14.10 18.59 -37.83
N ASP A 1132 -14.41 18.92 -36.58
CA ASP A 1132 -13.60 18.51 -35.42
C ASP A 1132 -14.29 17.44 -34.56
N TYR A 1133 -15.63 17.39 -34.55
CA TYR A 1133 -16.42 16.40 -33.81
C TYR A 1133 -17.84 16.26 -34.39
N GLU A 1134 -18.54 15.19 -34.00
CA GLU A 1134 -19.97 14.98 -34.27
C GLU A 1134 -20.77 15.08 -32.96
N LYS A 1135 -22.07 15.39 -33.05
CA LYS A 1135 -22.92 15.44 -31.85
C LYS A 1135 -23.00 14.06 -31.23
N GLU A 1136 -22.66 13.97 -29.95
CA GLU A 1136 -22.54 12.70 -29.24
C GLU A 1136 -23.48 12.64 -28.03
N TYR A 1137 -24.08 11.46 -27.84
CA TYR A 1137 -24.77 11.08 -26.62
C TYR A 1137 -24.30 9.71 -26.15
N ASP A 1138 -24.37 9.48 -24.84
CA ASP A 1138 -23.93 8.21 -24.25
C ASP A 1138 -25.16 7.41 -23.78
N LEU A 1139 -25.26 6.14 -24.19
CA LEU A 1139 -26.19 5.17 -23.61
C LEU A 1139 -25.37 4.23 -22.72
N ILE A 1140 -25.58 4.33 -21.41
CA ILE A 1140 -24.76 3.64 -20.42
C ILE A 1140 -25.60 2.63 -19.66
N ARG A 1141 -25.15 1.38 -19.64
CA ARG A 1141 -25.69 0.33 -18.77
C ARG A 1141 -24.70 0.03 -17.65
N TRP A 1142 -25.12 0.18 -16.40
CA TRP A 1142 -24.32 -0.19 -15.25
C TRP A 1142 -25.14 -1.04 -14.29
N LYS A 1143 -24.67 -2.26 -14.01
CA LYS A 1143 -25.40 -3.24 -13.15
C LYS A 1143 -26.87 -3.43 -13.56
N GLY A 1144 -27.09 -3.53 -14.87
CA GLY A 1144 -28.41 -3.71 -15.46
C GLY A 1144 -29.27 -2.45 -15.57
N ILE A 1145 -28.84 -1.31 -15.03
CA ILE A 1145 -29.55 -0.02 -15.09
C ILE A 1145 -29.08 0.76 -16.32
N ASP A 1146 -30.01 1.17 -17.18
CA ASP A 1146 -29.72 1.95 -18.38
C ASP A 1146 -29.96 3.45 -18.13
N PHE A 1147 -28.98 4.30 -18.42
CA PHE A 1147 -29.11 5.74 -18.24
C PHE A 1147 -28.33 6.55 -19.28
N SER A 1148 -28.72 7.81 -19.40
CA SER A 1148 -28.02 8.83 -20.19
C SER A 1148 -28.00 10.17 -19.46
N SER A 1149 -27.15 11.09 -19.92
CA SER A 1149 -26.89 12.37 -19.27
C SER A 1149 -26.85 13.54 -20.27
N PHE A 1150 -27.58 14.60 -19.94
CA PHE A 1150 -27.70 15.84 -20.69
C PHE A 1150 -27.05 17.01 -19.95
N SER A 1151 -26.35 17.87 -20.70
CA SER A 1151 -25.71 19.09 -20.21
C SER A 1151 -26.59 20.30 -20.48
N CYS A 1152 -27.33 20.74 -19.46
CA CYS A 1152 -28.09 21.98 -19.41
C CYS A 1152 -28.90 22.29 -20.68
N PHE A 1153 -28.40 23.17 -21.56
CA PHE A 1153 -29.12 23.65 -22.76
C PHE A 1153 -29.51 22.53 -23.75
N GLU A 1154 -28.86 21.37 -23.68
CA GLU A 1154 -29.27 20.20 -24.46
C GLU A 1154 -30.68 19.70 -24.12
N LEU A 1155 -31.14 19.88 -22.87
CA LEU A 1155 -32.50 19.52 -22.44
C LEU A 1155 -33.59 20.31 -23.18
N ALA A 1156 -33.27 21.49 -23.70
CA ALA A 1156 -34.21 22.28 -24.48
C ALA A 1156 -34.49 21.67 -25.87
N ASN A 1157 -33.66 20.74 -26.34
CA ASN A 1157 -33.84 20.11 -27.65
C ASN A 1157 -34.73 18.87 -27.53
N ILE A 1158 -35.98 18.99 -27.99
CA ILE A 1158 -36.94 17.88 -27.95
C ILE A 1158 -36.50 16.65 -28.75
N LYS A 1159 -35.83 16.84 -29.89
CA LYS A 1159 -35.35 15.73 -30.72
C LYS A 1159 -34.26 14.93 -30.00
N ASP A 1160 -33.40 15.61 -29.24
CA ASP A 1160 -32.33 14.95 -28.50
C ASP A 1160 -32.89 14.20 -27.28
N ARG A 1161 -33.88 14.78 -26.58
CA ARG A 1161 -34.58 14.09 -25.48
C ARG A 1161 -35.28 12.81 -25.95
N ALA A 1162 -35.92 12.86 -27.12
CA ALA A 1162 -36.69 11.75 -27.67
C ALA A 1162 -35.84 10.52 -28.05
N LEU A 1163 -34.52 10.67 -28.22
CA LEU A 1163 -33.61 9.56 -28.58
C LEU A 1163 -33.75 8.37 -27.62
N PHE A 1164 -33.95 8.63 -26.34
CA PHE A 1164 -33.90 7.61 -25.31
C PHE A 1164 -35.25 7.01 -24.92
N THR A 1165 -36.33 7.34 -25.63
CA THR A 1165 -37.68 6.82 -25.38
C THR A 1165 -37.66 5.29 -25.39
N SER A 1166 -38.07 4.64 -24.28
CA SER A 1166 -38.02 3.18 -24.04
C SER A 1166 -36.62 2.53 -23.88
N TYR A 1167 -35.53 3.30 -24.01
CA TYR A 1167 -34.15 2.81 -23.96
C TYR A 1167 -33.45 2.97 -22.60
N VAL A 1168 -33.97 3.83 -21.72
CA VAL A 1168 -33.35 4.17 -20.44
C VAL A 1168 -34.32 4.04 -19.28
N ASP A 1169 -33.77 3.76 -18.09
CA ASP A 1169 -34.49 3.82 -16.82
C ASP A 1169 -34.33 5.18 -16.14
N LEU A 1170 -33.22 5.89 -16.41
CA LEU A 1170 -32.87 7.16 -15.80
C LEU A 1170 -32.28 8.14 -16.82
N LEU A 1171 -32.75 9.39 -16.82
CA LEU A 1171 -32.08 10.52 -17.47
C LEU A 1171 -31.53 11.49 -16.43
N VAL A 1172 -30.28 11.91 -16.62
CA VAL A 1172 -29.60 12.86 -15.73
C VAL A 1172 -29.45 14.21 -16.42
N GLY A 1173 -29.92 15.27 -15.78
CA GLY A 1173 -29.69 16.65 -16.19
C GLY A 1173 -28.69 17.33 -15.26
N SER A 1174 -27.48 17.60 -15.74
CA SER A 1174 -26.53 18.47 -15.04
C SER A 1174 -26.73 19.89 -15.57
N VAL A 1175 -27.20 20.80 -14.72
CA VAL A 1175 -27.73 22.10 -15.13
C VAL A 1175 -27.01 23.23 -14.40
N HIS A 1176 -26.83 24.35 -15.10
CA HIS A 1176 -26.57 25.64 -14.49
C HIS A 1176 -27.42 26.68 -15.21
N ASN A 1177 -28.69 26.81 -14.79
CA ASN A 1177 -29.67 27.64 -15.49
C ASN A 1177 -30.56 28.43 -14.53
N ARG A 1178 -30.84 29.69 -14.92
CA ARG A 1178 -31.63 30.66 -14.17
C ARG A 1178 -33.13 30.57 -14.46
N ASP A 1179 -33.52 30.02 -15.61
CA ASP A 1179 -34.94 29.83 -15.96
C ASP A 1179 -35.47 28.52 -15.37
N ILE A 1180 -35.68 28.56 -14.05
CA ILE A 1180 -36.08 27.40 -13.26
C ILE A 1180 -37.41 26.83 -13.75
N ASN A 1181 -38.40 27.69 -14.01
CA ASN A 1181 -39.74 27.24 -14.44
C ASN A 1181 -39.69 26.54 -15.79
N TYR A 1182 -38.92 27.05 -16.75
CA TYR A 1182 -38.76 26.41 -18.06
C TYR A 1182 -38.16 25.01 -17.94
N TYR A 1183 -37.04 24.87 -17.21
CA TYR A 1183 -36.41 23.56 -16.98
C TYR A 1183 -37.28 22.65 -16.14
N SER A 1184 -38.05 23.21 -15.20
CA SER A 1184 -38.98 22.44 -14.40
C SER A 1184 -40.08 21.83 -15.29
N ASN A 1185 -40.64 22.61 -16.21
CA ASN A 1185 -41.61 22.09 -17.18
C ASN A 1185 -41.00 21.06 -18.12
N ILE A 1186 -39.72 21.25 -18.53
CA ILE A 1186 -39.02 20.27 -19.35
C ILE A 1186 -38.89 18.93 -18.65
N MET A 1187 -38.45 18.86 -17.38
CA MET A 1187 -38.30 17.54 -16.74
C MET A 1187 -39.65 16.88 -16.46
N GLU A 1188 -40.71 17.65 -16.20
CA GLU A 1188 -42.06 17.10 -16.02
C GLU A 1188 -42.61 16.49 -17.31
N SER A 1189 -42.36 17.12 -18.46
CA SER A 1189 -42.64 16.51 -19.77
C SER A 1189 -41.72 15.32 -20.01
N LEU A 1190 -40.42 15.45 -19.73
CA LEU A 1190 -39.41 14.44 -20.04
C LEU A 1190 -39.71 13.09 -19.37
N VAL A 1191 -40.08 13.10 -18.09
CA VAL A 1191 -40.42 11.84 -17.40
C VAL A 1191 -41.61 11.14 -18.04
N ARG A 1192 -42.56 11.87 -18.66
CA ARG A 1192 -43.72 11.31 -19.36
C ARG A 1192 -43.38 10.82 -20.76
N ASP A 1193 -42.70 11.66 -21.51
CA ASP A 1193 -42.46 11.46 -22.94
C ASP A 1193 -41.46 10.33 -23.18
N VAL A 1194 -40.42 10.23 -22.34
CA VAL A 1194 -39.44 9.12 -22.39
C VAL A 1194 -39.89 7.95 -21.49
N HIS A 1195 -40.80 8.22 -20.55
CA HIS A 1195 -41.31 7.29 -19.55
C HIS A 1195 -40.22 6.68 -18.65
N CYS A 1196 -39.36 7.53 -18.06
CA CYS A 1196 -38.25 7.11 -17.19
C CYS A 1196 -38.14 7.97 -15.93
N TYR A 1197 -37.31 7.57 -14.97
CA TYR A 1197 -36.90 8.48 -13.90
C TYR A 1197 -36.02 9.58 -14.46
N CYS A 1198 -36.06 10.74 -13.83
CA CYS A 1198 -35.19 11.86 -14.17
C CYS A 1198 -34.58 12.47 -12.92
N ALA A 1199 -33.27 12.72 -12.95
CA ALA A 1199 -32.55 13.43 -11.89
C ALA A 1199 -31.95 14.70 -12.47
N GLN A 1200 -32.37 15.86 -11.97
CA GLN A 1200 -31.82 17.16 -12.35
C GLN A 1200 -31.05 17.75 -11.17
N VAL A 1201 -29.87 18.31 -11.45
CA VAL A 1201 -29.05 18.99 -10.44
C VAL A 1201 -28.64 20.36 -10.97
N ASN A 1202 -28.93 21.40 -10.19
CA ASN A 1202 -28.66 22.79 -10.52
C ASN A 1202 -27.84 23.47 -9.41
N ASP A 1203 -27.39 24.70 -9.69
CA ASP A 1203 -26.77 25.58 -8.71
C ASP A 1203 -27.66 25.78 -7.46
N SER A 1204 -27.06 25.79 -6.27
CA SER A 1204 -27.82 25.90 -5.02
C SER A 1204 -28.56 27.22 -4.83
N THR A 1205 -28.12 28.33 -5.45
CA THR A 1205 -28.82 29.62 -5.35
C THR A 1205 -30.02 29.70 -6.29
N LEU A 1206 -30.00 28.94 -7.38
CA LEU A 1206 -31.11 28.84 -8.34
C LEU A 1206 -32.09 27.73 -7.94
N GLY A 1207 -31.59 26.57 -7.51
CA GLY A 1207 -32.37 25.44 -7.06
C GLY A 1207 -33.10 24.68 -8.19
N ASP A 1208 -34.17 23.98 -7.81
CA ASP A 1208 -34.86 22.95 -8.61
C ASP A 1208 -33.99 21.74 -8.93
N SER A 1209 -33.11 21.39 -7.99
CA SER A 1209 -32.45 20.09 -7.97
C SER A 1209 -33.45 19.05 -7.48
N ARG A 1210 -33.67 17.97 -8.24
CA ARG A 1210 -34.75 17.01 -7.96
C ARG A 1210 -34.56 15.65 -8.59
N ILE A 1211 -35.25 14.67 -8.04
CA ILE A 1211 -35.48 13.36 -8.65
C ILE A 1211 -36.99 13.21 -8.86
N ILE A 1212 -37.40 12.95 -10.10
CA ILE A 1212 -38.80 12.90 -10.51
C ILE A 1212 -39.10 11.60 -11.27
N LYS A 1213 -40.31 11.07 -11.08
CA LYS A 1213 -40.83 9.83 -11.69
C LYS A 1213 -42.11 10.08 -12.51
N PRO A 1214 -42.45 9.22 -13.48
CA PRO A 1214 -43.70 9.33 -14.25
C PRO A 1214 -44.93 8.91 -13.42
N SER A 1215 -45.30 9.71 -12.42
CA SER A 1215 -46.44 9.44 -11.54
C SER A 1215 -47.31 10.68 -11.31
N SER A 1216 -48.38 10.58 -10.51
CA SER A 1216 -49.28 11.71 -10.23
C SER A 1216 -48.54 12.94 -9.67
N THR A 1217 -49.14 14.13 -9.76
CA THR A 1217 -48.52 15.38 -9.29
C THR A 1217 -48.05 15.32 -7.83
N TYR A 1218 -48.75 14.56 -6.98
CA TYR A 1218 -48.45 14.42 -5.56
C TYR A 1218 -47.29 13.46 -5.28
N GLU A 1219 -47.00 12.54 -6.20
CA GLU A 1219 -45.95 11.52 -6.04
C GLU A 1219 -44.77 11.69 -6.99
N LYS A 1220 -44.87 12.59 -7.97
CA LYS A 1220 -43.85 12.72 -9.04
C LYS A 1220 -42.48 13.02 -8.47
N ASN A 1221 -42.38 13.91 -7.48
CA ASN A 1221 -41.11 14.29 -6.87
C ASN A 1221 -40.75 13.28 -5.77
N ILE A 1222 -39.67 12.51 -6.00
CA ILE A 1222 -39.05 11.67 -4.97
C ILE A 1222 -38.26 12.57 -4.01
N LEU A 1223 -37.56 13.56 -4.56
CA LEU A 1223 -36.99 14.67 -3.80
C LEU A 1223 -36.99 15.92 -4.69
N GLN A 1224 -37.11 17.10 -4.09
CA GLN A 1224 -36.95 18.39 -4.76
C GLN A 1224 -36.44 19.42 -3.74
N ILE A 1225 -35.46 20.22 -4.13
CA ILE A 1225 -34.95 21.35 -3.33
C ILE A 1225 -35.00 22.64 -4.16
N SER A 1226 -35.62 23.67 -3.60
CA SER A 1226 -35.82 24.97 -4.25
C SER A 1226 -34.60 25.89 -4.19
N GLY A 1227 -33.56 25.53 -3.44
CA GLY A 1227 -32.31 26.28 -3.31
C GLY A 1227 -31.88 26.52 -1.85
N GLY A 1228 -30.75 27.21 -1.64
CA GLY A 1228 -30.22 27.55 -0.32
C GLY A 1228 -28.80 28.12 -0.35
N ILE A 1229 -28.37 28.72 0.77
CA ILE A 1229 -27.00 29.22 0.95
C ILE A 1229 -26.01 28.08 1.21
N ASN A 1230 -26.48 27.04 1.91
CA ASN A 1230 -25.66 25.90 2.30
C ASN A 1230 -25.55 24.89 1.17
N ASP A 1231 -24.32 24.44 0.90
CA ASP A 1231 -24.11 23.29 0.05
C ASP A 1231 -24.69 22.05 0.76
N THR A 1232 -25.58 21.33 0.08
CA THR A 1232 -26.32 20.22 0.69
C THR A 1232 -26.35 19.02 -0.23
N LEU A 1233 -26.23 17.84 0.37
CA LEU A 1233 -26.46 16.55 -0.29
C LEU A 1233 -27.86 16.05 0.07
N LEU A 1234 -28.63 15.63 -0.94
CA LEU A 1234 -29.87 14.88 -0.74
C LEU A 1234 -29.79 13.55 -1.44
N VAL A 1235 -30.23 12.47 -0.79
CA VAL A 1235 -30.25 11.12 -1.37
C VAL A 1235 -31.70 10.69 -1.59
N GLY A 1236 -32.03 10.29 -2.81
CA GLY A 1236 -33.30 9.64 -3.14
C GLY A 1236 -33.07 8.24 -3.68
N GLU A 1237 -34.04 7.36 -3.50
CA GLU A 1237 -34.03 6.00 -4.03
C GLU A 1237 -35.04 5.86 -5.16
N ILE A 1238 -34.62 5.29 -6.29
CA ILE A 1238 -35.50 4.96 -7.41
C ILE A 1238 -35.68 3.44 -7.54
N ASP A 1239 -36.86 2.99 -7.96
CA ASP A 1239 -37.20 1.58 -8.14
C ASP A 1239 -37.28 1.23 -9.64
N ILE A 1240 -36.18 0.68 -10.15
CA ILE A 1240 -35.99 0.31 -11.56
C ILE A 1240 -36.89 -0.87 -11.92
N ARG A 1241 -37.00 -1.84 -11.02
CA ARG A 1241 -37.82 -3.04 -11.24
C ARG A 1241 -39.29 -2.67 -11.38
N ALA A 1242 -39.82 -1.87 -10.45
CA ALA A 1242 -41.22 -1.43 -10.50
C ALA A 1242 -41.53 -0.64 -11.79
N LEU A 1243 -40.61 0.22 -12.23
CA LEU A 1243 -40.78 0.95 -13.49
C LEU A 1243 -40.86 0.01 -14.70
N ARG A 1244 -39.93 -0.95 -14.80
CA ARG A 1244 -39.88 -1.88 -15.93
C ARG A 1244 -41.06 -2.85 -15.94
N GLU A 1245 -41.45 -3.38 -14.78
CA GLU A 1245 -42.63 -4.24 -14.63
C GLU A 1245 -43.90 -3.51 -15.07
N PHE A 1246 -44.03 -2.21 -14.77
CA PHE A 1246 -45.14 -1.40 -15.25
C PHE A 1246 -45.09 -1.17 -16.78
N GLN A 1247 -43.92 -0.82 -17.32
CA GLN A 1247 -43.74 -0.49 -18.74
C GLN A 1247 -44.04 -1.66 -19.70
N ILE A 1248 -43.99 -2.92 -19.23
CA ILE A 1248 -44.27 -4.10 -20.05
C ILE A 1248 -45.75 -4.52 -20.04
N LEU A 1249 -46.57 -3.94 -19.16
CA LEU A 1249 -48.00 -4.21 -19.09
C LEU A 1249 -48.72 -3.63 -20.31
N ASP A 1250 -49.79 -4.30 -20.74
CA ASP A 1250 -50.75 -3.71 -21.68
C ASP A 1250 -51.43 -2.48 -21.07
N HIS A 1251 -51.86 -1.55 -21.93
CA HIS A 1251 -52.46 -0.28 -21.51
C HIS A 1251 -53.61 -0.46 -20.50
N ASN A 1252 -54.47 -1.48 -20.67
CA ASN A 1252 -55.59 -1.72 -19.76
C ASN A 1252 -55.13 -2.09 -18.35
N LEU A 1253 -54.03 -2.83 -18.23
CA LEU A 1253 -53.45 -3.20 -16.95
C LEU A 1253 -52.70 -2.03 -16.31
N GLN A 1254 -52.05 -1.19 -17.10
CA GLN A 1254 -51.43 0.05 -16.63
C GLN A 1254 -52.44 1.01 -16.00
N MET A 1255 -53.67 1.08 -16.52
CA MET A 1255 -54.72 1.94 -15.98
C MET A 1255 -55.23 1.52 -14.59
N ASN A 1256 -55.03 0.25 -14.22
CA ASN A 1256 -55.42 -0.30 -12.91
C ASN A 1256 -54.33 -0.09 -11.83
N GLU A 1257 -53.10 0.16 -12.25
CA GLU A 1257 -51.94 0.45 -11.40
C GLU A 1257 -51.92 1.95 -11.02
N ARG A 1258 -51.67 2.28 -9.75
CA ARG A 1258 -51.66 3.69 -9.27
C ARG A 1258 -50.26 4.32 -9.18
N ASN A 1259 -49.20 3.51 -9.29
CA ASN A 1259 -47.82 3.92 -8.97
C ASN A 1259 -47.14 4.77 -10.06
N PHE A 1260 -47.53 4.54 -11.32
CA PHE A 1260 -47.05 5.26 -12.51
C PHE A 1260 -48.25 5.63 -13.39
N LYS A 1261 -48.10 6.57 -14.32
CA LYS A 1261 -49.14 6.81 -15.34
C LYS A 1261 -48.78 6.06 -16.61
N ALA A 1262 -49.78 5.84 -17.46
CA ALA A 1262 -49.62 5.10 -18.69
C ALA A 1262 -48.47 5.60 -19.56
N VAL A 1263 -47.84 4.66 -20.27
CA VAL A 1263 -46.78 4.93 -21.24
C VAL A 1263 -47.28 5.82 -22.39
N PRO A 1264 -46.41 6.65 -22.99
CA PRO A 1264 -46.80 7.51 -24.11
C PRO A 1264 -47.16 6.69 -25.37
N PRO A 1265 -47.86 7.31 -26.35
CA PRO A 1265 -48.11 6.67 -27.64
C PRO A 1265 -46.82 6.17 -28.29
N GLU A 1266 -46.90 5.04 -29.00
CA GLU A 1266 -45.77 4.42 -29.71
C GLU A 1266 -44.58 4.00 -28.81
N PHE A 1267 -44.77 3.98 -27.49
CA PHE A 1267 -43.77 3.45 -26.57
C PHE A 1267 -43.51 1.96 -26.84
N ASN A 1268 -42.28 1.62 -27.20
CA ASN A 1268 -41.92 0.25 -27.53
C ASN A 1268 -41.62 -0.59 -26.28
N CYS A 1269 -42.61 -1.32 -25.77
CA CYS A 1269 -42.44 -2.22 -24.62
C CYS A 1269 -41.43 -3.35 -24.88
N ASN A 1270 -41.20 -3.76 -26.14
CA ASN A 1270 -40.23 -4.80 -26.46
C ASN A 1270 -38.80 -4.36 -26.18
N ASN A 1271 -38.53 -3.06 -26.23
CA ASN A 1271 -37.24 -2.51 -25.82
C ASN A 1271 -37.01 -2.73 -24.32
N VAL A 1272 -38.05 -2.52 -23.51
CA VAL A 1272 -38.00 -2.79 -22.07
C VAL A 1272 -37.81 -4.28 -21.80
N LYS A 1273 -38.56 -5.16 -22.47
CA LYS A 1273 -38.39 -6.62 -22.36
C LYS A 1273 -36.95 -7.05 -22.68
N ARG A 1274 -36.36 -6.52 -23.77
CA ARG A 1274 -34.96 -6.78 -24.13
C ARG A 1274 -33.98 -6.27 -23.08
N ARG A 1275 -34.20 -5.06 -22.55
CA ARG A 1275 -33.36 -4.48 -21.51
C ARG A 1275 -33.42 -5.29 -20.22
N ASP A 1276 -34.56 -5.92 -19.94
CA ASP A 1276 -34.80 -6.73 -18.75
C ASP A 1276 -34.48 -8.22 -18.90
N GLY A 1277 -34.18 -8.67 -20.13
CA GLY A 1277 -33.86 -10.07 -20.44
C GLY A 1277 -35.09 -10.99 -20.56
N LEU A 1278 -36.26 -10.41 -20.81
CA LEU A 1278 -37.53 -11.13 -20.96
C LEU A 1278 -37.73 -11.63 -22.41
N PRO A 1279 -38.50 -12.72 -22.62
CA PRO A 1279 -38.93 -13.16 -23.94
C PRO A 1279 -39.72 -12.05 -24.65
N PHE A 1280 -39.44 -11.81 -25.94
CA PHE A 1280 -40.02 -10.72 -26.73
C PHE A 1280 -40.68 -11.22 -28.01
#